data_AF-B2B223-F1
#
_entry.id   AF-B2B223-F1
#
_cell.length_a   1.000
_cell.length_b   1.000
_cell.length_c   1.000
_cell.angle_alpha   90.00
_cell.angle_beta   90.00
_cell.angle_gamma   90.00
#
_symmetry.space_group_name_H-M   'P 1'
#
loop_
_entity.id
_entity.type
_entity.pdbx_description
1 polymer ?
#
loop_
_entity_poly.entity_id
_entity_poly.type
_entity_poly.pdbx_seq_one_letter_code
_entity_poly.pdbx_strand_id
1 'polypeptide(L)'
;MTSSTGSGPTRISILGKDDIIVDHGIWLDFVTHDLLQNIPSSTYVLITDTNLHDTYVPAFQEVFERAAGQDARLLTYTIPPGEYSKGRETKAEIEDWMLSHQCTRDTVIIALGGGVIGDMIGYVAATFMRGVRFVQVPTTLLAMVDSSIGGKTAIDTPMGKNLVGAFWQPRRIYIDLAFLETLPVREFINGMAEVIKTAAIWNETEFTALEDNAPAILEAIRSKPTGTGARLAPIRDILKRIVLGSAGVKAEVVSADEREGGLRNLLNFGHSIGHAYEAILTPQVLHGECVAIGMVREAELARFLGVLPPGAVARLTKCIASYELPTSLHDKRIVKLTAGKECPVDVLLQKMGVDKKNDGRKKKVVLLSAIGKTYEPKATVVEDRAIRIVLSPSVRVTPGVPKGLNVSVTPPGSKSISNRALVLAAMGEGTTRIKGLLHSDDTHYMLTAIAQLQGATYTWEEAGEVLVVKGRGGKLLASNEPLYLGNAGTASRFLTSVVALCSPTDTTTSTVLTGNARMKVRPIGPLVDALRSNGVAVKYLEKENSLPVQVDAVSGFAGGVIELAATISSQYVSSILMAAPYARQPVVLKLVGGKPISQFYIDMTIAMMASFGVKVERDAEDPNTYHIPQGSYKNPEEYVVESDASSATYPLAVAAITGTTCTIPNIGRTSLQGDARFAVDVLRPMGCTVEQTDTSTTVTGPPVGALKAIPHVDMEPMTDAFLTASVLAAVASGTTQITGIANQRVKECNRIKAMKDELAKFGVHCSELEDGIEVTGKPYKELANPEPIYCYDDHRVAMSFSVLSVLAPHKVLILERECTAKTWPGWWDILSQKFNVHLEGEEDPTKKCTAKSSRPSTDRSIFIVGMRGAGKSTAGRWMSDILKRPLIDLDVELEKREKATIPEIIRSERGWEGFRKAELELLEDMIKNNSKGHVFSCGGGLVETEAARKLLISYQKNGGSVLLVHRDTDQVVEYLMRDKTRPAYSENIREVYYRRKPWFEEVSNFQYHSPHHNGSEEAPEDFSRFLSVISGSSTHFEDVLAKKHSFFVSLTVPNVAKALDIIPKVVVGSDAVELRVDLLESLNPEFVATQVALLRSAAKIPIVYTIRTISQGGKFPDDDYKRALELYQIGLRTGVEYLDLEMTMPEDVLQTVTETKGFTHIIASHHDPENKLSWKNGGWIPFYNKALQYGDVIKLVGMAREVSDNFDLTNFKMRMLEAHKKPIIALNMGTAGKLSRVLNGFLTPVSHPALPSKAAPGQLSAAEIRQALSLVGELEPKSFYLFGKPISSSRSPALHNGLFAQTGLPHQYSLFETDVAADVKDIIRSADFGGASVTIPLKLDIIPLLDEVSDAATAIGAVNTVIPVSPEGSDKTILRGDNTDWMGMVFSLRQAGIAPRTKTNPGAGMVVGSGGTTRAAVYALHDLGYSPIHIVARSPDRVKAIADSFPEDYNIQTLSTPEEVKAATDALPTVVISSIPADKPIDQSMREVLVASLRHPAKSEKEPRVLLEMAYTPRHTPLMQLAEDAGWKTIPGLEVLAAQGWYQFQLWTGVTPLYADARAAVMGDSE
;
A
#
# COMPACT_ATOMS: atom_id res chain seq x y z
N MET A 1 -10.31 -50.48 -21.16
CA MET A 1 -10.77 -51.32 -22.28
C MET A 1 -12.29 -51.47 -22.21
N THR A 2 -12.99 -50.59 -22.90
CA THR A 2 -14.40 -50.69 -23.32
C THR A 2 -14.43 -50.05 -24.71
N SER A 3 -14.74 -50.85 -25.72
CA SER A 3 -14.83 -50.44 -27.11
C SER A 3 -16.06 -49.53 -27.32
N SER A 4 -15.84 -48.24 -27.56
CA SER A 4 -16.85 -47.32 -28.09
C SER A 4 -16.52 -46.96 -29.54
N THR A 5 -17.40 -47.42 -30.42
CA THR A 5 -17.64 -47.01 -31.79
C THR A 5 -17.37 -45.53 -32.12
N GLY A 6 -16.48 -45.25 -33.08
CA GLY A 6 -16.88 -44.55 -34.31
C GLY A 6 -16.84 -43.02 -34.46
N SER A 7 -16.25 -42.21 -33.57
CA SER A 7 -15.96 -40.80 -33.90
C SER A 7 -14.56 -40.39 -33.45
N GLY A 8 -13.69 -40.02 -34.38
CA GLY A 8 -12.39 -39.42 -34.06
C GLY A 8 -12.54 -38.05 -33.36
N PRO A 9 -11.44 -37.47 -32.86
CA PRO A 9 -11.47 -36.19 -32.15
C PRO A 9 -12.00 -35.06 -33.04
N THR A 10 -12.59 -34.03 -32.42
CA THR A 10 -13.17 -32.89 -33.17
C THR A 10 -12.05 -32.09 -33.82
N ARG A 11 -12.19 -31.72 -35.10
CA ARG A 11 -11.17 -30.95 -35.83
C ARG A 11 -11.69 -29.57 -36.24
N ILE A 12 -10.82 -28.57 -36.26
CA ILE A 12 -11.10 -27.22 -36.76
C ILE A 12 -10.16 -26.95 -37.94
N SER A 13 -10.74 -26.49 -39.06
CA SER A 13 -9.96 -26.13 -40.24
C SER A 13 -9.29 -24.77 -40.07
N ILE A 14 -8.01 -24.68 -40.37
CA ILE A 14 -7.23 -23.45 -40.41
C ILE A 14 -6.33 -23.46 -41.65
N LEU A 15 -6.33 -22.38 -42.42
CA LEU A 15 -5.53 -22.24 -43.66
C LEU A 15 -5.76 -23.42 -44.64
N GLY A 16 -7.00 -23.91 -44.71
CA GLY A 16 -7.43 -24.97 -45.61
C GLY A 16 -7.12 -26.40 -45.16
N LYS A 17 -6.70 -26.61 -43.90
CA LYS A 17 -6.36 -27.94 -43.36
C LYS A 17 -6.93 -28.14 -41.95
N ASP A 18 -7.31 -29.39 -41.65
CA ASP A 18 -7.85 -29.79 -40.35
C ASP A 18 -6.72 -30.05 -39.33
N ASP A 19 -5.91 -29.02 -39.10
CA ASP A 19 -4.68 -29.09 -38.31
C ASP A 19 -4.89 -28.82 -36.81
N ILE A 20 -6.05 -28.29 -36.41
CA ILE A 20 -6.43 -28.13 -35.01
C ILE A 20 -7.28 -29.32 -34.59
N ILE A 21 -6.90 -30.00 -33.51
CA ILE A 21 -7.57 -31.17 -32.97
C ILE A 21 -7.94 -30.89 -31.52
N VAL A 22 -9.22 -31.01 -31.17
CA VAL A 22 -9.76 -30.67 -29.85
C VAL A 22 -10.47 -31.88 -29.26
N ASP A 23 -9.96 -32.39 -28.15
CA ASP A 23 -10.67 -33.41 -27.36
C ASP A 23 -10.14 -33.46 -25.91
N HIS A 24 -10.53 -34.49 -25.15
CA HIS A 24 -10.07 -34.72 -23.78
C HIS A 24 -9.27 -36.05 -23.70
N GLY A 25 -8.08 -36.00 -23.10
CA GLY A 25 -7.23 -37.18 -22.88
C GLY A 25 -6.48 -37.67 -24.12
N ILE A 26 -6.10 -36.78 -25.03
CA ILE A 26 -5.41 -37.11 -26.29
C ILE A 26 -3.88 -37.10 -26.16
N TRP A 27 -3.32 -36.50 -25.10
CA TRP A 27 -1.88 -36.26 -24.95
C TRP A 27 -1.00 -37.50 -25.07
N LEU A 28 -1.32 -38.59 -24.38
CA LEU A 28 -0.45 -39.77 -24.32
C LEU A 28 -0.58 -40.66 -25.56
N ASP A 29 -1.80 -41.07 -25.93
CA ASP A 29 -2.00 -42.03 -27.01
C ASP A 29 -2.12 -41.35 -28.38
N PHE A 30 -3.12 -40.48 -28.57
CA PHE A 30 -3.44 -39.95 -29.90
C PHE A 30 -2.31 -39.06 -30.45
N VAL A 31 -1.78 -38.13 -29.66
CA VAL A 31 -0.72 -37.20 -30.10
C VAL A 31 0.56 -37.95 -30.48
N THR A 32 0.95 -38.96 -29.70
CA THR A 32 2.12 -39.80 -29.99
C THR A 32 1.99 -40.49 -31.34
N HIS A 33 0.85 -41.13 -31.61
CA HIS A 33 0.62 -41.83 -32.87
C HIS A 33 0.49 -40.86 -34.05
N ASP A 34 -0.17 -39.70 -33.88
CA ASP A 34 -0.27 -38.69 -34.96
C ASP A 34 1.10 -38.12 -35.33
N LEU A 35 1.97 -37.83 -34.35
CA LEU A 35 3.32 -37.33 -34.59
C LEU A 35 4.18 -38.31 -35.40
N LEU A 36 4.18 -39.59 -35.02
CA LEU A 36 4.98 -40.62 -35.67
C LEU A 36 4.45 -40.96 -37.08
N GLN A 37 3.12 -40.97 -37.27
CA GLN A 37 2.50 -41.37 -38.53
C GLN A 37 2.36 -40.22 -39.53
N ASN A 38 1.98 -39.02 -39.06
CA ASN A 38 1.61 -37.90 -39.93
C ASN A 38 2.66 -36.79 -39.98
N ILE A 39 3.63 -36.76 -39.06
CA ILE A 39 4.75 -35.81 -39.06
C ILE A 39 6.09 -36.53 -38.81
N PRO A 40 6.47 -37.51 -39.67
CA PRO A 40 7.67 -38.33 -39.44
C PRO A 40 8.95 -37.49 -39.42
N SER A 41 9.86 -37.81 -38.49
CA SER A 41 11.17 -37.18 -38.31
C SER A 41 12.15 -38.16 -37.66
N SER A 42 13.45 -37.98 -37.90
CA SER A 42 14.47 -38.68 -37.11
C SER A 42 14.59 -38.14 -35.70
N THR A 43 14.22 -36.87 -35.46
CA THR A 43 14.45 -36.17 -34.19
C THR A 43 13.23 -35.34 -33.81
N TYR A 44 12.63 -35.67 -32.67
CA TYR A 44 11.57 -34.91 -32.04
C TYR A 44 12.14 -34.16 -30.83
N VAL A 45 11.77 -32.90 -30.66
CA VAL A 45 12.27 -32.05 -29.57
C VAL A 45 11.11 -31.48 -28.79
N LEU A 46 10.84 -32.03 -27.61
CA LEU A 46 9.81 -31.58 -26.68
C LEU A 46 10.36 -30.51 -25.77
N ILE A 47 9.80 -29.30 -25.85
CA ILE A 47 10.22 -28.18 -25.00
C ILE A 47 9.03 -27.72 -24.17
N THR A 48 9.25 -27.60 -22.86
CA THR A 48 8.26 -27.16 -21.89
C THR A 48 8.89 -26.27 -20.82
N ASP A 49 8.13 -25.87 -19.80
CA ASP A 49 8.63 -25.15 -18.64
C ASP A 49 8.75 -26.03 -17.38
N THR A 50 9.47 -25.54 -16.39
CA THR A 50 9.75 -26.27 -15.13
C THR A 50 8.51 -26.64 -14.33
N ASN A 51 7.37 -25.94 -14.49
CA ASN A 51 6.15 -26.29 -13.78
C ASN A 51 5.45 -27.52 -14.40
N LEU A 52 5.65 -27.74 -15.71
CA LEU A 52 4.97 -28.80 -16.46
C LEU A 52 5.80 -30.07 -16.62
N HIS A 53 7.14 -29.95 -16.57
CA HIS A 53 8.06 -31.04 -16.91
C HIS A 53 7.77 -32.33 -16.14
N ASP A 54 7.88 -32.31 -14.81
CA ASP A 54 7.76 -33.51 -13.96
C ASP A 54 6.36 -34.14 -14.03
N THR A 55 5.34 -33.38 -14.41
CA THR A 55 3.95 -33.84 -14.48
C THR A 55 3.63 -34.52 -15.80
N TYR A 56 4.10 -33.98 -16.93
CA TYR A 56 3.59 -34.35 -18.26
C TYR A 56 4.63 -34.96 -19.20
N VAL A 57 5.92 -34.71 -18.98
CA VAL A 57 6.98 -35.14 -19.89
C VAL A 57 7.36 -36.62 -19.70
N PRO A 58 7.61 -37.14 -18.48
CA PRO A 58 8.03 -38.53 -18.30
C PRO A 58 7.04 -39.54 -18.88
N ALA A 59 5.74 -39.35 -18.64
CA ALA A 59 4.70 -40.23 -19.15
C ALA A 59 4.60 -40.19 -20.69
N PHE A 60 4.74 -39.02 -21.30
CA PHE A 60 4.76 -38.89 -22.76
C PHE A 60 6.00 -39.56 -23.36
N GLN A 61 7.17 -39.36 -22.75
CA GLN A 61 8.42 -39.95 -23.20
C GLN A 61 8.36 -41.49 -23.21
N GLU A 62 7.82 -42.10 -22.15
CA GLU A 62 7.64 -43.55 -22.08
C GLU A 62 6.75 -44.08 -23.21
N VAL A 63 5.63 -43.41 -23.50
CA VAL A 63 4.70 -43.81 -24.56
C VAL A 63 5.31 -43.58 -25.96
N PHE A 64 6.00 -42.45 -26.14
CA PHE A 64 6.65 -42.09 -27.40
C PHE A 64 7.78 -43.06 -27.77
N GLU A 65 8.71 -43.33 -26.85
CA GLU A 65 9.84 -44.24 -27.08
C GLU A 65 9.36 -45.67 -27.35
N ARG A 66 8.28 -46.11 -26.70
CA ARG A 66 7.65 -47.41 -26.98
C ARG A 66 7.08 -47.50 -28.39
N ALA A 67 6.53 -46.40 -28.92
CA ALA A 67 5.89 -46.36 -30.24
C ALA A 67 6.86 -46.08 -31.39
N ALA A 68 7.93 -45.30 -31.16
CA ALA A 68 8.86 -44.83 -32.19
C ALA A 68 9.83 -45.91 -32.70
N GLY A 69 10.16 -46.90 -31.88
CA GLY A 69 11.19 -47.90 -32.20
C GLY A 69 12.60 -47.29 -32.26
N GLN A 70 13.47 -47.80 -33.14
CA GLN A 70 14.85 -47.32 -33.29
C GLN A 70 15.02 -46.20 -34.34
N ASP A 71 13.96 -45.86 -35.07
CA ASP A 71 14.03 -44.96 -36.24
C ASP A 71 13.91 -43.48 -35.88
N ALA A 72 13.49 -43.15 -34.66
CA ALA A 72 13.36 -41.78 -34.19
C ALA A 72 13.80 -41.63 -32.73
N ARG A 73 14.31 -40.45 -32.38
CA ARG A 73 14.66 -40.08 -31.00
C ARG A 73 13.81 -38.91 -30.50
N LEU A 74 13.54 -38.90 -29.20
CA LEU A 74 12.90 -37.77 -28.50
C LEU A 74 13.94 -37.10 -27.60
N LEU A 75 14.10 -35.78 -27.75
CA LEU A 75 14.89 -34.94 -26.86
C LEU A 75 13.95 -34.05 -26.05
N THR A 76 14.26 -33.83 -24.79
CA THR A 76 13.44 -33.01 -23.88
C THR A 76 14.25 -31.84 -23.33
N TYR A 77 13.68 -30.63 -23.34
CA TYR A 77 14.29 -29.44 -22.73
C TYR A 77 13.29 -28.66 -21.90
N THR A 78 13.79 -27.99 -20.86
CA THR A 78 12.96 -27.27 -19.90
C THR A 78 13.49 -25.87 -19.71
N ILE A 79 12.63 -24.86 -19.85
CA ILE A 79 12.95 -23.46 -19.57
C ILE A 79 12.26 -22.97 -18.28
N PRO A 80 12.69 -21.84 -17.71
CA PRO A 80 11.92 -21.17 -16.66
C PRO A 80 10.51 -20.78 -17.15
N PRO A 81 9.51 -20.67 -16.26
CA PRO A 81 8.16 -20.31 -16.64
C PRO A 81 7.98 -18.78 -16.69
N GLY A 82 6.98 -18.32 -17.45
CA GLY A 82 6.52 -16.93 -17.45
C GLY A 82 7.20 -16.02 -18.48
N GLU A 83 6.72 -14.78 -18.56
CA GLU A 83 6.99 -13.88 -19.70
C GLU A 83 8.49 -13.54 -19.90
N TYR A 84 9.30 -13.58 -18.85
CA TYR A 84 10.75 -13.31 -18.92
C TYR A 84 11.47 -14.26 -19.89
N SER A 85 10.96 -15.48 -20.05
CA SER A 85 11.52 -16.49 -20.95
C SER A 85 11.25 -16.21 -22.42
N LYS A 86 10.42 -15.21 -22.76
CA LYS A 86 10.35 -14.65 -24.13
C LYS A 86 11.45 -13.61 -24.34
N GLY A 87 12.68 -13.97 -23.99
CA GLY A 87 13.87 -13.15 -24.13
C GLY A 87 14.78 -13.64 -25.26
N ARG A 88 15.75 -12.80 -25.65
CA ARG A 88 16.79 -13.22 -26.61
C ARG A 88 17.69 -14.30 -26.02
N GLU A 89 17.93 -14.22 -24.71
CA GLU A 89 18.77 -15.14 -23.96
C GLU A 89 18.20 -16.57 -23.98
N THR A 90 16.91 -16.73 -23.67
CA THR A 90 16.25 -18.05 -23.70
C THR A 90 16.20 -18.62 -25.13
N LYS A 91 16.03 -17.76 -26.15
CA LYS A 91 16.12 -18.19 -27.55
C LYS A 91 17.47 -18.85 -27.84
N ALA A 92 18.55 -18.14 -27.51
CA ALA A 92 19.91 -18.60 -27.77
C ALA A 92 20.22 -19.88 -26.98
N GLU A 93 19.79 -19.95 -25.72
CA GLU A 93 19.97 -21.13 -24.87
C GLU A 93 19.35 -22.39 -25.49
N ILE A 94 18.10 -22.29 -25.98
CA ILE A 94 17.42 -23.41 -26.65
C ILE A 94 18.16 -23.79 -27.95
N GLU A 95 18.48 -22.81 -28.80
CA GLU A 95 19.12 -23.06 -30.09
C GLU A 95 20.50 -23.70 -29.94
N ASP A 96 21.33 -23.21 -29.01
CA ASP A 96 22.65 -23.76 -28.72
C ASP A 96 22.56 -25.18 -28.15
N TRP A 97 21.57 -25.44 -27.27
CA TRP A 97 21.31 -26.78 -26.77
C TRP A 97 20.86 -27.74 -27.90
N MET A 98 19.98 -27.31 -28.80
CA MET A 98 19.55 -28.12 -29.95
C MET A 98 20.72 -28.43 -30.90
N LEU A 99 21.60 -27.45 -31.15
CA LEU A 99 22.82 -27.64 -31.93
C LEU A 99 23.79 -28.63 -31.27
N SER A 100 23.89 -28.62 -29.94
CA SER A 100 24.75 -29.56 -29.19
C SER A 100 24.30 -31.03 -29.35
N HIS A 101 23.01 -31.27 -29.61
CA HIS A 101 22.44 -32.60 -29.89
C HIS A 101 22.41 -32.95 -31.39
N GLN A 102 23.01 -32.12 -32.23
CA GLN A 102 23.03 -32.27 -33.69
C GLN A 102 21.61 -32.38 -34.28
N CYS A 103 20.69 -31.55 -33.79
CA CYS A 103 19.36 -31.44 -34.41
C CYS A 103 19.51 -30.93 -35.85
N THR A 104 18.91 -31.65 -36.79
CA THR A 104 18.95 -31.38 -38.24
C THR A 104 17.67 -30.70 -38.72
N ARG A 105 17.60 -30.37 -40.02
CA ARG A 105 16.46 -29.63 -40.61
C ARG A 105 15.15 -30.42 -40.62
N ASP A 106 15.21 -31.75 -40.49
CA ASP A 106 14.02 -32.60 -40.38
C ASP A 106 13.40 -32.59 -38.97
N THR A 107 14.05 -31.98 -37.98
CA THR A 107 13.56 -31.90 -36.59
C THR A 107 12.11 -31.45 -36.52
N VAL A 108 11.33 -32.09 -35.64
CA VAL A 108 9.98 -31.69 -35.28
C VAL A 108 9.97 -31.22 -33.83
N ILE A 109 9.71 -29.93 -33.63
CA ILE A 109 9.64 -29.35 -32.29
C ILE A 109 8.20 -29.48 -31.74
N ILE A 110 8.06 -29.88 -30.49
CA ILE A 110 6.78 -30.02 -29.77
C ILE A 110 6.76 -28.95 -28.68
N ALA A 111 5.94 -27.91 -28.86
CA ALA A 111 5.77 -26.83 -27.89
C ALA A 111 4.68 -27.23 -26.87
N LEU A 112 5.09 -27.75 -25.71
CA LEU A 112 4.17 -28.15 -24.63
C LEU A 112 4.09 -27.05 -23.57
N GLY A 113 3.01 -26.27 -23.56
CA GLY A 113 2.85 -25.22 -22.57
C GLY A 113 1.80 -24.16 -22.89
N GLY A 114 1.84 -23.06 -22.14
CA GLY A 114 1.01 -21.89 -22.40
C GLY A 114 1.53 -21.02 -23.56
N GLY A 115 1.00 -19.79 -23.68
CA GLY A 115 1.39 -18.86 -24.75
C GLY A 115 2.86 -18.44 -24.73
N VAL A 116 3.50 -18.42 -23.56
CA VAL A 116 4.95 -18.18 -23.44
C VAL A 116 5.75 -19.22 -24.22
N ILE A 117 5.47 -20.51 -23.95
CA ILE A 117 6.10 -21.62 -24.67
C ILE A 117 5.72 -21.56 -26.14
N GLY A 118 4.44 -21.38 -26.46
CA GLY A 118 3.96 -21.33 -27.83
C GLY A 118 4.66 -20.28 -28.69
N ASP A 119 4.85 -19.06 -28.17
CA ASP A 119 5.51 -17.97 -28.87
C ASP A 119 7.03 -18.19 -28.98
N MET A 120 7.70 -18.51 -27.87
CA MET A 120 9.15 -18.67 -27.81
C MET A 120 9.59 -19.87 -28.66
N ILE A 121 9.01 -21.04 -28.42
CA ILE A 121 9.40 -22.27 -29.10
C ILE A 121 8.96 -22.23 -30.57
N GLY A 122 7.82 -21.60 -30.88
CA GLY A 122 7.42 -21.32 -32.25
C GLY A 122 8.43 -20.43 -32.97
N TYR A 123 9.03 -19.45 -32.30
CA TYR A 123 10.02 -18.55 -32.90
C TYR A 123 11.38 -19.23 -33.08
N VAL A 124 11.77 -20.11 -32.15
CA VAL A 124 12.90 -21.05 -32.35
C VAL A 124 12.63 -21.89 -33.59
N ALA A 125 11.45 -22.51 -33.71
CA ALA A 125 11.10 -23.32 -34.87
C ALA A 125 11.14 -22.52 -36.19
N ALA A 126 10.74 -21.25 -36.16
CA ALA A 126 10.74 -20.37 -37.33
C ALA A 126 12.16 -20.02 -37.82
N THR A 127 13.15 -20.05 -36.93
CA THR A 127 14.50 -19.51 -37.19
C THR A 127 15.61 -20.57 -37.18
N PHE A 128 15.44 -21.66 -36.42
CA PHE A 128 16.38 -22.79 -36.40
C PHE A 128 16.52 -23.38 -37.80
N MET A 129 17.74 -23.38 -38.33
CA MET A 129 18.05 -23.77 -39.72
C MET A 129 17.14 -23.11 -40.79
N ARG A 130 16.73 -21.86 -40.56
CA ARG A 130 15.81 -21.08 -41.41
C ARG A 130 14.39 -21.67 -41.50
N GLY A 131 13.95 -22.38 -40.47
CA GLY A 131 12.61 -22.93 -40.34
C GLY A 131 12.60 -24.45 -40.32
N VAL A 132 12.05 -25.00 -39.23
CA VAL A 132 11.75 -26.43 -39.04
C VAL A 132 10.28 -26.63 -38.70
N ARG A 133 9.81 -27.88 -38.78
CA ARG A 133 8.42 -28.23 -38.45
C ARG A 133 8.24 -28.16 -36.94
N PHE A 134 7.08 -27.67 -36.51
CA PHE A 134 6.71 -27.76 -35.10
C PHE A 134 5.20 -27.95 -34.94
N VAL A 135 4.80 -28.37 -33.74
CA VAL A 135 3.41 -28.51 -33.31
C VAL A 135 3.19 -27.75 -32.00
N GLN A 136 1.95 -27.36 -31.76
CA GLN A 136 1.52 -26.75 -30.50
C GLN A 136 0.74 -27.75 -29.66
N VAL A 137 1.03 -27.80 -28.37
CA VAL A 137 0.29 -28.55 -27.36
C VAL A 137 -0.07 -27.59 -26.23
N PRO A 138 -1.13 -26.77 -26.40
CA PRO A 138 -1.51 -25.75 -25.43
C PRO A 138 -2.00 -26.36 -24.12
N THR A 139 -1.42 -25.93 -23.00
CA THR A 139 -1.78 -26.42 -21.65
C THR A 139 -2.55 -25.40 -20.80
N THR A 140 -2.65 -24.15 -21.25
CA THR A 140 -3.43 -23.10 -20.59
C THR A 140 -4.68 -22.77 -21.39
N LEU A 141 -5.75 -22.32 -20.72
CA LEU A 141 -6.97 -21.89 -21.40
C LEU A 141 -6.67 -20.82 -22.47
N LEU A 142 -5.83 -19.84 -22.12
CA LEU A 142 -5.34 -18.81 -23.04
C LEU A 142 -4.73 -19.40 -24.31
N ALA A 143 -3.87 -20.40 -24.18
CA ALA A 143 -3.20 -20.99 -25.33
C ALA A 143 -4.15 -21.82 -26.19
N MET A 144 -5.11 -22.51 -25.58
CA MET A 144 -6.12 -23.30 -26.29
C MET A 144 -7.04 -22.42 -27.15
N VAL A 145 -7.42 -21.25 -26.64
CA VAL A 145 -8.40 -20.36 -27.28
C VAL A 145 -7.79 -19.26 -28.14
N ASP A 146 -6.49 -18.97 -27.94
CA ASP A 146 -5.82 -17.86 -28.60
C ASP A 146 -4.38 -18.23 -29.04
N SER A 147 -3.37 -18.19 -28.16
CA SER A 147 -1.96 -18.07 -28.60
C SER A 147 -1.42 -19.19 -29.48
N SER A 148 -1.88 -20.44 -29.30
CA SER A 148 -1.42 -21.57 -30.14
C SER A 148 -1.90 -21.49 -31.59
N ILE A 149 -2.93 -20.67 -31.86
CA ILE A 149 -3.62 -20.60 -33.14
C ILE A 149 -3.11 -19.40 -33.95
N GLY A 150 -2.71 -19.70 -35.19
CA GLY A 150 -2.41 -18.73 -36.24
C GLY A 150 -0.95 -18.27 -36.35
N GLY A 151 -0.04 -18.92 -35.65
CA GLY A 151 1.39 -18.89 -35.97
C GLY A 151 2.09 -17.55 -35.72
N LYS A 152 1.54 -16.66 -34.89
CA LYS A 152 2.31 -15.51 -34.39
C LYS A 152 3.29 -16.03 -33.34
N THR A 153 4.59 -15.85 -33.59
CA THR A 153 5.65 -16.28 -32.68
C THR A 153 6.55 -15.07 -32.42
N ALA A 154 6.92 -14.82 -31.17
CA ALA A 154 7.61 -13.58 -30.83
C ALA A 154 8.38 -13.66 -29.52
N ILE A 155 9.27 -12.69 -29.34
CA ILE A 155 9.96 -12.37 -28.10
C ILE A 155 9.72 -10.91 -27.71
N ASP A 156 9.83 -10.65 -26.43
CA ASP A 156 9.80 -9.32 -25.85
C ASP A 156 11.20 -8.68 -25.90
N THR A 157 11.23 -7.35 -25.86
CA THR A 157 12.46 -6.58 -25.69
C THR A 157 12.24 -5.57 -24.56
N PRO A 158 13.29 -4.91 -24.03
CA PRO A 158 13.11 -3.85 -23.03
C PRO A 158 12.17 -2.72 -23.48
N MET A 159 11.97 -2.55 -24.80
CA MET A 159 11.05 -1.56 -25.34
C MET A 159 9.58 -1.98 -25.26
N GLY A 160 9.27 -3.29 -25.22
CA GLY A 160 7.89 -3.76 -25.12
C GLY A 160 7.63 -5.14 -25.71
N LYS A 161 6.34 -5.43 -25.85
CA LYS A 161 5.75 -6.73 -26.14
C LYS A 161 5.89 -7.18 -27.58
N ASN A 162 6.34 -8.42 -27.79
CA ASN A 162 6.24 -9.14 -29.06
C ASN A 162 6.77 -8.34 -30.28
N LEU A 163 7.84 -7.56 -30.08
CA LEU A 163 8.35 -6.61 -31.08
C LEU A 163 9.27 -7.28 -32.11
N VAL A 164 9.86 -8.42 -31.77
CA VAL A 164 10.68 -9.23 -32.67
C VAL A 164 10.08 -10.63 -32.73
N GLY A 165 9.85 -11.17 -33.92
CA GLY A 165 9.17 -12.44 -34.09
C GLY A 165 9.05 -12.88 -35.53
N ALA A 166 8.26 -13.93 -35.78
CA ALA A 166 7.94 -14.45 -37.09
C ALA A 166 6.50 -14.98 -37.16
N PHE A 167 5.92 -14.96 -38.36
CA PHE A 167 4.72 -15.74 -38.66
C PHE A 167 5.16 -17.13 -39.12
N TRP A 168 4.92 -18.14 -38.28
CA TRP A 168 5.29 -19.54 -38.53
C TRP A 168 4.17 -20.47 -38.04
N GLN A 169 3.47 -21.09 -39.00
CA GLN A 169 2.32 -21.93 -38.69
C GLN A 169 2.75 -23.31 -38.17
N PRO A 170 2.17 -23.79 -37.06
CA PRO A 170 2.38 -25.16 -36.61
C PRO A 170 1.77 -26.14 -37.60
N ARG A 171 2.34 -27.35 -37.69
CA ARG A 171 1.78 -28.44 -38.52
C ARG A 171 0.55 -29.07 -37.90
N ARG A 172 0.45 -29.04 -36.57
CA ARG A 172 -0.68 -29.50 -35.76
C ARG A 172 -0.82 -28.65 -34.51
N ILE A 173 -2.05 -28.51 -34.04
CA ILE A 173 -2.39 -27.90 -32.75
C ILE A 173 -3.24 -28.91 -31.99
N TYR A 174 -2.67 -29.53 -30.95
CA TYR A 174 -3.32 -30.57 -30.17
C TYR A 174 -3.89 -29.99 -28.87
N ILE A 175 -5.17 -29.65 -28.87
CA ILE A 175 -5.87 -29.08 -27.73
C ILE A 175 -6.45 -30.21 -26.89
N ASP A 176 -5.74 -30.58 -25.82
CA ASP A 176 -6.22 -31.53 -24.82
C ASP A 176 -6.83 -30.79 -23.61
N LEU A 177 -8.15 -30.87 -23.48
CA LEU A 177 -8.88 -30.22 -22.38
C LEU A 177 -8.49 -30.75 -20.98
N ALA A 178 -7.84 -31.92 -20.89
CA ALA A 178 -7.40 -32.49 -19.63
C ALA A 178 -6.33 -31.63 -18.92
N PHE A 179 -5.53 -30.85 -19.66
CA PHE A 179 -4.54 -29.96 -19.05
C PHE A 179 -5.15 -28.88 -18.14
N LEU A 180 -6.42 -28.52 -18.36
CA LEU A 180 -7.13 -27.54 -17.51
C LEU A 180 -7.34 -28.07 -16.07
N GLU A 181 -7.25 -29.38 -15.86
CA GLU A 181 -7.45 -30.00 -14.55
C GLU A 181 -6.35 -29.62 -13.54
N THR A 182 -5.10 -29.46 -14.00
CA THR A 182 -3.98 -29.04 -13.13
C THR A 182 -3.71 -27.54 -13.22
N LEU A 183 -4.39 -26.81 -14.11
CA LEU A 183 -4.16 -25.38 -14.31
C LEU A 183 -4.54 -24.59 -13.04
N PRO A 184 -3.66 -23.68 -12.54
CA PRO A 184 -3.98 -22.80 -11.43
C PRO A 184 -5.17 -21.89 -11.74
N VAL A 185 -5.96 -21.56 -10.71
CA VAL A 185 -7.16 -20.70 -10.82
C VAL A 185 -6.83 -19.35 -11.49
N ARG A 186 -5.70 -18.72 -11.12
CA ARG A 186 -5.28 -17.45 -11.70
C ARG A 186 -5.02 -17.55 -13.21
N GLU A 187 -4.37 -18.62 -13.66
CA GLU A 187 -4.10 -18.84 -15.10
C GLU A 187 -5.36 -19.22 -15.89
N PHE A 188 -6.33 -19.85 -15.22
CA PHE A 188 -7.65 -20.07 -15.80
C PHE A 188 -8.37 -18.74 -16.05
N ILE A 189 -8.43 -17.87 -15.03
CA ILE A 189 -9.02 -16.53 -15.12
C ILE A 189 -8.28 -15.66 -16.15
N ASN A 190 -6.94 -15.74 -16.19
CA ASN A 190 -6.09 -15.08 -17.18
C ASN A 190 -6.55 -15.42 -18.62
N GLY A 191 -6.81 -16.70 -18.90
CA GLY A 191 -7.32 -17.13 -20.21
C GLY A 191 -8.74 -16.67 -20.55
N MET A 192 -9.59 -16.44 -19.53
CA MET A 192 -10.95 -15.93 -19.77
C MET A 192 -10.96 -14.52 -20.39
N ALA A 193 -9.90 -13.72 -20.21
CA ALA A 193 -9.81 -12.42 -20.87
C ALA A 193 -9.83 -12.54 -22.39
N GLU A 194 -9.12 -13.52 -22.96
CA GLU A 194 -9.09 -13.78 -24.40
C GLU A 194 -10.41 -14.35 -24.93
N VAL A 195 -11.09 -15.14 -24.10
CA VAL A 195 -12.43 -15.67 -24.40
C VAL A 195 -13.45 -14.54 -24.46
N ILE A 196 -13.46 -13.66 -23.46
CA ILE A 196 -14.34 -12.48 -23.41
C ILE A 196 -14.05 -11.55 -24.59
N LYS A 197 -12.77 -11.29 -24.88
CA LYS A 197 -12.34 -10.50 -26.05
C LYS A 197 -12.95 -11.05 -27.34
N THR A 198 -12.78 -12.35 -27.59
CA THR A 198 -13.26 -13.00 -28.82
C THR A 198 -14.79 -12.91 -28.95
N ALA A 199 -15.52 -13.13 -27.85
CA ALA A 199 -16.97 -12.95 -27.84
C ALA A 199 -17.37 -11.48 -28.06
N ALA A 200 -16.69 -10.54 -27.41
CA ALA A 200 -16.98 -9.10 -27.48
C ALA A 200 -16.81 -8.50 -28.87
N ILE A 201 -15.87 -9.01 -29.69
CA ILE A 201 -15.66 -8.53 -31.06
C ILE A 201 -16.51 -9.27 -32.11
N TRP A 202 -17.02 -10.47 -31.81
CA TRP A 202 -17.56 -11.39 -32.84
C TRP A 202 -18.97 -11.93 -32.58
N ASN A 203 -19.35 -12.21 -31.32
CA ASN A 203 -20.58 -12.95 -31.04
C ASN A 203 -21.21 -12.58 -29.69
N GLU A 204 -22.30 -11.79 -29.76
CA GLU A 204 -23.09 -11.39 -28.59
C GLU A 204 -23.79 -12.56 -27.88
N THR A 205 -24.16 -13.62 -28.61
CA THR A 205 -24.83 -14.80 -28.01
C THR A 205 -23.86 -15.56 -27.11
N GLU A 206 -22.64 -15.80 -27.57
CA GLU A 206 -21.60 -16.38 -26.71
C GLU A 206 -21.22 -15.43 -25.58
N PHE A 207 -21.18 -14.11 -25.82
CA PHE A 207 -20.94 -13.14 -24.75
C PHE A 207 -21.99 -13.26 -23.64
N THR A 208 -23.27 -13.39 -23.99
CA THR A 208 -24.37 -13.61 -23.04
C THR A 208 -24.19 -14.92 -22.28
N ALA A 209 -23.80 -15.99 -22.97
CA ALA A 209 -23.51 -17.27 -22.33
C ALA A 209 -22.31 -17.17 -21.36
N LEU A 210 -21.30 -16.34 -21.64
CA LEU A 210 -20.20 -16.09 -20.70
C LEU A 210 -20.69 -15.37 -19.43
N GLU A 211 -21.61 -14.42 -19.56
CA GLU A 211 -22.23 -13.74 -18.41
C GLU A 211 -22.95 -14.74 -17.51
N ASP A 212 -23.78 -15.62 -18.10
CA ASP A 212 -24.60 -16.59 -17.37
C ASP A 212 -23.76 -17.70 -16.69
N ASN A 213 -22.66 -18.14 -17.33
CA ASN A 213 -21.84 -19.25 -16.85
C ASN A 213 -20.73 -18.84 -15.86
N ALA A 214 -20.50 -17.54 -15.64
CA ALA A 214 -19.40 -17.06 -14.79
C ALA A 214 -19.43 -17.62 -13.36
N PRO A 215 -20.58 -17.64 -12.64
CA PRO A 215 -20.63 -18.20 -11.28
C PRO A 215 -20.29 -19.69 -11.24
N ALA A 216 -20.85 -20.48 -12.17
CA ALA A 216 -20.63 -21.92 -12.25
C ALA A 216 -19.16 -22.26 -12.56
N ILE A 217 -18.53 -21.50 -13.46
CA ILE A 217 -17.10 -21.66 -13.78
C ILE A 217 -16.24 -21.35 -12.55
N LEU A 218 -16.47 -20.22 -11.88
CA LEU A 218 -15.67 -19.81 -10.72
C LEU A 218 -15.83 -20.78 -9.54
N GLU A 219 -17.03 -21.30 -9.30
CA GLU A 219 -17.27 -22.30 -8.26
C GLU A 219 -16.50 -23.60 -8.55
N ALA A 220 -16.60 -24.11 -9.79
CA ALA A 220 -15.93 -25.34 -10.17
C ALA A 220 -14.39 -25.24 -10.09
N ILE A 221 -13.78 -24.18 -10.64
CA ILE A 221 -12.30 -24.05 -10.64
C ILE A 221 -11.73 -23.85 -9.23
N ARG A 222 -12.50 -23.28 -8.30
CA ARG A 222 -12.12 -23.06 -6.89
C ARG A 222 -12.43 -24.24 -5.97
N SER A 223 -13.27 -25.16 -6.42
CA SER A 223 -13.60 -26.34 -5.63
C SER A 223 -12.34 -27.14 -5.31
N LYS A 224 -12.25 -27.62 -4.05
CA LYS A 224 -11.15 -28.50 -3.64
C LYS A 224 -11.33 -29.83 -4.36
N PRO A 225 -10.34 -30.32 -5.11
CA PRO A 225 -10.47 -31.59 -5.82
C PRO A 225 -10.67 -32.73 -4.81
N THR A 226 -11.75 -33.49 -4.95
CA THR A 226 -11.98 -34.76 -4.24
C THR A 226 -11.32 -35.96 -4.96
N GLY A 227 -10.59 -35.68 -6.05
CA GLY A 227 -9.85 -36.63 -6.88
C GLY A 227 -9.42 -35.97 -8.20
N THR A 228 -8.52 -36.61 -8.96
CA THR A 228 -8.11 -36.17 -10.30
C THR A 228 -9.28 -36.27 -11.28
N GLY A 229 -9.66 -35.17 -11.94
CA GLY A 229 -10.75 -35.11 -12.94
C GLY A 229 -12.15 -34.72 -12.44
N ALA A 230 -12.42 -34.78 -11.13
CA ALA A 230 -13.76 -34.46 -10.59
C ALA A 230 -14.06 -32.95 -10.56
N ARG A 231 -13.02 -32.11 -10.39
CA ARG A 231 -13.13 -30.64 -10.21
C ARG A 231 -13.90 -29.95 -11.35
N LEU A 232 -13.57 -30.27 -12.60
CA LEU A 232 -14.09 -29.57 -13.78
C LEU A 232 -15.26 -30.30 -14.46
N ALA A 233 -15.66 -31.48 -13.96
CA ALA A 233 -16.74 -32.26 -14.53
C ALA A 233 -18.07 -31.49 -14.68
N PRO A 234 -18.51 -30.65 -13.71
CA PRO A 234 -19.77 -29.90 -13.81
C PRO A 234 -19.81 -28.88 -14.97
N ILE A 235 -18.65 -28.42 -15.43
CA ILE A 235 -18.54 -27.37 -16.45
C ILE A 235 -17.87 -27.87 -17.75
N ARG A 236 -17.63 -29.19 -17.89
CA ARG A 236 -16.88 -29.75 -19.02
C ARG A 236 -17.45 -29.36 -20.38
N ASP A 237 -18.77 -29.42 -20.53
CA ASP A 237 -19.45 -29.04 -21.78
C ASP A 237 -19.34 -27.54 -22.05
N ILE A 238 -19.37 -26.71 -21.01
CA ILE A 238 -19.17 -25.25 -21.10
C ILE A 238 -17.73 -24.98 -21.59
N LEU A 239 -16.73 -25.65 -21.03
CA LEU A 239 -15.34 -25.49 -21.46
C LEU A 239 -15.12 -25.95 -22.90
N LYS A 240 -15.71 -27.10 -23.28
CA LYS A 240 -15.64 -27.58 -24.67
C LYS A 240 -16.29 -26.58 -25.63
N ARG A 241 -17.44 -25.99 -25.28
CA ARG A 241 -18.08 -24.91 -26.06
C ARG A 241 -17.17 -23.70 -26.21
N ILE A 242 -16.63 -23.19 -25.10
CA ILE A 242 -15.74 -22.02 -25.07
C ILE A 242 -14.53 -22.24 -25.97
N VAL A 243 -13.87 -23.39 -25.83
CA VAL A 243 -12.65 -23.70 -26.59
C VAL A 243 -12.95 -23.86 -28.06
N LEU A 244 -13.95 -24.65 -28.45
CA LEU A 244 -14.33 -24.83 -29.85
C LEU A 244 -14.78 -23.50 -30.49
N GLY A 245 -15.60 -22.72 -29.79
CA GLY A 245 -16.12 -21.44 -30.29
C GLY A 245 -15.00 -20.41 -30.50
N SER A 246 -14.16 -20.20 -29.49
CA SER A 246 -13.08 -19.21 -29.58
C SER A 246 -11.99 -19.63 -30.56
N ALA A 247 -11.59 -20.91 -30.56
CA ALA A 247 -10.62 -21.44 -31.52
C ALA A 247 -11.15 -21.38 -32.96
N GLY A 248 -12.45 -21.66 -33.17
CA GLY A 248 -13.12 -21.57 -34.46
C GLY A 248 -13.09 -20.16 -35.04
N VAL A 249 -13.46 -19.15 -34.24
CA VAL A 249 -13.39 -17.73 -34.65
C VAL A 249 -11.97 -17.33 -35.02
N LYS A 250 -10.99 -17.69 -34.19
CA LYS A 250 -9.59 -17.35 -34.48
C LYS A 250 -9.08 -18.04 -35.75
N ALA A 251 -9.42 -19.31 -35.96
CA ALA A 251 -9.06 -20.05 -37.16
C ALA A 251 -9.66 -19.43 -38.43
N GLU A 252 -10.92 -18.99 -38.38
CA GLU A 252 -11.59 -18.27 -39.47
C GLU A 252 -10.88 -16.95 -39.79
N VAL A 253 -10.67 -16.10 -38.78
CA VAL A 253 -10.02 -14.80 -38.94
C VAL A 253 -8.59 -14.94 -39.46
N VAL A 254 -7.83 -15.91 -38.97
CA VAL A 254 -6.46 -16.18 -39.44
C VAL A 254 -6.46 -16.71 -40.87
N SER A 255 -7.42 -17.58 -41.21
CA SER A 255 -7.52 -18.10 -42.58
C SER A 255 -7.84 -17.00 -43.58
N ALA A 256 -8.61 -15.99 -43.17
CA ALA A 256 -8.91 -14.81 -43.97
C ALA A 256 -7.75 -13.79 -44.02
N ASP A 257 -6.97 -13.65 -42.94
CA ASP A 257 -5.91 -12.64 -42.82
C ASP A 257 -4.70 -13.14 -42.02
N GLU A 258 -3.93 -14.07 -42.60
CA GLU A 258 -2.79 -14.70 -41.93
C GLU A 258 -1.74 -13.67 -41.50
N ARG A 259 -1.49 -12.64 -42.32
CA ARG A 259 -0.38 -11.69 -42.16
C ARG A 259 -0.81 -10.35 -41.54
N GLU A 260 -2.00 -10.28 -40.96
CA GLU A 260 -2.50 -9.11 -40.23
C GLU A 260 -2.53 -7.81 -41.07
N GLY A 261 -3.03 -7.92 -42.30
CA GLY A 261 -3.26 -6.77 -43.18
C GLY A 261 -4.50 -5.94 -42.82
N GLY A 262 -5.45 -6.50 -42.07
CA GLY A 262 -6.69 -5.81 -41.69
C GLY A 262 -7.52 -6.57 -40.66
N LEU A 263 -8.28 -7.59 -41.09
CA LEU A 263 -9.27 -8.28 -40.24
C LEU A 263 -8.66 -8.87 -38.96
N ARG A 264 -7.43 -9.39 -39.03
CA ARG A 264 -6.74 -9.95 -37.86
C ARG A 264 -6.38 -8.90 -36.81
N ASN A 265 -6.44 -7.60 -37.14
CA ASN A 265 -6.30 -6.52 -36.16
C ASN A 265 -7.35 -6.65 -35.05
N LEU A 266 -8.57 -7.12 -35.37
CA LEU A 266 -9.68 -7.21 -34.42
C LEU A 266 -9.37 -8.10 -33.22
N LEU A 267 -8.53 -9.13 -33.43
CA LEU A 267 -8.06 -10.01 -32.36
C LEU A 267 -7.17 -9.31 -31.32
N ASN A 268 -6.79 -8.05 -31.56
CA ASN A 268 -6.06 -7.20 -30.64
C ASN A 268 -6.96 -6.17 -29.95
N PHE A 269 -8.27 -6.43 -29.83
CA PHE A 269 -9.14 -5.66 -28.95
C PHE A 269 -8.63 -5.72 -27.51
N GLY A 270 -8.53 -4.56 -26.87
CA GLY A 270 -7.92 -4.40 -25.55
C GLY A 270 -6.39 -4.49 -25.53
N HIS A 271 -5.73 -4.86 -26.63
CA HIS A 271 -4.28 -5.08 -26.64
C HIS A 271 -3.47 -3.83 -26.98
N SER A 272 -4.03 -2.81 -27.63
CA SER A 272 -3.26 -1.57 -27.87
C SER A 272 -2.89 -0.91 -26.55
N ILE A 273 -3.87 -0.76 -25.67
CA ILE A 273 -3.64 -0.24 -24.32
C ILE A 273 -3.13 -1.36 -23.39
N GLY A 274 -3.65 -2.59 -23.53
CA GLY A 274 -3.23 -3.73 -22.71
C GLY A 274 -1.74 -4.03 -22.80
N HIS A 275 -1.16 -4.10 -24.01
CA HIS A 275 0.29 -4.31 -24.17
C HIS A 275 1.13 -3.14 -23.64
N ALA A 276 0.59 -1.91 -23.64
CA ALA A 276 1.28 -0.77 -23.06
C ALA A 276 1.38 -0.90 -21.54
N TYR A 277 0.31 -1.35 -20.88
CA TYR A 277 0.37 -1.72 -19.46
C TYR A 277 1.29 -2.92 -19.22
N GLU A 278 1.14 -3.97 -20.02
CA GLU A 278 1.93 -5.20 -19.88
C GLU A 278 3.43 -4.94 -19.99
N ALA A 279 3.86 -4.07 -20.92
CA ALA A 279 5.26 -3.68 -21.06
C ALA A 279 5.86 -2.99 -19.82
N ILE A 280 5.04 -2.52 -18.88
CA ILE A 280 5.46 -1.88 -17.62
C ILE A 280 5.27 -2.82 -16.43
N LEU A 281 4.22 -3.65 -16.44
CA LEU A 281 3.76 -4.45 -15.30
C LEU A 281 4.16 -5.93 -15.35
N THR A 282 4.60 -6.42 -16.51
CA THR A 282 5.14 -7.77 -16.64
C THR A 282 6.49 -7.85 -15.91
N PRO A 283 6.87 -9.01 -15.34
CA PRO A 283 6.18 -10.31 -15.36
C PRO A 283 5.15 -10.53 -14.23
N GLN A 284 4.90 -9.57 -13.35
CA GLN A 284 4.05 -9.79 -12.17
C GLN A 284 2.55 -9.81 -12.49
N VAL A 285 2.13 -8.96 -13.42
CA VAL A 285 0.77 -8.94 -13.98
C VAL A 285 0.76 -9.72 -15.28
N LEU A 286 -0.19 -10.65 -15.39
CA LEU A 286 -0.29 -11.56 -16.52
C LEU A 286 -0.88 -10.85 -17.74
N HIS A 287 -0.69 -11.45 -18.91
CA HIS A 287 -1.17 -10.93 -20.19
C HIS A 287 -2.68 -10.63 -20.19
N GLY A 288 -3.51 -11.63 -19.87
CA GLY A 288 -4.96 -11.50 -19.84
C GLY A 288 -5.47 -10.53 -18.78
N GLU A 289 -4.76 -10.38 -17.66
CA GLU A 289 -5.04 -9.32 -16.67
C GLU A 289 -4.81 -7.93 -17.27
N CYS A 290 -3.73 -7.73 -18.05
CA CYS A 290 -3.49 -6.48 -18.77
C CYS A 290 -4.49 -6.24 -19.91
N VAL A 291 -4.84 -7.30 -20.66
CA VAL A 291 -5.86 -7.25 -21.73
C VAL A 291 -7.23 -6.91 -21.16
N ALA A 292 -7.60 -7.43 -19.99
CA ALA A 292 -8.86 -7.07 -19.32
C ALA A 292 -8.96 -5.57 -19.04
N ILE A 293 -7.92 -4.96 -18.47
CA ILE A 293 -7.87 -3.50 -18.23
C ILE A 293 -7.87 -2.76 -19.57
N GLY A 294 -7.09 -3.23 -20.54
CA GLY A 294 -7.00 -2.65 -21.87
C GLY A 294 -8.35 -2.67 -22.60
N MET A 295 -9.13 -3.75 -22.51
CA MET A 295 -10.48 -3.85 -23.08
C MET A 295 -11.42 -2.80 -22.49
N VAL A 296 -11.37 -2.59 -21.17
CA VAL A 296 -12.16 -1.54 -20.52
C VAL A 296 -11.74 -0.16 -21.04
N ARG A 297 -10.44 0.13 -21.12
CA ARG A 297 -9.94 1.42 -21.63
C ARG A 297 -10.25 1.65 -23.11
N GLU A 298 -10.13 0.63 -23.95
CA GLU A 298 -10.48 0.74 -25.38
C GLU A 298 -12.00 0.89 -25.58
N ALA A 299 -12.82 0.28 -24.73
CA ALA A 299 -14.27 0.49 -24.72
C ALA A 299 -14.65 1.90 -24.23
N GLU A 300 -13.99 2.41 -23.17
CA GLU A 300 -14.14 3.80 -22.71
C GLU A 300 -13.70 4.80 -23.77
N LEU A 301 -12.64 4.50 -24.52
CA LEU A 301 -12.19 5.29 -25.66
C LEU A 301 -13.23 5.29 -26.78
N ALA A 302 -13.78 4.14 -27.15
CA ALA A 302 -14.85 4.05 -28.13
C ALA A 302 -16.12 4.82 -27.69
N ARG A 303 -16.44 4.81 -26.38
CA ARG A 303 -17.52 5.61 -25.80
C ARG A 303 -17.23 7.11 -25.85
N PHE A 304 -16.01 7.53 -25.51
CA PHE A 304 -15.54 8.92 -25.59
C PHE A 304 -15.55 9.45 -27.04
N LEU A 305 -15.31 8.59 -28.03
CA LEU A 305 -15.39 8.92 -29.46
C LEU A 305 -16.83 8.90 -30.01
N GLY A 306 -17.82 8.48 -29.23
CA GLY A 306 -19.22 8.41 -29.62
C GLY A 306 -19.58 7.21 -30.50
N VAL A 307 -18.73 6.17 -30.49
CA VAL A 307 -18.83 4.98 -31.34
C VAL A 307 -19.48 3.80 -30.60
N LEU A 308 -19.30 3.72 -29.28
CA LEU A 308 -19.85 2.66 -28.43
C LEU A 308 -20.86 3.24 -27.43
N PRO A 309 -22.08 2.68 -27.33
CA PRO A 309 -23.03 3.07 -26.30
C PRO A 309 -22.50 2.82 -24.88
N PRO A 310 -22.80 3.70 -23.89
CA PRO A 310 -22.38 3.50 -22.50
C PRO A 310 -22.84 2.18 -21.89
N GLY A 311 -24.01 1.67 -22.29
CA GLY A 311 -24.53 0.37 -21.84
C GLY A 311 -23.62 -0.80 -22.20
N ALA A 312 -23.02 -0.78 -23.40
CA ALA A 312 -22.09 -1.81 -23.84
C ALA A 312 -20.76 -1.79 -23.06
N VAL A 313 -20.24 -0.60 -22.72
CA VAL A 313 -19.05 -0.49 -21.84
C VAL A 313 -19.32 -1.08 -20.46
N ALA A 314 -20.47 -0.75 -19.87
CA ALA A 314 -20.86 -1.27 -18.56
C ALA A 314 -21.03 -2.80 -18.61
N ARG A 315 -21.67 -3.34 -19.66
CA ARG A 315 -21.84 -4.78 -19.88
C ARG A 315 -20.50 -5.51 -20.02
N LEU A 316 -19.58 -4.99 -20.83
CA LEU A 316 -18.22 -5.51 -20.95
C LEU A 316 -17.49 -5.53 -19.61
N THR A 317 -17.50 -4.40 -18.90
CA THR A 317 -16.81 -4.24 -17.62
C THR A 317 -17.36 -5.20 -16.56
N LYS A 318 -18.67 -5.40 -16.51
CA LYS A 318 -19.33 -6.35 -15.60
C LYS A 318 -18.97 -7.80 -15.93
N CYS A 319 -18.96 -8.18 -17.21
CA CYS A 319 -18.54 -9.52 -17.64
C CYS A 319 -17.08 -9.81 -17.28
N ILE A 320 -16.17 -8.85 -17.50
CA ILE A 320 -14.77 -8.98 -17.07
C ILE A 320 -14.69 -9.17 -15.54
N ALA A 321 -15.38 -8.32 -14.78
CA ALA A 321 -15.37 -8.39 -13.31
C ALA A 321 -16.03 -9.67 -12.75
N SER A 322 -17.02 -10.26 -13.44
CA SER A 322 -17.70 -11.47 -13.00
C SER A 322 -16.81 -12.72 -13.09
N TYR A 323 -15.74 -12.69 -13.89
CA TYR A 323 -14.66 -13.69 -13.88
C TYR A 323 -13.49 -13.30 -12.96
N GLU A 324 -13.66 -12.27 -12.13
CA GLU A 324 -12.65 -11.71 -11.24
C GLU A 324 -11.39 -11.16 -11.95
N LEU A 325 -11.48 -10.80 -13.22
CA LEU A 325 -10.40 -10.06 -13.88
C LEU A 325 -10.36 -8.60 -13.41
N PRO A 326 -9.18 -7.96 -13.41
CA PRO A 326 -9.07 -6.54 -13.07
C PRO A 326 -9.70 -5.67 -14.17
N THR A 327 -10.47 -4.67 -13.76
CA THR A 327 -11.06 -3.66 -14.66
C THR A 327 -10.32 -2.31 -14.61
N SER A 328 -9.35 -2.16 -13.70
CA SER A 328 -8.56 -0.94 -13.50
C SER A 328 -7.19 -1.27 -12.91
N LEU A 329 -6.21 -0.40 -13.13
CA LEU A 329 -4.89 -0.45 -12.48
C LEU A 329 -4.95 -0.29 -10.95
N HIS A 330 -6.04 0.29 -10.44
CA HIS A 330 -6.26 0.50 -9.01
C HIS A 330 -6.77 -0.76 -8.30
N ASP A 331 -6.90 -1.89 -9.00
CA ASP A 331 -7.19 -3.18 -8.37
C ASP A 331 -6.11 -3.49 -7.32
N LYS A 332 -6.55 -3.77 -6.09
CA LYS A 332 -5.65 -4.05 -4.95
C LYS A 332 -4.69 -5.21 -5.24
N ARG A 333 -5.09 -6.15 -6.11
CA ARG A 333 -4.26 -7.28 -6.52
C ARG A 333 -3.10 -6.82 -7.39
N ILE A 334 -3.34 -5.94 -8.36
CA ILE A 334 -2.29 -5.34 -9.19
C ILE A 334 -1.32 -4.56 -8.32
N VAL A 335 -1.84 -3.69 -7.45
CA VAL A 335 -1.01 -2.89 -6.53
C VAL A 335 -0.14 -3.78 -5.63
N LYS A 336 -0.67 -4.90 -5.11
CA LYS A 336 0.10 -5.88 -4.33
C LYS A 336 1.17 -6.55 -5.19
N LEU A 337 0.80 -7.10 -6.35
CA LEU A 337 1.67 -7.86 -7.25
C LEU A 337 2.86 -7.04 -7.76
N THR A 338 2.65 -5.77 -8.06
CA THR A 338 3.65 -4.88 -8.68
C THR A 338 4.38 -4.00 -7.69
N ALA A 339 4.12 -4.16 -6.39
CA ALA A 339 4.57 -3.25 -5.34
C ALA A 339 4.22 -1.77 -5.62
N GLY A 340 3.03 -1.52 -6.15
CA GLY A 340 2.55 -0.18 -6.48
C GLY A 340 3.24 0.46 -7.69
N LYS A 341 3.72 -0.34 -8.64
CA LYS A 341 4.33 0.16 -9.89
C LYS A 341 3.38 1.12 -10.60
N GLU A 342 3.86 2.33 -10.86
CA GLU A 342 3.13 3.34 -11.61
C GLU A 342 3.25 3.10 -13.13
N CYS A 343 2.18 3.46 -13.85
CA CYS A 343 2.13 3.44 -15.31
C CYS A 343 1.86 4.85 -15.85
N PRO A 344 2.87 5.74 -15.92
CA PRO A 344 2.66 7.11 -16.40
C PRO A 344 2.15 7.13 -17.84
N VAL A 345 1.22 8.03 -18.14
CA VAL A 345 0.55 8.14 -19.43
C VAL A 345 1.54 8.39 -20.57
N ASP A 346 2.59 9.18 -20.34
CA ASP A 346 3.63 9.43 -21.33
C ASP A 346 4.41 8.15 -21.69
N VAL A 347 4.68 7.29 -20.71
CA VAL A 347 5.33 5.99 -20.94
C VAL A 347 4.37 5.05 -21.67
N LEU A 348 3.09 5.02 -21.30
CA LEU A 348 2.08 4.23 -22.02
C LEU A 348 1.98 4.65 -23.49
N LEU A 349 1.88 5.94 -23.78
CA LEU A 349 1.84 6.45 -25.16
C LEU A 349 3.13 6.15 -25.93
N GLN A 350 4.29 6.18 -25.27
CA GLN A 350 5.56 5.74 -25.84
C GLN A 350 5.52 4.26 -26.23
N LYS A 351 4.98 3.38 -25.37
CA LYS A 351 4.81 1.95 -25.64
C LYS A 351 3.78 1.69 -26.75
N MET A 352 2.67 2.42 -26.75
CA MET A 352 1.71 2.38 -27.84
C MET A 352 2.29 2.90 -29.17
N GLY A 353 3.32 3.75 -29.12
CA GLY A 353 4.02 4.26 -30.30
C GLY A 353 4.69 3.17 -31.14
N VAL A 354 4.99 2.00 -30.55
CA VAL A 354 5.58 0.83 -31.23
C VAL A 354 4.58 -0.32 -31.39
N ASP A 355 3.28 -0.09 -31.21
CA ASP A 355 2.25 -1.09 -31.53
C ASP A 355 2.27 -1.43 -33.03
N LYS A 356 2.25 -2.73 -33.35
CA LYS A 356 2.44 -3.27 -34.70
C LYS A 356 1.29 -2.91 -35.65
N LYS A 357 0.14 -2.51 -35.10
CA LYS A 357 -1.03 -2.05 -35.87
C LYS A 357 -0.86 -0.63 -36.42
N ASN A 358 0.07 0.15 -35.86
CA ASN A 358 0.23 1.56 -36.21
C ASN A 358 0.63 1.76 -37.67
N ASP A 359 0.15 2.86 -38.25
CA ASP A 359 0.59 3.32 -39.56
C ASP A 359 1.48 4.56 -39.37
N GLY A 360 2.78 4.32 -39.30
CA GLY A 360 3.76 5.32 -38.90
C GLY A 360 3.47 5.86 -37.50
N ARG A 361 3.23 7.17 -37.37
CA ARG A 361 2.89 7.81 -36.08
C ARG A 361 1.42 7.68 -35.68
N LYS A 362 0.56 7.22 -36.59
CA LYS A 362 -0.90 7.13 -36.35
C LYS A 362 -1.20 5.85 -35.58
N LYS A 363 -1.59 6.01 -34.31
CA LYS A 363 -1.97 4.88 -33.45
C LYS A 363 -3.29 4.27 -33.94
N LYS A 364 -3.34 2.95 -34.07
CA LYS A 364 -4.56 2.22 -34.44
C LYS A 364 -5.08 1.37 -33.28
N VAL A 365 -6.34 1.54 -32.93
CA VAL A 365 -7.02 0.88 -31.81
C VAL A 365 -8.29 0.18 -32.31
N VAL A 366 -8.65 -0.98 -31.77
CA VAL A 366 -9.90 -1.65 -32.13
C VAL A 366 -11.03 -1.02 -31.33
N LEU A 367 -11.99 -0.40 -32.03
CA LEU A 367 -13.15 0.21 -31.40
C LEU A 367 -14.36 -0.72 -31.57
N LEU A 368 -15.02 -1.07 -30.48
CA LEU A 368 -16.32 -1.73 -30.54
C LEU A 368 -17.39 -0.71 -30.95
N SER A 369 -18.40 -1.17 -31.69
CA SER A 369 -19.62 -0.40 -31.96
C SER A 369 -20.83 -0.93 -31.17
N ALA A 370 -20.80 -2.23 -30.83
CA ALA A 370 -21.69 -2.90 -29.89
C ALA A 370 -20.98 -4.15 -29.34
N ILE A 371 -21.58 -4.86 -28.38
CA ILE A 371 -21.08 -6.21 -28.03
C ILE A 371 -21.31 -7.14 -29.23
N GLY A 372 -20.26 -7.87 -29.62
CA GLY A 372 -20.23 -8.73 -30.80
C GLY A 372 -20.00 -7.99 -32.12
N LYS A 373 -19.71 -6.67 -32.11
CA LYS A 373 -19.48 -5.87 -33.33
C LYS A 373 -18.37 -4.84 -33.15
N THR A 374 -17.52 -4.71 -34.15
CA THR A 374 -16.50 -3.66 -34.23
C THR A 374 -16.96 -2.50 -35.10
N TYR A 375 -16.38 -1.32 -34.92
CA TYR A 375 -16.69 -0.12 -35.71
C TYR A 375 -16.25 -0.24 -37.17
N GLU A 376 -15.04 -0.78 -37.36
CA GLU A 376 -14.49 -1.14 -38.67
C GLU A 376 -14.09 -2.62 -38.65
N PRO A 377 -14.00 -3.29 -39.81
CA PRO A 377 -13.44 -4.65 -39.92
C PRO A 377 -11.90 -4.66 -39.83
N LYS A 378 -11.32 -3.73 -39.05
CA LYS A 378 -9.89 -3.51 -38.77
C LYS A 378 -9.75 -2.55 -37.58
N ALA A 379 -8.52 -2.27 -37.14
CA ALA A 379 -8.28 -1.23 -36.15
C ALA A 379 -8.41 0.19 -36.75
N THR A 380 -8.98 1.12 -35.99
CA THR A 380 -9.28 2.51 -36.39
C THR A 380 -8.18 3.45 -35.93
N VAL A 381 -7.83 4.45 -36.74
CA VAL A 381 -6.87 5.49 -36.35
C VAL A 381 -7.49 6.39 -35.28
N VAL A 382 -6.80 6.56 -34.14
CA VAL A 382 -7.25 7.42 -33.04
C VAL A 382 -6.19 8.48 -32.72
N GLU A 383 -6.64 9.70 -32.44
CA GLU A 383 -5.76 10.79 -32.01
C GLU A 383 -5.16 10.53 -30.61
N ASP A 384 -3.88 10.84 -30.43
CA ASP A 384 -3.18 10.71 -29.14
C ASP A 384 -3.86 11.48 -28.01
N ARG A 385 -4.53 12.61 -28.33
CA ARG A 385 -5.31 13.39 -27.34
C ARG A 385 -6.42 12.55 -26.72
N ALA A 386 -7.19 11.82 -27.52
CA ALA A 386 -8.31 11.00 -27.03
C ALA A 386 -7.81 9.83 -26.17
N ILE A 387 -6.74 9.17 -26.62
CA ILE A 387 -6.07 8.10 -25.85
C ILE A 387 -5.57 8.66 -24.50
N ARG A 388 -4.89 9.81 -24.53
CA ARG A 388 -4.37 10.48 -23.33
C ARG A 388 -5.47 10.78 -22.31
N ILE A 389 -6.61 11.34 -22.72
CA ILE A 389 -7.73 11.64 -21.81
C ILE A 389 -8.21 10.38 -21.08
N VAL A 390 -8.36 9.26 -21.79
CA VAL A 390 -8.84 7.99 -21.22
C VAL A 390 -7.83 7.38 -20.25
N LEU A 391 -6.54 7.50 -20.53
CA LEU A 391 -5.47 6.97 -19.66
C LEU A 391 -5.16 7.88 -18.46
N SER A 392 -5.44 9.18 -18.57
CA SER A 392 -5.10 10.16 -17.55
C SER A 392 -6.06 10.14 -16.34
N PRO A 393 -5.52 10.28 -15.11
CA PRO A 393 -6.32 10.38 -13.90
C PRO A 393 -7.00 11.74 -13.74
N SER A 394 -6.52 12.78 -14.41
CA SER A 394 -7.02 14.15 -14.32
C SER A 394 -7.41 14.69 -15.70
N VAL A 395 -8.30 15.68 -15.71
CA VAL A 395 -8.77 16.33 -16.94
C VAL A 395 -8.55 17.84 -16.87
N ARG A 396 -7.87 18.36 -17.89
CA ARG A 396 -7.74 19.80 -18.13
C ARG A 396 -8.89 20.24 -19.04
N VAL A 397 -9.72 21.12 -18.52
CA VAL A 397 -10.86 21.67 -19.27
C VAL A 397 -10.43 22.99 -19.89
N THR A 398 -10.51 23.08 -21.22
CA THR A 398 -10.30 24.35 -21.93
C THR A 398 -11.63 25.13 -21.98
N PRO A 399 -11.67 26.37 -21.49
CA PRO A 399 -12.89 27.16 -21.47
C PRO A 399 -13.44 27.43 -22.87
N GLY A 400 -14.77 27.46 -22.99
CA GLY A 400 -15.48 27.82 -24.20
C GLY A 400 -16.39 26.73 -24.76
N VAL A 401 -17.51 27.18 -25.34
CA VAL A 401 -18.45 26.39 -26.15
C VAL A 401 -18.80 27.18 -27.42
N PRO A 402 -19.28 26.53 -28.50
CA PRO A 402 -19.73 27.23 -29.69
C PRO A 402 -20.83 28.27 -29.38
N LYS A 403 -20.73 29.46 -29.97
CA LYS A 403 -21.76 30.51 -29.81
C LYS A 403 -23.09 30.04 -30.39
N GLY A 404 -24.18 30.22 -29.64
CA GLY A 404 -25.52 29.83 -30.07
C GLY A 404 -25.75 28.31 -30.11
N LEU A 405 -24.94 27.52 -29.41
CA LEU A 405 -25.12 26.08 -29.31
C LEU A 405 -26.53 25.73 -28.80
N ASN A 406 -27.18 24.77 -29.45
CA ASN A 406 -28.46 24.21 -29.04
C ASN A 406 -28.37 22.69 -29.12
N VAL A 407 -28.44 22.02 -27.97
CA VAL A 407 -28.19 20.57 -27.85
C VAL A 407 -29.28 19.87 -27.06
N SER A 408 -29.60 18.64 -27.45
CA SER A 408 -30.40 17.71 -26.65
C SER A 408 -29.49 16.68 -25.99
N VAL A 409 -29.58 16.57 -24.66
CA VAL A 409 -28.76 15.67 -23.84
C VAL A 409 -29.69 14.79 -23.01
N THR A 410 -29.44 13.48 -23.04
CA THR A 410 -30.17 12.51 -22.19
C THR A 410 -29.17 11.90 -21.21
N PRO A 411 -29.14 12.36 -19.95
CA PRO A 411 -28.36 11.72 -18.90
C PRO A 411 -28.79 10.26 -18.67
N PRO A 412 -28.01 9.46 -17.92
CA PRO A 412 -28.42 8.12 -17.53
C PRO A 412 -29.75 8.14 -16.76
N GLY A 413 -30.56 7.08 -16.90
CA GLY A 413 -31.84 6.95 -16.20
C GLY A 413 -31.71 7.11 -14.68
N SER A 414 -32.72 7.69 -14.04
CA SER A 414 -32.79 7.77 -12.59
C SER A 414 -32.80 6.36 -12.01
N LYS A 415 -31.83 6.03 -11.15
CA LYS A 415 -31.80 4.73 -10.46
C LYS A 415 -33.09 4.48 -9.67
N SER A 416 -33.62 5.55 -9.04
CA SER A 416 -34.82 5.48 -8.20
C SER A 416 -36.05 5.09 -9.00
N ILE A 417 -36.24 5.65 -10.20
CA ILE A 417 -37.35 5.33 -11.09
C ILE A 417 -37.08 3.98 -11.77
N SER A 418 -35.87 3.75 -12.28
CA SER A 418 -35.48 2.50 -12.94
C SER A 418 -35.78 1.27 -12.08
N ASN A 419 -35.37 1.29 -10.81
CA ASN A 419 -35.57 0.18 -9.88
C ASN A 419 -37.06 -0.08 -9.60
N ARG A 420 -37.86 0.98 -9.48
CA ARG A 420 -39.32 0.86 -9.24
C ARG A 420 -40.05 0.38 -10.49
N ALA A 421 -39.72 0.93 -11.66
CA ALA A 421 -40.32 0.57 -12.94
C ALA A 421 -40.12 -0.92 -13.22
N LEU A 422 -38.92 -1.44 -12.93
CA LEU A 422 -38.61 -2.87 -13.04
C LEU A 422 -39.54 -3.72 -12.16
N VAL A 423 -39.66 -3.39 -10.87
CA VAL A 423 -40.48 -4.15 -9.92
C VAL A 423 -41.96 -4.09 -10.32
N LEU A 424 -42.48 -2.91 -10.61
CA LEU A 424 -43.88 -2.73 -11.01
C LEU A 424 -44.22 -3.49 -12.30
N ALA A 425 -43.36 -3.41 -13.32
CA ALA A 425 -43.54 -4.12 -14.59
C ALA A 425 -43.46 -5.64 -14.43
N ALA A 426 -42.53 -6.13 -13.59
CA ALA A 426 -42.43 -7.55 -13.30
C ALA A 426 -43.65 -8.09 -12.55
N MET A 427 -44.18 -7.29 -11.62
CA MET A 427 -45.34 -7.64 -10.83
C MET A 427 -46.64 -7.55 -11.63
N GLY A 428 -46.76 -6.66 -12.62
CA GLY A 428 -48.00 -6.45 -13.35
C GLY A 428 -48.38 -7.53 -14.36
N GLU A 429 -49.58 -7.39 -14.91
CA GLU A 429 -50.11 -8.23 -15.97
C GLU A 429 -49.94 -7.54 -17.33
N GLY A 430 -49.32 -8.23 -18.29
CA GLY A 430 -49.03 -7.72 -19.63
C GLY A 430 -47.53 -7.54 -19.89
N THR A 431 -47.20 -6.92 -21.02
CA THR A 431 -45.83 -6.66 -21.44
C THR A 431 -45.56 -5.16 -21.46
N THR A 432 -44.46 -4.72 -20.83
CA THR A 432 -44.00 -3.33 -20.87
C THR A 432 -42.62 -3.25 -21.51
N ARG A 433 -42.47 -2.31 -22.46
CA ARG A 433 -41.17 -1.89 -22.99
C ARG A 433 -40.65 -0.73 -22.14
N ILE A 434 -39.59 -0.95 -21.38
CA ILE A 434 -38.98 0.07 -20.52
C ILE A 434 -37.80 0.73 -21.26
N LYS A 435 -37.93 2.02 -21.57
CA LYS A 435 -36.90 2.83 -22.24
C LYS A 435 -36.12 3.67 -21.23
N GLY A 436 -34.82 3.87 -21.46
CA GLY A 436 -33.98 4.73 -20.61
C GLY A 436 -33.67 4.14 -19.24
N LEU A 437 -33.83 2.82 -19.06
CA LEU A 437 -33.55 2.13 -17.81
C LEU A 437 -32.05 2.21 -17.48
N LEU A 438 -31.71 2.60 -16.25
CA LEU A 438 -30.33 2.50 -15.78
C LEU A 438 -29.96 1.03 -15.50
N HIS A 439 -29.06 0.47 -16.31
CA HIS A 439 -28.52 -0.87 -16.10
C HIS A 439 -27.47 -0.92 -14.97
N SER A 440 -27.92 -0.72 -13.74
CA SER A 440 -27.13 -0.79 -12.52
C SER A 440 -27.05 -2.21 -11.94
N ASP A 441 -26.19 -2.44 -10.94
CA ASP A 441 -26.17 -3.69 -10.18
C ASP A 441 -27.54 -3.99 -9.56
N ASP A 442 -28.25 -2.96 -9.09
CA ASP A 442 -29.59 -3.11 -8.52
C ASP A 442 -30.59 -3.68 -9.55
N THR A 443 -30.63 -3.14 -10.78
CA THR A 443 -31.55 -3.64 -11.81
C THR A 443 -31.15 -5.02 -12.32
N HIS A 444 -29.85 -5.30 -12.45
CA HIS A 444 -29.36 -6.61 -12.85
C HIS A 444 -29.73 -7.71 -11.84
N TYR A 445 -29.40 -7.53 -10.55
CA TYR A 445 -29.71 -8.53 -9.53
C TYR A 445 -31.22 -8.69 -9.29
N MET A 446 -32.02 -7.62 -9.44
CA MET A 446 -33.47 -7.76 -9.36
C MET A 446 -34.04 -8.53 -10.56
N LEU A 447 -33.54 -8.29 -11.78
CA LEU A 447 -33.96 -9.03 -12.97
C LEU A 447 -33.72 -10.53 -12.83
N THR A 448 -32.50 -10.91 -12.43
CA THR A 448 -32.14 -12.32 -12.25
C THR A 448 -32.94 -12.95 -11.11
N ALA A 449 -33.10 -12.25 -9.98
CA ALA A 449 -33.90 -12.73 -8.86
C ALA A 449 -35.38 -12.94 -9.23
N ILE A 450 -36.00 -11.98 -9.92
CA ILE A 450 -37.41 -12.07 -10.34
C ILE A 450 -37.60 -13.19 -11.36
N ALA A 451 -36.66 -13.38 -12.28
CA ALA A 451 -36.70 -14.50 -13.24
C ALA A 451 -36.57 -15.85 -12.53
N GLN A 452 -35.69 -15.96 -11.52
CA GLN A 452 -35.52 -17.17 -10.70
C GLN A 452 -36.77 -17.49 -9.86
N LEU A 453 -37.50 -16.46 -9.41
CA LEU A 453 -38.82 -16.58 -8.77
C LEU A 453 -39.96 -16.85 -9.78
N GLN A 454 -39.62 -16.95 -11.07
CA GLN A 454 -40.55 -17.06 -12.19
C GLN A 454 -41.63 -15.97 -12.18
N GLY A 455 -41.33 -14.77 -11.67
CA GLY A 455 -42.29 -13.67 -11.56
C GLY A 455 -42.49 -12.91 -12.87
N ALA A 456 -41.46 -12.86 -13.71
CA ALA A 456 -41.49 -12.23 -15.03
C ALA A 456 -40.47 -12.89 -15.96
N THR A 457 -40.70 -12.77 -17.26
CA THR A 457 -39.69 -13.03 -18.29
C THR A 457 -39.23 -11.70 -18.86
N TYR A 458 -37.95 -11.59 -19.22
CA TYR A 458 -37.42 -10.37 -19.83
C TYR A 458 -36.56 -10.67 -21.06
N THR A 459 -36.52 -9.72 -21.98
CA THR A 459 -35.61 -9.69 -23.13
C THR A 459 -35.10 -8.27 -23.32
N TRP A 460 -33.94 -8.14 -23.96
CA TRP A 460 -33.39 -6.84 -24.35
C TRP A 460 -33.58 -6.62 -25.84
N GLU A 461 -33.92 -5.38 -26.21
CA GLU A 461 -33.97 -4.92 -27.59
C GLU A 461 -33.08 -3.68 -27.76
N GLU A 462 -32.87 -3.25 -29.01
CA GLU A 462 -32.11 -2.03 -29.35
C GLU A 462 -30.71 -2.01 -28.71
N ALA A 463 -29.98 -3.13 -28.81
CA ALA A 463 -28.64 -3.31 -28.24
C ALA A 463 -28.55 -3.07 -26.71
N GLY A 464 -29.63 -3.36 -25.99
CA GLY A 464 -29.69 -3.25 -24.53
C GLY A 464 -30.29 -1.95 -24.01
N GLU A 465 -30.75 -1.05 -24.87
CA GLU A 465 -31.36 0.23 -24.48
C GLU A 465 -32.84 0.09 -24.08
N VAL A 466 -33.52 -0.96 -24.54
CA VAL A 466 -34.92 -1.25 -24.23
C VAL A 466 -35.05 -2.60 -23.53
N LEU A 467 -35.58 -2.58 -22.30
CA LEU A 467 -35.90 -3.79 -21.56
C LEU A 467 -37.38 -4.14 -21.77
N VAL A 468 -37.65 -5.30 -22.35
CA VAL A 468 -39.01 -5.81 -22.51
C VAL A 468 -39.30 -6.75 -21.34
N VAL A 469 -40.25 -6.37 -20.48
CA VAL A 469 -40.65 -7.15 -19.31
C VAL A 469 -42.07 -7.66 -19.51
N LYS A 470 -42.26 -8.98 -19.47
CA LYS A 470 -43.57 -9.62 -19.43
C LYS A 470 -43.83 -10.15 -18.02
N GLY A 471 -44.63 -9.39 -17.27
CA GLY A 471 -45.01 -9.74 -15.91
C GLY A 471 -46.08 -10.82 -15.84
N ARG A 472 -46.20 -11.48 -14.69
CA ARG A 472 -47.18 -12.57 -14.45
C ARG A 472 -48.28 -12.20 -13.45
N GLY A 473 -48.53 -10.91 -13.22
CA GLY A 473 -49.61 -10.44 -12.34
C GLY A 473 -49.42 -10.90 -10.89
N GLY A 474 -48.20 -10.83 -10.36
CA GLY A 474 -47.85 -11.17 -8.98
C GLY A 474 -47.82 -12.66 -8.65
N LYS A 475 -47.88 -13.55 -9.65
CA LYS A 475 -47.80 -15.00 -9.48
C LYS A 475 -46.36 -15.50 -9.45
N LEU A 476 -45.63 -15.16 -8.38
CA LEU A 476 -44.26 -15.63 -8.14
C LEU A 476 -44.24 -16.98 -7.40
N LEU A 477 -43.19 -17.76 -7.60
CA LEU A 477 -42.96 -19.05 -6.95
C LEU A 477 -41.70 -18.98 -6.07
N ALA A 478 -41.78 -19.57 -4.88
CA ALA A 478 -40.65 -19.65 -3.97
C ALA A 478 -39.48 -20.44 -4.57
N SER A 479 -38.25 -19.90 -4.47
CA SER A 479 -37.05 -20.55 -5.00
C SER A 479 -36.38 -21.41 -3.93
N ASN A 480 -36.01 -22.65 -4.29
CA ASN A 480 -35.17 -23.50 -3.43
C ASN A 480 -33.74 -22.96 -3.31
N GLU A 481 -33.26 -22.25 -4.32
CA GLU A 481 -31.92 -21.67 -4.34
C GLU A 481 -31.93 -20.24 -3.78
N PRO A 482 -30.92 -19.86 -2.98
CA PRO A 482 -30.81 -18.48 -2.48
C PRO A 482 -30.66 -17.47 -3.62
N LEU A 483 -31.31 -16.31 -3.48
CA LEU A 483 -31.18 -15.18 -4.39
C LEU A 483 -29.95 -14.35 -3.98
N TYR A 484 -28.87 -14.40 -4.77
CA TYR A 484 -27.66 -13.61 -4.54
C TYR A 484 -27.77 -12.20 -5.14
N LEU A 485 -27.62 -11.17 -4.31
CA LEU A 485 -27.88 -9.77 -4.68
C LEU A 485 -26.64 -8.86 -4.64
N GLY A 486 -25.42 -9.43 -4.57
CA GLY A 486 -24.19 -8.66 -4.45
C GLY A 486 -24.23 -7.69 -3.25
N ASN A 487 -24.01 -6.39 -3.49
CA ASN A 487 -24.25 -5.31 -2.51
C ASN A 487 -25.35 -4.34 -2.99
N ALA A 488 -26.31 -4.83 -3.77
CA ALA A 488 -27.41 -4.03 -4.30
C ALA A 488 -28.44 -3.71 -3.21
N GLY A 489 -28.22 -2.57 -2.53
CA GLY A 489 -29.03 -2.12 -1.41
C GLY A 489 -30.51 -2.04 -1.78
N THR A 490 -30.84 -1.36 -2.86
CA THR A 490 -32.25 -1.17 -3.27
C THR A 490 -32.89 -2.51 -3.62
N ALA A 491 -32.15 -3.36 -4.36
CA ALA A 491 -32.61 -4.71 -4.72
C ALA A 491 -33.01 -5.53 -3.50
N SER A 492 -32.13 -5.63 -2.49
CA SER A 492 -32.45 -6.38 -1.27
C SER A 492 -33.66 -5.85 -0.51
N ARG A 493 -33.86 -4.52 -0.46
CA ARG A 493 -35.03 -3.94 0.23
C ARG A 493 -36.31 -4.25 -0.55
N PHE A 494 -36.31 -4.01 -1.85
CA PHE A 494 -37.46 -4.24 -2.71
C PHE A 494 -37.86 -5.72 -2.75
N LEU A 495 -36.88 -6.60 -2.99
CA LEU A 495 -37.12 -8.04 -3.08
C LEU A 495 -37.56 -8.66 -1.75
N THR A 496 -37.19 -8.08 -0.60
CA THR A 496 -37.63 -8.62 0.70
C THR A 496 -39.16 -8.58 0.83
N SER A 497 -39.82 -7.51 0.39
CA SER A 497 -41.30 -7.46 0.38
C SER A 497 -41.91 -8.22 -0.81
N VAL A 498 -41.25 -8.22 -1.98
CA VAL A 498 -41.73 -8.96 -3.17
C VAL A 498 -41.71 -10.47 -2.95
N VAL A 499 -40.68 -10.99 -2.28
CA VAL A 499 -40.56 -12.43 -2.00
C VAL A 499 -41.67 -12.91 -1.07
N ALA A 500 -42.18 -12.07 -0.17
CA ALA A 500 -43.35 -12.40 0.66
C ALA A 500 -44.64 -12.65 -0.16
N LEU A 501 -44.67 -12.20 -1.42
CA LEU A 501 -45.79 -12.42 -2.35
C LEU A 501 -45.73 -13.80 -3.04
N CYS A 502 -44.60 -14.51 -2.94
CA CYS A 502 -44.43 -15.81 -3.57
C CYS A 502 -45.40 -16.83 -3.00
N SER A 503 -45.92 -17.68 -3.87
CA SER A 503 -46.60 -18.89 -3.46
C SER A 503 -45.55 -19.97 -3.12
N PRO A 504 -45.81 -20.80 -2.10
CA PRO A 504 -44.94 -21.94 -1.81
C PRO A 504 -44.93 -22.89 -3.02
N THR A 505 -43.81 -23.57 -3.23
CA THR A 505 -43.70 -24.65 -4.21
C THR A 505 -43.76 -25.99 -3.50
N ASP A 506 -43.89 -27.10 -4.24
CA ASP A 506 -43.88 -28.44 -3.65
C ASP A 506 -42.59 -28.77 -2.87
N THR A 507 -41.51 -28.01 -3.12
CA THR A 507 -40.19 -28.24 -2.53
C THR A 507 -39.76 -27.22 -1.48
N THR A 508 -40.33 -26.00 -1.48
CA THR A 508 -39.99 -24.98 -0.48
C THR A 508 -41.18 -24.09 -0.11
N THR A 509 -41.27 -23.77 1.18
CA THR A 509 -42.25 -22.84 1.76
C THR A 509 -41.65 -21.46 2.05
N SER A 510 -40.40 -21.22 1.67
CA SER A 510 -39.69 -19.96 1.94
C SER A 510 -38.63 -19.69 0.87
N THR A 511 -38.10 -18.47 0.79
CA THR A 511 -36.99 -18.11 -0.10
C THR A 511 -35.93 -17.33 0.67
N VAL A 512 -34.66 -17.57 0.37
CA VAL A 512 -33.52 -16.91 1.02
C VAL A 512 -32.98 -15.79 0.13
N LEU A 513 -32.79 -14.59 0.69
CA LEU A 513 -32.07 -13.49 0.05
C LEU A 513 -30.69 -13.34 0.70
N THR A 514 -29.64 -13.34 -0.11
CA THR A 514 -28.24 -13.22 0.35
C THR A 514 -27.44 -12.25 -0.53
N GLY A 515 -26.17 -12.03 -0.19
CA GLY A 515 -25.28 -11.15 -0.94
C GLY A 515 -23.83 -11.27 -0.47
N ASN A 516 -23.01 -10.30 -0.88
CA ASN A 516 -21.60 -10.28 -0.50
C ASN A 516 -21.40 -9.90 0.98
N ALA A 517 -20.15 -9.95 1.46
CA ALA A 517 -19.82 -9.63 2.85
C ALA A 517 -20.28 -8.24 3.31
N ARG A 518 -20.36 -7.25 2.40
CA ARG A 518 -20.88 -5.90 2.73
C ARG A 518 -22.40 -5.89 2.88
N MET A 519 -23.13 -6.65 2.06
CA MET A 519 -24.57 -6.81 2.20
C MET A 519 -24.94 -7.47 3.54
N LYS A 520 -24.14 -8.43 3.99
CA LYS A 520 -24.33 -9.17 5.25
C LYS A 520 -24.14 -8.34 6.53
N VAL A 521 -23.75 -7.08 6.40
CA VAL A 521 -23.67 -6.10 7.51
C VAL A 521 -24.51 -4.86 7.23
N ARG A 522 -25.38 -4.90 6.21
CA ARG A 522 -26.18 -3.77 5.77
C ARG A 522 -27.58 -3.84 6.41
N PRO A 523 -28.05 -2.76 7.07
CA PRO A 523 -29.25 -2.82 7.93
C PRO A 523 -30.57 -2.97 7.13
N ILE A 524 -31.43 -3.91 7.51
CA ILE A 524 -32.80 -4.12 6.97
C ILE A 524 -33.85 -4.28 8.07
N GLY A 525 -33.45 -4.26 9.35
CA GLY A 525 -34.28 -4.49 10.53
C GLY A 525 -35.71 -3.95 10.45
N PRO A 526 -35.89 -2.63 10.25
CA PRO A 526 -37.23 -2.06 10.30
C PRO A 526 -38.20 -2.54 9.21
N LEU A 527 -37.70 -2.95 8.04
CA LEU A 527 -38.54 -3.55 7.00
C LEU A 527 -38.99 -4.95 7.41
N VAL A 528 -38.09 -5.72 8.03
CA VAL A 528 -38.40 -7.06 8.55
C VAL A 528 -39.42 -6.97 9.69
N ASP A 529 -39.30 -5.99 10.58
CA ASP A 529 -40.26 -5.77 11.65
C ASP A 529 -41.67 -5.47 11.11
N ALA A 530 -41.77 -4.67 10.05
CA ALA A 530 -43.04 -4.39 9.38
C ALA A 530 -43.65 -5.60 8.65
N LEU A 531 -42.82 -6.47 8.08
CA LEU A 531 -43.29 -7.71 7.47
C LEU A 531 -43.77 -8.71 8.53
N ARG A 532 -43.02 -8.85 9.64
CA ARG A 532 -43.40 -9.68 10.78
C ARG A 532 -44.70 -9.23 11.43
N SER A 533 -44.88 -7.93 11.63
CA SER A 533 -46.13 -7.38 12.17
C SER A 533 -47.32 -7.57 11.23
N ASN A 534 -47.09 -7.75 9.93
CA ASN A 534 -48.12 -8.03 8.94
C ASN A 534 -48.17 -9.50 8.47
N GLY A 535 -47.82 -10.42 9.37
CA GLY A 535 -48.08 -11.85 9.19
C GLY A 535 -47.12 -12.59 8.25
N VAL A 536 -45.95 -12.02 7.95
CA VAL A 536 -44.89 -12.68 7.18
C VAL A 536 -43.75 -13.07 8.12
N ALA A 537 -43.53 -14.36 8.32
CA ALA A 537 -42.37 -14.80 9.09
C ALA A 537 -41.08 -14.54 8.30
N VAL A 538 -40.11 -13.92 8.96
CA VAL A 538 -38.78 -13.66 8.38
C VAL A 538 -37.73 -14.00 9.42
N LYS A 539 -36.75 -14.84 9.06
CA LYS A 539 -35.66 -15.27 9.92
C LYS A 539 -34.32 -14.72 9.41
N TYR A 540 -33.51 -14.16 10.31
CA TYR A 540 -32.11 -13.84 10.02
C TYR A 540 -31.28 -15.13 10.06
N LEU A 541 -30.47 -15.37 9.04
CA LEU A 541 -29.66 -16.59 8.94
C LEU A 541 -28.23 -16.42 9.48
N GLU A 542 -27.72 -15.19 9.55
CA GLU A 542 -26.38 -14.88 10.09
C GLU A 542 -26.45 -13.75 11.15
N LYS A 543 -26.43 -12.49 10.73
CA LYS A 543 -26.43 -11.33 11.64
C LYS A 543 -27.82 -10.71 11.75
N GLU A 544 -28.29 -10.52 12.99
CA GLU A 544 -29.53 -9.79 13.28
C GLU A 544 -29.59 -8.44 12.57
N ASN A 545 -30.79 -8.06 12.11
CA ASN A 545 -31.07 -6.82 11.38
C ASN A 545 -30.36 -6.67 10.02
N SER A 546 -29.79 -7.73 9.44
CA SER A 546 -29.11 -7.70 8.12
C SER A 546 -29.29 -9.00 7.35
N LEU A 547 -28.91 -9.02 6.06
CA LEU A 547 -28.93 -10.25 5.26
C LEU A 547 -27.85 -11.25 5.76
N PRO A 548 -27.98 -12.56 5.48
CA PRO A 548 -29.05 -13.20 4.71
C PRO A 548 -30.34 -13.35 5.51
N VAL A 549 -31.48 -13.19 4.83
CA VAL A 549 -32.82 -13.36 5.41
C VAL A 549 -33.57 -14.45 4.68
N GLN A 550 -34.25 -15.31 5.44
CA GLN A 550 -35.22 -16.28 4.95
C GLN A 550 -36.61 -15.70 5.14
N VAL A 551 -37.34 -15.49 4.04
CA VAL A 551 -38.68 -14.89 4.03
C VAL A 551 -39.69 -15.98 3.65
N ASP A 552 -40.74 -16.16 4.45
CA ASP A 552 -41.78 -17.15 4.17
C ASP A 552 -42.59 -16.78 2.93
N ALA A 553 -42.91 -17.81 2.12
CA ALA A 553 -43.72 -17.68 0.92
C ALA A 553 -45.20 -17.84 1.30
N VAL A 554 -45.84 -16.72 1.64
CA VAL A 554 -47.20 -16.71 2.21
C VAL A 554 -48.27 -16.21 1.24
N SER A 555 -47.96 -16.10 -0.06
CA SER A 555 -48.86 -15.59 -1.11
C SER A 555 -49.45 -14.21 -0.76
N GLY A 556 -48.61 -13.31 -0.24
CA GLY A 556 -49.00 -11.95 0.16
C GLY A 556 -49.14 -11.79 1.68
N PHE A 557 -48.70 -10.65 2.19
CA PHE A 557 -48.89 -10.25 3.59
C PHE A 557 -50.37 -10.03 3.92
N ALA A 558 -50.71 -10.05 5.21
CA ALA A 558 -52.11 -10.13 5.65
C ALA A 558 -52.98 -8.96 5.15
N GLY A 559 -52.41 -7.76 5.11
CA GLY A 559 -53.12 -6.53 4.75
C GLY A 559 -53.53 -5.74 5.98
N GLY A 560 -54.53 -4.86 5.86
CA GLY A 560 -54.95 -4.01 6.97
C GLY A 560 -53.90 -2.96 7.32
N VAL A 561 -53.74 -2.65 8.62
CA VAL A 561 -52.86 -1.56 9.08
C VAL A 561 -51.40 -2.01 9.13
N ILE A 562 -50.52 -1.26 8.46
CA ILE A 562 -49.06 -1.38 8.57
C ILE A 562 -48.52 -0.05 9.07
N GLU A 563 -47.77 -0.07 10.16
CA GLU A 563 -47.16 1.13 10.73
C GLU A 563 -45.65 1.14 10.52
N LEU A 564 -45.11 2.28 10.09
CA LEU A 564 -43.68 2.55 9.97
C LEU A 564 -43.35 3.92 10.57
N ALA A 565 -42.13 4.13 11.04
CA ALA A 565 -41.69 5.45 11.51
C ALA A 565 -41.52 6.45 10.36
N ALA A 566 -41.90 7.72 10.57
CA ALA A 566 -41.72 8.79 9.58
C ALA A 566 -40.23 9.11 9.27
N THR A 567 -39.32 8.74 10.18
CA THR A 567 -37.86 8.95 10.05
C THR A 567 -37.13 7.84 9.30
N ILE A 568 -37.86 6.85 8.79
CA ILE A 568 -37.28 5.63 8.22
C ILE A 568 -36.81 5.80 6.77
N SER A 569 -35.99 4.86 6.30
CA SER A 569 -35.51 4.88 4.92
C SER A 569 -36.65 4.81 3.90
N SER A 570 -36.60 5.67 2.89
CA SER A 570 -37.52 5.67 1.75
C SER A 570 -37.60 4.32 1.03
N GLN A 571 -36.53 3.53 1.05
CA GLN A 571 -36.49 2.23 0.38
C GLN A 571 -37.44 1.21 1.02
N TYR A 572 -37.63 1.25 2.35
CA TYR A 572 -38.52 0.32 3.04
C TYR A 572 -39.98 0.65 2.75
N VAL A 573 -40.36 1.93 2.89
CA VAL A 573 -41.72 2.41 2.63
C VAL A 573 -42.11 2.15 1.18
N SER A 574 -41.26 2.51 0.23
CA SER A 574 -41.50 2.25 -1.20
C SER A 574 -41.61 0.76 -1.53
N SER A 575 -40.83 -0.09 -0.87
CA SER A 575 -40.92 -1.54 -1.07
C SER A 575 -42.29 -2.09 -0.70
N ILE A 576 -42.83 -1.68 0.45
CA ILE A 576 -44.17 -2.09 0.90
C ILE A 576 -45.24 -1.51 -0.03
N LEU A 577 -45.15 -0.24 -0.41
CA LEU A 577 -46.09 0.39 -1.34
C LEU A 577 -46.23 -0.40 -2.66
N MET A 578 -45.11 -0.84 -3.25
CA MET A 578 -45.12 -1.61 -4.50
C MET A 578 -45.68 -3.04 -4.35
N ALA A 579 -45.58 -3.63 -3.15
CA ALA A 579 -46.04 -4.99 -2.89
C ALA A 579 -47.48 -5.04 -2.34
N ALA A 580 -47.95 -3.93 -1.75
CA ALA A 580 -49.24 -3.81 -1.06
C ALA A 580 -50.48 -4.17 -1.89
N PRO A 581 -50.56 -3.91 -3.21
CA PRO A 581 -51.71 -4.32 -4.00
C PRO A 581 -51.93 -5.84 -4.02
N TYR A 582 -50.87 -6.62 -3.79
CA TYR A 582 -50.89 -8.09 -3.74
C TYR A 582 -51.02 -8.64 -2.32
N ALA A 583 -51.30 -7.81 -1.32
CA ALA A 583 -51.69 -8.28 0.01
C ALA A 583 -53.04 -9.02 -0.03
N ARG A 584 -53.33 -9.83 1.00
CA ARG A 584 -54.59 -10.60 1.08
C ARG A 584 -55.83 -9.73 1.33
N GLN A 585 -55.64 -8.54 1.89
CA GLN A 585 -56.65 -7.52 2.11
C GLN A 585 -56.07 -6.14 1.74
N PRO A 586 -56.90 -5.14 1.43
CA PRO A 586 -56.45 -3.76 1.24
C PRO A 586 -55.56 -3.27 2.39
N VAL A 587 -54.56 -2.44 2.08
CA VAL A 587 -53.53 -2.01 3.04
C VAL A 587 -53.74 -0.55 3.42
N VAL A 588 -53.67 -0.25 4.71
CA VAL A 588 -53.62 1.11 5.26
C VAL A 588 -52.22 1.32 5.84
N LEU A 589 -51.37 2.03 5.10
CA LEU A 589 -49.99 2.30 5.50
C LEU A 589 -49.92 3.61 6.28
N LYS A 590 -49.55 3.56 7.56
CA LYS A 590 -49.43 4.73 8.44
C LYS A 590 -47.97 5.05 8.74
N LEU A 591 -47.57 6.30 8.53
CA LEU A 591 -46.24 6.79 8.87
C LEU A 591 -46.28 7.58 10.19
N VAL A 592 -45.90 6.93 11.28
CA VAL A 592 -45.98 7.47 12.64
C VAL A 592 -44.84 8.46 12.88
N GLY A 593 -45.18 9.72 13.16
CA GLY A 593 -44.24 10.81 13.45
C GLY A 593 -44.58 12.11 12.73
N GLY A 594 -43.59 12.99 12.57
CA GLY A 594 -43.73 14.25 11.82
C GLY A 594 -43.76 14.06 10.31
N LYS A 595 -43.42 15.12 9.55
CA LYS A 595 -43.27 15.05 8.09
C LYS A 595 -42.25 13.95 7.73
N PRO A 596 -42.61 12.94 6.92
CA PRO A 596 -41.71 11.85 6.61
C PRO A 596 -40.52 12.33 5.78
N ILE A 597 -39.31 11.93 6.17
CA ILE A 597 -38.07 12.29 5.46
C ILE A 597 -38.10 11.73 4.02
N SER A 598 -38.86 10.66 3.80
CA SER A 598 -39.02 9.98 2.52
C SER A 598 -40.16 10.50 1.63
N GLN A 599 -40.78 11.65 1.95
CA GLN A 599 -42.01 12.11 1.28
C GLN A 599 -41.92 12.10 -0.25
N PHE A 600 -40.86 12.68 -0.84
CA PHE A 600 -40.70 12.72 -2.30
C PHE A 600 -40.57 11.33 -2.95
N TYR A 601 -39.94 10.38 -2.27
CA TYR A 601 -39.86 9.01 -2.76
C TYR A 601 -41.17 8.25 -2.64
N ILE A 602 -41.98 8.56 -1.61
CA ILE A 602 -43.34 8.02 -1.46
C ILE A 602 -44.20 8.51 -2.63
N ASP A 603 -44.19 9.82 -2.89
CA ASP A 603 -44.95 10.43 -3.98
C ASP A 603 -44.53 9.89 -5.35
N MET A 604 -43.22 9.76 -5.59
CA MET A 604 -42.69 9.08 -6.78
C MET A 604 -43.27 7.65 -6.91
N THR A 605 -43.24 6.87 -5.83
CA THR A 605 -43.72 5.48 -5.88
C THR A 605 -45.21 5.41 -6.19
N ILE A 606 -46.02 6.25 -5.53
CA ILE A 606 -47.47 6.32 -5.75
C ILE A 606 -47.81 6.75 -7.18
N ALA A 607 -47.12 7.76 -7.71
CA ALA A 607 -47.33 8.21 -9.08
C ALA A 607 -46.97 7.12 -10.10
N MET A 608 -45.87 6.39 -9.87
CA MET A 608 -45.51 5.23 -10.69
C MET A 608 -46.57 4.12 -10.59
N MET A 609 -47.04 3.79 -9.39
CA MET A 609 -48.13 2.80 -9.21
C MET A 609 -49.38 3.18 -10.02
N ALA A 610 -49.72 4.48 -10.08
CA ALA A 610 -50.82 4.98 -10.87
C ALA A 610 -50.57 4.80 -12.38
N SER A 611 -49.34 5.02 -12.87
CA SER A 611 -48.96 4.72 -14.26
C SER A 611 -49.08 3.23 -14.60
N PHE A 612 -48.97 2.36 -13.60
CA PHE A 612 -49.17 0.91 -13.70
C PHE A 612 -50.60 0.49 -13.27
N GLY A 613 -51.57 1.43 -13.27
CA GLY A 613 -53.00 1.14 -13.11
C GLY A 613 -53.51 0.98 -11.67
N VAL A 614 -52.72 1.29 -10.65
CA VAL A 614 -53.12 1.21 -9.24
C VAL A 614 -53.06 2.60 -8.57
N LYS A 615 -54.21 3.13 -8.17
CA LYS A 615 -54.32 4.44 -7.54
C LYS A 615 -54.34 4.32 -6.02
N VAL A 616 -53.37 4.93 -5.35
CA VAL A 616 -53.31 5.06 -3.88
C VAL A 616 -53.99 6.36 -3.46
N GLU A 617 -54.78 6.34 -2.40
CA GLU A 617 -55.48 7.50 -1.87
C GLU A 617 -54.87 7.92 -0.52
N ARG A 618 -54.67 9.22 -0.31
CA ARG A 618 -54.26 9.74 1.00
C ARG A 618 -55.49 9.87 1.90
N ASP A 619 -55.31 9.61 3.19
CA ASP A 619 -56.34 9.86 4.17
C ASP A 619 -56.66 11.37 4.27
N ALA A 620 -57.92 11.69 4.52
CA ALA A 620 -58.39 13.08 4.55
C ALA A 620 -58.00 13.80 5.84
N GLU A 621 -57.85 13.08 6.95
CA GLU A 621 -57.55 13.64 8.27
C GLU A 621 -56.06 13.56 8.59
N ASP A 622 -55.39 12.48 8.18
CA ASP A 622 -53.96 12.27 8.41
C ASP A 622 -53.17 12.11 7.08
N PRO A 623 -52.44 13.15 6.61
CA PRO A 623 -51.72 13.09 5.35
C PRO A 623 -50.58 12.06 5.30
N ASN A 624 -50.20 11.50 6.47
CA ASN A 624 -49.21 10.44 6.62
C ASN A 624 -49.82 9.02 6.58
N THR A 625 -51.13 8.91 6.35
CA THR A 625 -51.84 7.64 6.16
C THR A 625 -52.23 7.47 4.69
N TYR A 626 -51.91 6.30 4.12
CA TYR A 626 -52.12 5.97 2.72
C TYR A 626 -52.99 4.71 2.57
N HIS A 627 -54.11 4.84 1.88
CA HIS A 627 -55.05 3.78 1.55
C HIS A 627 -54.68 3.16 0.20
N ILE A 628 -54.23 1.90 0.23
CA ILE A 628 -53.71 1.17 -0.92
C ILE A 628 -54.71 0.06 -1.28
N PRO A 629 -55.26 0.05 -2.52
CA PRO A 629 -56.25 -0.94 -2.91
C PRO A 629 -55.61 -2.30 -3.15
N GLN A 630 -56.40 -3.37 -2.98
CA GLN A 630 -56.04 -4.71 -3.41
C GLN A 630 -56.29 -4.87 -4.92
N GLY A 631 -55.32 -5.39 -5.68
CA GLY A 631 -55.43 -5.59 -7.12
C GLY A 631 -54.10 -5.93 -7.80
N SER A 632 -54.12 -6.03 -9.13
CA SER A 632 -52.93 -6.22 -9.96
C SER A 632 -52.57 -4.94 -10.72
N TYR A 633 -51.27 -4.73 -10.94
CA TYR A 633 -50.80 -3.71 -11.85
C TYR A 633 -51.18 -4.07 -13.30
N LYS A 634 -51.60 -3.08 -14.08
CA LYS A 634 -51.83 -3.18 -15.52
C LYS A 634 -50.62 -2.60 -16.23
N ASN A 635 -49.82 -3.47 -16.84
CA ASN A 635 -48.58 -3.06 -17.49
C ASN A 635 -48.88 -2.13 -18.68
N PRO A 636 -48.34 -0.89 -18.71
CA PRO A 636 -48.42 -0.05 -19.89
C PRO A 636 -47.58 -0.68 -21.03
N GLU A 637 -47.98 -0.48 -22.29
CA GLU A 637 -47.21 -1.00 -23.43
C GLU A 637 -45.77 -0.45 -23.46
N GLU A 638 -45.60 0.81 -23.06
CA GLU A 638 -44.33 1.50 -22.98
C GLU A 638 -44.23 2.32 -21.68
N TYR A 639 -43.06 2.30 -21.05
CA TYR A 639 -42.73 3.15 -19.90
C TYR A 639 -41.36 3.80 -20.10
N VAL A 640 -41.32 5.13 -20.14
CA VAL A 640 -40.07 5.89 -20.30
C VAL A 640 -39.55 6.29 -18.93
N VAL A 641 -38.36 5.79 -18.58
CA VAL A 641 -37.66 6.20 -17.36
C VAL A 641 -37.08 7.59 -17.58
N GLU A 642 -37.39 8.51 -16.66
CA GLU A 642 -36.78 9.83 -16.64
C GLU A 642 -35.26 9.72 -16.40
N SER A 643 -34.49 10.61 -17.02
CA SER A 643 -33.07 10.78 -16.69
C SER A 643 -32.89 11.14 -15.22
N ASP A 644 -31.75 10.83 -14.61
CA ASP A 644 -31.43 11.24 -13.24
C ASP A 644 -31.45 12.78 -13.14
N ALA A 645 -32.39 13.32 -12.38
CA ALA A 645 -32.63 14.76 -12.36
C ALA A 645 -31.46 15.54 -11.74
N SER A 646 -30.74 14.95 -10.77
CA SER A 646 -29.51 15.56 -10.25
C SER A 646 -28.43 15.63 -11.33
N SER A 647 -28.25 14.57 -12.12
CA SER A 647 -27.30 14.53 -13.24
C SER A 647 -27.72 15.47 -14.37
N ALA A 648 -29.02 15.65 -14.60
CA ALA A 648 -29.55 16.60 -15.56
C ALA A 648 -29.21 18.07 -15.22
N THR A 649 -28.90 18.39 -13.95
CA THR A 649 -28.51 19.75 -13.58
C THR A 649 -27.22 20.21 -14.25
N TYR A 650 -26.24 19.33 -14.47
CA TYR A 650 -24.93 19.70 -15.03
C TYR A 650 -25.02 20.21 -16.48
N PRO A 651 -25.62 19.50 -17.45
CA PRO A 651 -25.75 20.01 -18.83
C PRO A 651 -26.67 21.25 -18.90
N LEU A 652 -27.73 21.32 -18.08
CA LEU A 652 -28.57 22.51 -17.98
C LEU A 652 -27.78 23.72 -17.42
N ALA A 653 -26.90 23.49 -16.46
CA ALA A 653 -26.04 24.52 -15.89
C ALA A 653 -24.94 24.96 -16.87
N VAL A 654 -24.42 24.07 -17.75
CA VAL A 654 -23.54 24.48 -18.85
C VAL A 654 -24.27 25.46 -19.78
N ALA A 655 -25.54 25.19 -20.14
CA ALA A 655 -26.34 26.14 -20.93
C ALA A 655 -26.56 27.47 -20.19
N ALA A 656 -26.90 27.40 -18.91
CA ALA A 656 -27.12 28.57 -18.06
C ALA A 656 -25.88 29.47 -17.97
N ILE A 657 -24.70 28.90 -17.72
CA ILE A 657 -23.45 29.64 -17.49
C ILE A 657 -22.84 30.20 -18.79
N THR A 658 -23.09 29.57 -19.94
CA THR A 658 -22.52 29.94 -21.25
C THR A 658 -23.45 30.73 -22.17
N GLY A 659 -24.71 30.95 -21.77
CA GLY A 659 -25.70 31.62 -22.62
C GLY A 659 -26.10 30.81 -23.86
N THR A 660 -26.02 29.49 -23.77
CA THR A 660 -26.42 28.55 -24.84
C THR A 660 -27.74 27.86 -24.48
N THR A 661 -28.20 26.91 -25.28
CA THR A 661 -29.45 26.16 -25.06
C THR A 661 -29.20 24.67 -24.87
N CYS A 662 -29.79 24.09 -23.83
CA CYS A 662 -29.80 22.65 -23.61
C CYS A 662 -31.21 22.15 -23.32
N THR A 663 -31.59 21.04 -23.96
CA THR A 663 -32.86 20.34 -23.76
C THR A 663 -32.60 18.98 -23.11
N ILE A 664 -33.35 18.68 -22.05
CA ILE A 664 -33.48 17.34 -21.47
C ILE A 664 -34.86 16.78 -21.88
N PRO A 665 -34.93 15.80 -22.79
CA PRO A 665 -36.17 15.45 -23.49
C PRO A 665 -37.13 14.55 -22.70
N ASN A 666 -36.70 14.05 -21.53
CA ASN A 666 -37.46 13.11 -20.69
C ASN A 666 -37.58 13.55 -19.22
N ILE A 667 -37.35 14.83 -18.93
CA ILE A 667 -37.67 15.47 -17.65
C ILE A 667 -38.50 16.71 -17.96
N GLY A 668 -39.75 16.76 -17.50
CA GLY A 668 -40.65 17.92 -17.70
C GLY A 668 -41.32 18.38 -16.42
N ARG A 669 -42.40 19.15 -16.54
CA ARG A 669 -43.15 19.68 -15.38
C ARG A 669 -43.81 18.60 -14.52
N THR A 670 -44.01 17.41 -15.07
CA THR A 670 -44.63 16.27 -14.38
C THR A 670 -43.61 15.30 -13.77
N SER A 671 -42.32 15.67 -13.80
CA SER A 671 -41.22 14.82 -13.29
C SER A 671 -41.46 14.40 -11.84
N LEU A 672 -41.16 13.14 -11.56
CA LEU A 672 -41.30 12.55 -10.23
C LEU A 672 -40.13 12.88 -9.28
N GLN A 673 -39.13 13.61 -9.76
CA GLN A 673 -37.87 13.82 -9.06
C GLN A 673 -37.79 15.23 -8.47
N GLY A 674 -37.49 15.34 -7.17
CA GLY A 674 -37.34 16.63 -6.50
C GLY A 674 -36.30 17.54 -7.17
N ASP A 675 -35.15 16.99 -7.56
CA ASP A 675 -34.08 17.69 -8.26
C ASP A 675 -34.49 18.26 -9.63
N ALA A 676 -35.58 17.79 -10.26
CA ALA A 676 -36.07 18.35 -11.53
C ALA A 676 -36.56 19.80 -11.37
N ARG A 677 -36.88 20.20 -10.13
CA ARG A 677 -37.24 21.58 -9.78
C ARG A 677 -36.09 22.56 -10.00
N PHE A 678 -34.84 22.10 -10.11
CA PHE A 678 -33.67 22.95 -10.32
C PHE A 678 -33.82 23.92 -11.50
N ALA A 679 -34.42 23.48 -12.61
CA ALA A 679 -34.63 24.36 -13.77
C ALA A 679 -35.55 25.55 -13.43
N VAL A 680 -36.65 25.30 -12.71
CA VAL A 680 -37.67 26.30 -12.40
C VAL A 680 -37.29 27.14 -11.18
N ASP A 681 -36.78 26.50 -10.12
CA ASP A 681 -36.56 27.10 -8.81
C ASP A 681 -35.16 27.71 -8.67
N VAL A 682 -34.22 27.40 -9.58
CA VAL A 682 -32.85 27.95 -9.57
C VAL A 682 -32.53 28.68 -10.88
N LEU A 683 -32.60 28.01 -12.03
CA LEU A 683 -32.10 28.59 -13.29
C LEU A 683 -32.95 29.76 -13.79
N ARG A 684 -34.29 29.65 -13.70
CA ARG A 684 -35.19 30.76 -14.06
C ARG A 684 -34.97 32.00 -13.17
N PRO A 685 -34.91 31.90 -11.82
CA PRO A 685 -34.51 33.01 -10.97
C PRO A 685 -33.14 33.62 -11.29
N MET A 686 -32.18 32.80 -11.72
CA MET A 686 -30.86 33.28 -12.18
C MET A 686 -30.90 34.00 -13.54
N GLY A 687 -32.04 34.03 -14.22
CA GLY A 687 -32.25 34.78 -15.46
C GLY A 687 -32.28 33.94 -16.74
N CYS A 688 -32.32 32.61 -16.64
CA CYS A 688 -32.48 31.74 -17.81
C CYS A 688 -33.94 31.74 -18.33
N THR A 689 -34.10 31.56 -19.64
CA THR A 689 -35.39 31.20 -20.25
C THR A 689 -35.60 29.70 -20.08
N VAL A 690 -36.63 29.31 -19.32
CA VAL A 690 -36.91 27.91 -18.96
C VAL A 690 -38.30 27.52 -19.45
N GLU A 691 -38.34 26.71 -20.50
CA GLU A 691 -39.54 26.19 -21.13
C GLU A 691 -39.72 24.70 -20.80
N GLN A 692 -40.90 24.34 -20.30
CA GLN A 692 -41.20 22.95 -19.93
C GLN A 692 -42.51 22.46 -20.55
N THR A 693 -42.46 21.29 -21.17
CA THR A 693 -43.64 20.45 -21.46
C THR A 693 -43.86 19.47 -20.31
N ASP A 694 -44.82 18.55 -20.44
CA ASP A 694 -45.04 17.50 -19.45
C ASP A 694 -43.82 16.59 -19.29
N THR A 695 -43.05 16.39 -20.35
CA THR A 695 -41.94 15.43 -20.41
C THR A 695 -40.59 16.02 -20.80
N SER A 696 -40.49 17.31 -21.14
CA SER A 696 -39.24 17.94 -21.62
C SER A 696 -38.96 19.28 -20.92
N THR A 697 -37.69 19.58 -20.71
CA THR A 697 -37.19 20.84 -20.14
C THR A 697 -36.11 21.42 -21.04
N THR A 698 -36.34 22.62 -21.56
CA THR A 698 -35.40 23.39 -22.36
C THR A 698 -34.96 24.62 -21.57
N VAL A 699 -33.64 24.83 -21.46
CA VAL A 699 -33.06 25.98 -20.78
C VAL A 699 -32.14 26.73 -21.72
N THR A 700 -32.39 28.03 -21.90
CA THR A 700 -31.49 28.97 -22.57
C THR A 700 -30.90 29.93 -21.53
N GLY A 701 -29.58 29.95 -21.40
CA GLY A 701 -28.89 30.84 -20.47
C GLY A 701 -28.99 32.32 -20.87
N PRO A 702 -28.88 33.26 -19.90
CA PRO A 702 -28.73 34.68 -20.21
C PRO A 702 -27.40 34.95 -20.93
N PRO A 703 -27.16 36.17 -21.45
CA PRO A 703 -25.84 36.55 -21.94
C PRO A 703 -24.73 36.19 -20.92
N VAL A 704 -23.58 35.75 -21.43
CA VAL A 704 -22.46 35.27 -20.60
C VAL A 704 -22.09 36.29 -19.51
N GLY A 705 -22.05 35.83 -18.25
CA GLY A 705 -21.75 36.68 -17.08
C GLY A 705 -22.93 37.52 -16.57
N ALA A 706 -24.14 37.33 -17.10
CA ALA A 706 -25.35 38.06 -16.67
C ALA A 706 -26.29 37.21 -15.78
N LEU A 707 -25.81 36.12 -15.19
CA LEU A 707 -26.55 35.36 -14.18
C LEU A 707 -26.84 36.24 -12.96
N LYS A 708 -28.09 36.24 -12.49
CA LYS A 708 -28.54 36.98 -11.29
C LYS A 708 -28.36 36.11 -10.06
N ALA A 709 -27.84 36.68 -8.97
CA ALA A 709 -27.79 35.97 -7.70
C ALA A 709 -29.21 35.77 -7.13
N ILE A 710 -29.42 34.69 -6.39
CA ILE A 710 -30.70 34.41 -5.73
C ILE A 710 -30.55 34.74 -4.24
N PRO A 711 -31.27 35.74 -3.68
CA PRO A 711 -31.09 36.14 -2.29
C PRO A 711 -31.20 34.98 -1.30
N HIS A 712 -32.15 34.07 -1.52
CA HIS A 712 -32.33 32.87 -0.72
C HIS A 712 -32.99 31.77 -1.57
N VAL A 713 -32.49 30.53 -1.45
CA VAL A 713 -33.13 29.33 -2.02
C VAL A 713 -33.07 28.18 -1.02
N ASP A 714 -34.23 27.60 -0.71
CA ASP A 714 -34.35 26.35 0.03
C ASP A 714 -34.12 25.19 -0.94
N MET A 715 -33.08 24.39 -0.67
CA MET A 715 -32.71 23.24 -1.50
C MET A 715 -32.95 21.90 -0.80
N GLU A 716 -33.72 21.81 0.29
CA GLU A 716 -34.17 20.52 0.86
C GLU A 716 -34.76 19.58 -0.21
N PRO A 717 -35.65 20.03 -1.13
CA PRO A 717 -36.24 19.18 -2.16
C PRO A 717 -35.26 18.71 -3.24
N MET A 718 -34.11 19.38 -3.36
CA MET A 718 -33.11 19.17 -4.41
C MET A 718 -31.71 19.15 -3.81
N THR A 719 -31.59 18.49 -2.67
CA THR A 719 -30.41 18.53 -1.78
C THR A 719 -29.12 18.20 -2.50
N ASP A 720 -29.16 17.37 -3.53
CA ASP A 720 -28.01 16.93 -4.31
C ASP A 720 -27.59 17.88 -5.43
N ALA A 721 -28.49 18.78 -5.84
CA ALA A 721 -28.25 19.80 -6.87
C ALA A 721 -27.56 21.06 -6.32
N PHE A 722 -27.36 21.16 -4.99
CA PHE A 722 -26.79 22.35 -4.37
C PHE A 722 -25.36 22.65 -4.87
N LEU A 723 -24.55 21.62 -5.16
CA LEU A 723 -23.19 21.80 -5.69
C LEU A 723 -23.23 22.52 -7.04
N THR A 724 -24.19 22.15 -7.90
CA THR A 724 -24.44 22.79 -9.20
C THR A 724 -24.94 24.23 -9.02
N ALA A 725 -25.81 24.50 -8.04
CA ALA A 725 -26.23 25.86 -7.70
C ALA A 725 -25.06 26.72 -7.19
N SER A 726 -24.18 26.18 -6.36
CA SER A 726 -23.03 26.89 -5.79
C SER A 726 -22.06 27.37 -6.88
N VAL A 727 -21.78 26.58 -7.90
CA VAL A 727 -20.91 27.01 -9.02
C VAL A 727 -21.55 28.04 -9.94
N LEU A 728 -22.89 28.03 -10.09
CA LEU A 728 -23.61 29.09 -10.80
C LEU A 728 -23.62 30.38 -9.98
N ALA A 729 -23.85 30.28 -8.67
CA ALA A 729 -23.79 31.41 -7.74
C ALA A 729 -22.40 32.07 -7.70
N ALA A 730 -21.33 31.28 -7.85
CA ALA A 730 -19.96 31.76 -7.89
C ALA A 730 -19.68 32.78 -9.01
N VAL A 731 -20.47 32.75 -10.09
CA VAL A 731 -20.37 33.68 -11.24
C VAL A 731 -21.59 34.59 -11.41
N ALA A 732 -22.51 34.59 -10.44
CA ALA A 732 -23.70 35.42 -10.45
C ALA A 732 -23.42 36.83 -9.92
N SER A 733 -24.21 37.80 -10.35
CA SER A 733 -24.15 39.17 -9.83
C SER A 733 -24.84 39.26 -8.46
N GLY A 734 -24.06 39.14 -7.38
CA GLY A 734 -24.51 39.30 -5.99
C GLY A 734 -24.20 38.10 -5.10
N THR A 735 -24.78 38.08 -3.90
CA THR A 735 -24.63 36.97 -2.93
C THR A 735 -25.83 36.05 -3.02
N THR A 736 -25.58 34.73 -3.04
CA THR A 736 -26.61 33.69 -3.03
C THR A 736 -26.54 32.88 -1.75
N GLN A 737 -27.67 32.70 -1.08
CA GLN A 737 -27.79 31.90 0.13
C GLN A 737 -28.58 30.60 -0.17
N ILE A 738 -27.96 29.45 0.11
CA ILE A 738 -28.55 28.11 -0.06
C ILE A 738 -28.75 27.47 1.31
N THR A 739 -29.96 27.01 1.61
CA THR A 739 -30.36 26.39 2.90
C THR A 739 -30.99 25.01 2.70
N GLY A 740 -31.28 24.26 3.79
CA GLY A 740 -31.95 22.95 3.71
C GLY A 740 -31.05 21.76 3.32
N ILE A 741 -29.74 21.86 3.53
CA ILE A 741 -28.73 20.87 3.07
C ILE A 741 -27.82 20.32 4.18
N ALA A 742 -28.25 20.35 5.44
CA ALA A 742 -27.48 19.81 6.58
C ALA A 742 -26.98 18.36 6.38
N ASN A 743 -27.76 17.54 5.69
CA ASN A 743 -27.42 16.14 5.35
C ASN A 743 -26.18 16.00 4.46
N GLN A 744 -25.76 17.05 3.73
CA GLN A 744 -24.61 17.01 2.81
C GLN A 744 -23.26 16.99 3.53
N ARG A 745 -23.24 17.18 4.86
CA ARG A 745 -22.02 17.15 5.69
C ARG A 745 -21.47 15.74 5.92
N VAL A 746 -22.34 14.72 5.88
CA VAL A 746 -22.01 13.32 6.23
C VAL A 746 -22.39 12.33 5.12
N LYS A 747 -22.59 12.83 3.89
CA LYS A 747 -23.08 12.00 2.77
C LYS A 747 -21.98 11.13 2.16
N GLU A 748 -20.88 11.75 1.72
CA GLU A 748 -19.71 11.05 1.17
C GLU A 748 -18.44 11.68 1.76
N CYS A 749 -18.24 12.96 1.46
CA CYS A 749 -17.38 13.88 2.19
C CYS A 749 -18.25 14.95 2.89
N ASN A 750 -17.60 15.89 3.58
CA ASN A 750 -18.30 17.12 4.00
C ASN A 750 -18.42 18.05 2.79
N ARG A 751 -19.46 17.83 1.96
CA ARG A 751 -19.62 18.51 0.67
C ARG A 751 -19.76 20.02 0.79
N ILE A 752 -20.38 20.51 1.86
CA ILE A 752 -20.50 21.95 2.12
C ILE A 752 -19.11 22.57 2.28
N LYS A 753 -18.27 21.94 3.11
CA LYS A 753 -16.88 22.36 3.29
C LYS A 753 -16.07 22.19 2.00
N ALA A 754 -16.25 21.09 1.27
CA ALA A 754 -15.57 20.86 -0.01
C ALA A 754 -15.88 21.98 -1.02
N MET A 755 -17.15 22.37 -1.17
CA MET A 755 -17.51 23.48 -2.07
C MET A 755 -16.88 24.81 -1.63
N LYS A 756 -16.83 25.09 -0.33
CA LYS A 756 -16.17 26.29 0.22
C LYS A 756 -14.68 26.32 -0.13
N ASP A 757 -13.97 25.24 0.16
CA ASP A 757 -12.51 25.17 0.00
C ASP A 757 -12.11 25.16 -1.49
N GLU A 758 -12.87 24.48 -2.35
CA GLU A 758 -12.58 24.41 -3.78
C GLU A 758 -13.01 25.67 -4.55
N LEU A 759 -14.11 26.34 -4.18
CA LEU A 759 -14.48 27.66 -4.76
C LEU A 759 -13.50 28.76 -4.35
N ALA A 760 -12.91 28.66 -3.15
CA ALA A 760 -11.87 29.59 -2.70
C ALA A 760 -10.65 29.60 -3.65
N LYS A 761 -10.32 28.48 -4.31
CA LYS A 761 -9.25 28.41 -5.32
C LYS A 761 -9.52 29.30 -6.54
N PHE A 762 -10.79 29.55 -6.87
CA PHE A 762 -11.19 30.52 -7.90
C PHE A 762 -11.28 31.96 -7.37
N GLY A 763 -10.91 32.19 -6.11
CA GLY A 763 -11.04 33.47 -5.43
C GLY A 763 -12.48 33.83 -5.05
N VAL A 764 -13.39 32.86 -5.01
CA VAL A 764 -14.81 33.06 -4.64
C VAL A 764 -14.98 32.79 -3.15
N HIS A 765 -15.49 33.77 -2.41
CA HIS A 765 -15.70 33.64 -0.98
C HIS A 765 -17.01 32.89 -0.69
N CYS A 766 -16.92 31.89 0.19
CA CYS A 766 -18.08 31.13 0.67
C CYS A 766 -18.08 31.06 2.20
N SER A 767 -19.26 31.20 2.80
CA SER A 767 -19.51 31.03 4.23
C SER A 767 -20.34 29.77 4.48
N GLU A 768 -19.91 28.98 5.46
CA GLU A 768 -20.59 27.75 5.86
C GLU A 768 -21.65 28.08 6.92
N LEU A 769 -22.93 27.81 6.60
CA LEU A 769 -24.06 28.02 7.50
C LEU A 769 -24.37 26.74 8.29
N GLU A 770 -25.28 26.81 9.27
CA GLU A 770 -25.67 25.64 10.08
C GLU A 770 -26.13 24.46 9.19
N ASP A 771 -27.04 24.74 8.26
CA ASP A 771 -27.65 23.79 7.32
C ASP A 771 -27.46 24.19 5.85
N GLY A 772 -26.46 25.03 5.54
CA GLY A 772 -26.38 25.71 4.24
C GLY A 772 -25.02 26.26 3.86
N ILE A 773 -24.99 26.97 2.73
CA ILE A 773 -23.81 27.69 2.22
C ILE A 773 -24.23 29.04 1.64
N GLU A 774 -23.45 30.08 1.93
CA GLU A 774 -23.56 31.38 1.28
C GLU A 774 -22.38 31.58 0.33
N VAL A 775 -22.66 31.99 -0.92
CA VAL A 775 -21.66 32.17 -1.98
C VAL A 775 -21.72 33.60 -2.50
N THR A 776 -20.63 34.35 -2.35
CA THR A 776 -20.50 35.70 -2.90
C THR A 776 -19.94 35.64 -4.33
N GLY A 777 -20.80 35.83 -5.33
CA GLY A 777 -20.42 35.71 -6.73
C GLY A 777 -19.43 36.77 -7.19
N LYS A 778 -18.64 36.44 -8.22
CA LYS A 778 -17.69 37.34 -8.87
C LYS A 778 -17.92 37.42 -10.38
N PRO A 779 -17.57 38.54 -11.03
CA PRO A 779 -17.49 38.58 -12.48
C PRO A 779 -16.57 37.46 -13.00
N TYR A 780 -17.05 36.63 -13.93
CA TYR A 780 -16.31 35.44 -14.37
C TYR A 780 -14.90 35.76 -14.92
N LYS A 781 -14.69 36.95 -15.48
CA LYS A 781 -13.40 37.42 -15.99
C LYS A 781 -12.36 37.69 -14.89
N GLU A 782 -12.81 37.83 -13.65
CA GLU A 782 -12.00 38.14 -12.47
C GLU A 782 -11.77 36.91 -11.57
N LEU A 783 -12.24 35.73 -11.98
CA LEU A 783 -11.93 34.49 -11.27
C LEU A 783 -10.43 34.22 -11.32
N ALA A 784 -9.85 33.84 -10.17
CA ALA A 784 -8.46 33.48 -10.08
C ALA A 784 -8.16 32.19 -10.88
N ASN A 785 -6.91 32.01 -11.29
CA ASN A 785 -6.43 30.73 -11.79
C ASN A 785 -6.31 29.75 -10.61
N PRO A 786 -7.15 28.70 -10.56
CA PRO A 786 -7.16 27.82 -9.39
C PRO A 786 -5.94 26.89 -9.39
N GLU A 787 -5.46 26.56 -8.19
CA GLU A 787 -4.73 25.31 -7.98
C GLU A 787 -5.59 24.12 -8.44
N PRO A 788 -5.00 22.94 -8.73
CA PRO A 788 -5.77 21.78 -9.15
C PRO A 788 -6.98 21.49 -8.22
N ILE A 789 -8.15 21.27 -8.83
CA ILE A 789 -9.40 21.02 -8.10
C ILE A 789 -9.41 19.59 -7.60
N TYR A 790 -9.52 19.41 -6.29
CA TYR A 790 -9.60 18.10 -5.64
C TYR A 790 -11.06 17.74 -5.42
N CYS A 791 -11.47 16.54 -5.84
CA CYS A 791 -12.87 16.16 -5.88
C CYS A 791 -13.29 15.31 -4.67
N TYR A 792 -12.34 14.88 -3.82
CA TYR A 792 -12.59 14.05 -2.64
C TYR A 792 -13.23 12.70 -2.98
N ASP A 793 -12.90 12.14 -4.16
CA ASP A 793 -13.57 10.99 -4.79
C ASP A 793 -15.10 11.17 -4.91
N ASP A 794 -15.59 12.42 -4.93
CA ASP A 794 -17.01 12.75 -5.04
C ASP A 794 -17.37 13.21 -6.46
N HIS A 795 -18.06 12.32 -7.16
CA HIS A 795 -18.63 12.55 -8.49
C HIS A 795 -19.38 13.88 -8.64
N ARG A 796 -20.10 14.35 -7.61
CA ARG A 796 -20.87 15.58 -7.71
C ARG A 796 -19.97 16.81 -7.70
N VAL A 797 -18.89 16.79 -6.93
CA VAL A 797 -17.89 17.87 -6.86
C VAL A 797 -17.19 17.99 -8.21
N ALA A 798 -16.73 16.87 -8.79
CA ALA A 798 -16.08 16.86 -10.09
C ALA A 798 -16.98 17.43 -11.20
N MET A 799 -18.24 16.96 -11.28
CA MET A 799 -19.18 17.45 -12.29
C MET A 799 -19.58 18.91 -12.08
N SER A 800 -19.76 19.39 -10.84
CA SER A 800 -20.06 20.81 -10.59
C SER A 800 -18.90 21.71 -11.02
N PHE A 801 -17.66 21.38 -10.66
CA PHE A 801 -16.50 22.17 -11.07
C PHE A 801 -16.20 22.07 -12.57
N SER A 802 -16.59 20.97 -13.22
CA SER A 802 -16.54 20.89 -14.67
C SER A 802 -17.44 21.94 -15.34
N VAL A 803 -18.63 22.26 -14.79
CA VAL A 803 -19.50 23.33 -15.30
C VAL A 803 -18.81 24.69 -15.17
N LEU A 804 -18.24 25.01 -14.01
CA LEU A 804 -17.54 26.28 -13.78
C LEU A 804 -16.36 26.45 -14.74
N SER A 805 -15.61 25.38 -14.97
CA SER A 805 -14.41 25.39 -15.82
C SER A 805 -14.68 25.69 -17.29
N VAL A 806 -15.92 25.48 -17.77
CA VAL A 806 -16.30 25.84 -19.14
C VAL A 806 -16.35 27.36 -19.35
N LEU A 807 -16.61 28.14 -18.29
CA LEU A 807 -16.65 29.62 -18.35
C LEU A 807 -15.38 30.30 -17.82
N ALA A 808 -14.65 29.65 -16.90
CA ALA A 808 -13.45 30.23 -16.26
C ALA A 808 -12.47 30.85 -17.29
N PRO A 809 -11.75 31.94 -16.95
CA PRO A 809 -10.83 32.60 -17.88
C PRO A 809 -9.53 31.79 -18.10
N HIS A 810 -9.29 30.77 -17.27
CA HIS A 810 -8.09 29.93 -17.28
C HIS A 810 -8.46 28.45 -17.48
N LYS A 811 -7.52 27.66 -18.02
CA LYS A 811 -7.71 26.22 -18.15
C LYS A 811 -7.64 25.54 -16.78
N VAL A 812 -8.75 24.96 -16.33
CA VAL A 812 -8.85 24.34 -15.00
C VAL A 812 -8.41 22.88 -15.07
N LEU A 813 -7.56 22.45 -14.14
CA LEU A 813 -7.27 21.03 -13.92
C LEU A 813 -8.22 20.47 -12.86
N ILE A 814 -8.96 19.43 -13.21
CA ILE A 814 -9.82 18.68 -12.29
C ILE A 814 -9.18 17.32 -12.06
N LEU A 815 -8.81 17.05 -10.80
CA LEU A 815 -8.27 15.76 -10.37
C LEU A 815 -9.39 14.70 -10.30
N GLU A 816 -9.02 13.43 -10.21
CA GLU A 816 -9.97 12.32 -9.98
C GLU A 816 -11.06 12.21 -11.06
N ARG A 817 -10.69 12.31 -12.34
CA ARG A 817 -11.59 12.26 -13.52
C ARG A 817 -12.59 11.11 -13.46
N GLU A 818 -12.13 9.94 -12.98
CA GLU A 818 -12.92 8.70 -12.93
C GLU A 818 -13.98 8.66 -11.83
N CYS A 819 -13.93 9.57 -10.83
CA CYS A 819 -14.93 9.56 -9.76
C CYS A 819 -16.36 9.79 -10.29
N THR A 820 -16.51 10.44 -11.45
CA THR A 820 -17.82 10.65 -12.13
C THR A 820 -18.51 9.34 -12.50
N ALA A 821 -17.78 8.21 -12.59
CA ALA A 821 -18.31 6.90 -12.91
C ALA A 821 -19.40 6.41 -11.95
N LYS A 822 -19.46 6.96 -10.74
CA LYS A 822 -20.49 6.61 -9.75
C LYS A 822 -21.92 6.92 -10.21
N THR A 823 -22.11 7.99 -10.98
CA THR A 823 -23.44 8.38 -11.51
C THR A 823 -23.46 8.56 -13.01
N TRP A 824 -22.38 9.09 -13.60
CA TRP A 824 -22.33 9.38 -15.04
C TRP A 824 -20.91 9.17 -15.61
N PRO A 825 -20.52 7.91 -15.89
CA PRO A 825 -19.21 7.58 -16.48
C PRO A 825 -18.89 8.38 -17.76
N GLY A 826 -19.91 8.61 -18.61
CA GLY A 826 -19.79 9.35 -19.87
C GLY A 826 -19.97 10.86 -19.76
N TRP A 827 -19.86 11.47 -18.56
CA TRP A 827 -20.02 12.92 -18.40
C TRP A 827 -19.01 13.70 -19.26
N TRP A 828 -17.74 13.33 -19.18
CA TRP A 828 -16.66 13.97 -19.97
C TRP A 828 -16.86 13.78 -21.47
N ASP A 829 -17.38 12.62 -21.86
CA ASP A 829 -17.72 12.29 -23.24
C ASP A 829 -18.81 13.24 -23.76
N ILE A 830 -19.90 13.44 -23.01
CA ILE A 830 -20.99 14.36 -23.36
C ILE A 830 -20.50 15.80 -23.43
N LEU A 831 -19.63 16.21 -22.49
CA LEU A 831 -19.03 17.54 -22.49
C LEU A 831 -18.19 17.78 -23.76
N SER A 832 -17.45 16.77 -24.22
CA SER A 832 -16.68 16.84 -25.47
C SER A 832 -17.56 16.72 -26.72
N GLN A 833 -18.51 15.78 -26.77
CA GLN A 833 -19.28 15.41 -27.97
C GLN A 833 -20.46 16.36 -28.24
N LYS A 834 -21.18 16.77 -27.19
CA LYS A 834 -22.39 17.61 -27.32
C LYS A 834 -22.04 19.08 -27.13
N PHE A 835 -21.27 19.41 -26.09
CA PHE A 835 -20.91 20.80 -25.81
C PHE A 835 -19.67 21.29 -26.58
N ASN A 836 -18.97 20.42 -27.30
CA ASN A 836 -17.74 20.73 -28.05
C ASN A 836 -16.64 21.36 -27.17
N VAL A 837 -16.58 20.96 -25.89
CA VAL A 837 -15.54 21.41 -24.97
C VAL A 837 -14.25 20.66 -25.25
N HIS A 838 -13.14 21.38 -25.41
CA HIS A 838 -11.83 20.76 -25.60
C HIS A 838 -11.26 20.28 -24.27
N LEU A 839 -11.09 18.97 -24.16
CA LEU A 839 -10.52 18.30 -22.98
C LEU A 839 -9.11 17.79 -23.30
N GLU A 840 -8.23 17.82 -22.31
CA GLU A 840 -6.88 17.23 -22.35
C GLU A 840 -6.65 16.37 -21.10
N GLY A 841 -6.03 15.21 -21.25
CA GLY A 841 -5.67 14.35 -20.12
C GLY A 841 -4.33 14.77 -19.51
N GLU A 842 -4.24 14.87 -18.19
CA GLU A 842 -3.00 15.18 -17.47
C GLU A 842 -2.78 14.23 -16.29
N GLU A 843 -1.52 14.08 -15.87
CA GLU A 843 -1.16 13.40 -14.63
C GLU A 843 -1.60 14.22 -13.40
N ASP A 844 -1.73 13.56 -12.26
CA ASP A 844 -1.98 14.24 -10.99
C ASP A 844 -0.67 14.86 -10.45
N PRO A 845 -0.53 16.20 -10.42
CA PRO A 845 0.69 16.86 -9.94
C PRO A 845 0.94 16.65 -8.44
N THR A 846 -0.08 16.31 -7.65
CA THR A 846 0.07 16.09 -6.20
C THR A 846 0.80 14.79 -5.87
N LYS A 847 0.78 13.81 -6.78
CA LYS A 847 1.50 12.54 -6.61
C LYS A 847 3.02 12.71 -6.66
N LYS A 848 3.54 13.71 -7.38
CA LYS A 848 4.97 14.03 -7.35
C LYS A 848 5.45 14.49 -5.96
N CYS A 849 4.55 14.95 -5.09
CA CYS A 849 4.88 15.39 -3.73
C CYS A 849 4.57 14.35 -2.63
N THR A 850 3.97 13.20 -2.96
CA THR A 850 3.48 12.23 -1.97
C THR A 850 4.13 10.86 -2.11
N ALA A 851 5.46 10.81 -2.02
CA ALA A 851 6.21 9.56 -1.77
C ALA A 851 6.14 9.09 -0.29
N LYS A 852 5.37 9.78 0.57
CA LYS A 852 5.04 9.27 1.90
C LYS A 852 3.93 8.25 1.74
N SER A 853 4.33 7.00 1.48
CA SER A 853 3.46 5.83 1.64
C SER A 853 2.68 5.97 2.95
N SER A 854 1.47 5.41 2.98
CA SER A 854 0.60 5.41 4.16
C SER A 854 1.29 4.72 5.34
N ARG A 855 2.23 5.42 6.00
CA ARG A 855 2.80 5.00 7.26
C ARG A 855 1.60 4.90 8.20
N PRO A 856 1.38 3.75 8.86
CA PRO A 856 0.37 3.66 9.91
C PRO A 856 0.56 4.87 10.82
N SER A 857 -0.51 5.62 11.11
CA SER A 857 -0.35 6.94 11.72
C SER A 857 0.53 6.82 12.96
N THR A 858 1.71 7.43 12.92
CA THR A 858 2.75 7.36 13.96
C THR A 858 2.26 7.85 15.32
N ASP A 859 1.10 8.51 15.33
CA ASP A 859 0.46 9.12 16.48
C ASP A 859 -0.64 8.28 17.15
N ARG A 860 -0.77 6.97 16.88
CA ARG A 860 -1.73 6.16 17.65
C ARG A 860 -1.33 6.00 19.12
N SER A 861 -2.33 5.89 19.98
CA SER A 861 -2.10 5.66 21.41
C SER A 861 -1.52 4.27 21.69
N ILE A 862 -0.66 4.17 22.69
CA ILE A 862 0.02 2.91 23.06
C ILE A 862 -0.57 2.39 24.37
N PHE A 863 -1.04 1.15 24.40
CA PHE A 863 -1.53 0.49 25.61
C PHE A 863 -0.46 -0.45 26.17
N ILE A 864 -0.18 -0.35 27.47
CA ILE A 864 0.82 -1.18 28.17
C ILE A 864 0.09 -2.20 29.03
N VAL A 865 0.30 -3.48 28.77
CA VAL A 865 -0.26 -4.59 29.52
C VAL A 865 0.84 -5.42 30.19
N GLY A 866 0.44 -6.27 31.14
CA GLY A 866 1.33 -7.15 31.88
C GLY A 866 1.03 -7.16 33.38
N MET A 867 1.72 -8.02 34.10
CA MET A 867 1.53 -8.14 35.55
C MET A 867 2.06 -6.93 36.31
N ARG A 868 1.52 -6.72 37.51
CA ARG A 868 2.05 -5.72 38.45
C ARG A 868 3.47 -6.15 38.88
N GLY A 869 4.38 -5.20 39.07
CA GLY A 869 5.79 -5.50 39.34
C GLY A 869 6.67 -5.80 38.11
N ALA A 870 6.08 -6.05 36.94
CA ALA A 870 6.85 -6.31 35.71
C ALA A 870 7.61 -5.08 35.16
N GLY A 871 7.35 -3.88 35.70
CA GLY A 871 7.98 -2.62 35.24
C GLY A 871 7.08 -1.74 34.36
N LYS A 872 5.77 -2.02 34.26
CA LYS A 872 4.83 -1.26 33.42
C LYS A 872 4.88 0.26 33.63
N SER A 873 4.83 0.72 34.87
CA SER A 873 4.85 2.15 35.20
C SER A 873 6.19 2.81 34.88
N THR A 874 7.29 2.05 34.96
CA THR A 874 8.63 2.51 34.54
C THR A 874 8.70 2.63 33.02
N ALA A 875 8.30 1.59 32.28
CA ALA A 875 8.21 1.63 30.83
C ALA A 875 7.28 2.74 30.32
N GLY A 876 6.14 2.96 30.99
CA GLY A 876 5.20 4.04 30.67
C GLY A 876 5.81 5.43 30.86
N ARG A 877 6.58 5.65 31.94
CA ARG A 877 7.32 6.91 32.13
C ARG A 877 8.39 7.12 31.07
N TRP A 878 9.20 6.10 30.81
CA TRP A 878 10.20 6.15 29.74
C TRP A 878 9.57 6.49 28.38
N MET A 879 8.43 5.88 28.03
CA MET A 879 7.71 6.21 26.81
C MET A 879 7.21 7.65 26.78
N SER A 880 6.66 8.13 27.90
CA SER A 880 6.18 9.51 28.03
C SER A 880 7.31 10.51 27.78
N ASP A 881 8.47 10.26 28.38
CA ASP A 881 9.65 11.12 28.28
C ASP A 881 10.27 11.10 26.87
N ILE A 882 10.33 9.94 26.21
CA ILE A 882 10.90 9.79 24.87
C ILE A 882 9.94 10.33 23.79
N LEU A 883 8.66 9.94 23.83
CA LEU A 883 7.68 10.30 22.78
C LEU A 883 7.04 11.67 22.99
N LYS A 884 7.26 12.31 24.15
CA LYS A 884 6.60 13.56 24.57
C LYS A 884 5.07 13.43 24.56
N ARG A 885 4.55 12.30 25.07
CA ARG A 885 3.12 11.99 25.17
C ARG A 885 2.68 11.80 26.61
N PRO A 886 1.47 12.24 27.02
CA PRO A 886 0.99 12.02 28.37
C PRO A 886 0.81 10.53 28.69
N LEU A 887 1.34 10.11 29.84
CA LEU A 887 1.06 8.81 30.44
C LEU A 887 -0.21 8.89 31.30
N ILE A 888 -1.17 8.02 31.03
CA ILE A 888 -2.38 7.85 31.84
C ILE A 888 -2.37 6.43 32.41
N ASP A 889 -2.30 6.32 33.73
CA ASP A 889 -2.50 5.04 34.42
C ASP A 889 -4.01 4.79 34.55
N LEU A 890 -4.52 3.72 33.92
CA LEU A 890 -5.95 3.44 33.87
C LEU A 890 -6.52 3.06 35.25
N ASP A 891 -5.71 2.53 36.16
CA ASP A 891 -6.17 2.30 37.53
C ASP A 891 -6.43 3.64 38.24
N VAL A 892 -5.51 4.61 38.07
CA VAL A 892 -5.65 5.96 38.66
C VAL A 892 -6.81 6.73 38.03
N GLU A 893 -6.98 6.61 36.72
CA GLU A 893 -8.08 7.27 36.02
C GLU A 893 -9.44 6.67 36.39
N LEU A 894 -9.49 5.35 36.61
CA LEU A 894 -10.68 4.68 37.14
C LEU A 894 -11.02 5.18 38.54
N GLU A 895 -10.03 5.27 39.45
CA GLU A 895 -10.26 5.78 40.81
C GLU A 895 -10.77 7.24 40.81
N LYS A 896 -10.27 8.08 39.90
CA LYS A 896 -10.76 9.45 39.71
C LYS A 896 -12.20 9.48 39.18
N ARG A 897 -12.51 8.67 38.16
CA ARG A 897 -13.85 8.62 37.53
C ARG A 897 -14.91 8.07 38.48
N GLU A 898 -14.56 7.04 39.25
CA GLU A 898 -15.45 6.39 40.23
C GLU A 898 -15.48 7.10 41.59
N LYS A 899 -14.55 8.03 41.84
CA LYS A 899 -14.38 8.74 43.12
C LYS A 899 -14.23 7.80 44.33
N ALA A 900 -13.67 6.63 44.10
CA ALA A 900 -13.39 5.59 45.08
C ALA A 900 -12.13 4.83 44.68
N THR A 901 -11.32 4.43 45.64
CA THR A 901 -10.11 3.64 45.38
C THR A 901 -10.50 2.23 44.91
N ILE A 902 -9.64 1.55 44.14
CA ILE A 902 -9.92 0.18 43.68
C ILE A 902 -10.22 -0.78 44.84
N PRO A 903 -9.49 -0.75 45.98
CA PRO A 903 -9.83 -1.55 47.16
C PRO A 903 -11.21 -1.23 47.75
N GLU A 904 -11.68 0.03 47.70
CA GLU A 904 -13.02 0.41 48.14
C GLU A 904 -14.10 -0.12 47.20
N ILE A 905 -13.88 -0.07 45.87
CA ILE A 905 -14.80 -0.65 44.89
C ILE A 905 -14.95 -2.15 45.12
N ILE A 906 -13.83 -2.86 45.33
CA ILE A 906 -13.82 -4.32 45.57
C ILE A 906 -14.50 -4.68 46.90
N ARG A 907 -14.39 -3.84 47.94
CA ARG A 907 -15.05 -4.06 49.25
C ARG A 907 -16.51 -3.67 49.27
N SER A 908 -16.96 -2.86 48.31
CA SER A 908 -18.38 -2.50 48.15
C SER A 908 -19.20 -3.66 47.58
N GLU A 909 -20.53 -3.52 47.55
CA GLU A 909 -21.45 -4.49 46.92
C GLU A 909 -21.14 -4.75 45.43
N ARG A 910 -20.41 -3.84 44.75
CA ARG A 910 -19.99 -4.04 43.36
C ARG A 910 -19.00 -5.19 43.21
N GLY A 911 -18.17 -5.45 44.23
CA GLY A 911 -17.17 -6.51 44.22
C GLY A 911 -16.22 -6.47 43.01
N TRP A 912 -15.68 -7.64 42.66
CA TRP A 912 -14.83 -7.80 41.48
C TRP A 912 -15.59 -7.63 40.17
N GLU A 913 -16.86 -8.05 40.11
CA GLU A 913 -17.67 -7.99 38.88
C GLU A 913 -17.92 -6.54 38.45
N GLY A 914 -18.34 -5.68 39.38
CA GLY A 914 -18.55 -4.26 39.12
C GLY A 914 -17.26 -3.49 38.84
N PHE A 915 -16.14 -3.88 39.47
CA PHE A 915 -14.81 -3.35 39.13
C PHE A 915 -14.43 -3.68 37.68
N ARG A 916 -14.57 -4.95 37.24
CA ARG A 916 -14.26 -5.36 35.87
C ARG A 916 -15.13 -4.69 34.81
N LYS A 917 -16.40 -4.46 35.12
CA LYS A 917 -17.30 -3.70 34.25
C LYS A 917 -16.87 -2.24 34.10
N ALA A 918 -16.49 -1.59 35.20
CA ALA A 918 -15.99 -0.21 35.17
C ALA A 918 -14.66 -0.09 34.41
N GLU A 919 -13.76 -1.07 34.58
CA GLU A 919 -12.50 -1.18 33.82
C GLU A 919 -12.75 -1.29 32.31
N LEU A 920 -13.76 -2.06 31.90
CA LEU A 920 -14.16 -2.23 30.50
C LEU A 920 -14.75 -0.93 29.90
N GLU A 921 -15.67 -0.27 30.60
CA GLU A 921 -16.29 0.98 30.15
C GLU A 921 -15.25 2.11 29.99
N LEU A 922 -14.25 2.15 30.86
CA LEU A 922 -13.12 3.09 30.74
C LEU A 922 -12.26 2.77 29.51
N LEU A 923 -11.95 1.49 29.27
CA LEU A 923 -11.17 1.07 28.10
C LEU A 923 -11.89 1.43 26.78
N GLU A 924 -13.20 1.20 26.68
CA GLU A 924 -14.01 1.54 25.51
C GLU A 924 -13.98 3.05 25.21
N ASP A 925 -14.12 3.87 26.25
CA ASP A 925 -14.06 5.33 26.17
C ASP A 925 -12.69 5.82 25.68
N MET A 926 -11.60 5.31 26.27
CA MET A 926 -10.24 5.69 25.88
C MET A 926 -9.90 5.28 24.44
N ILE A 927 -10.31 4.10 23.99
CA ILE A 927 -10.08 3.64 22.60
C ILE A 927 -10.83 4.53 21.60
N LYS A 928 -12.04 4.99 21.94
CA LYS A 928 -12.88 5.81 21.05
C LYS A 928 -12.43 7.28 21.02
N ASN A 929 -12.24 7.89 22.19
CA ASN A 929 -12.07 9.34 22.33
C ASN A 929 -10.59 9.76 22.39
N ASN A 930 -9.70 8.89 22.87
CA ASN A 930 -8.26 9.15 23.00
C ASN A 930 -7.44 8.18 22.13
N SER A 931 -7.94 7.89 20.92
CA SER A 931 -7.34 6.93 19.99
C SER A 931 -5.92 7.27 19.50
N LYS A 932 -5.49 8.53 19.67
CA LYS A 932 -4.20 9.09 19.24
C LYS A 932 -3.51 9.90 20.34
N GLY A 933 -2.18 9.98 20.32
CA GLY A 933 -1.38 10.89 21.12
C GLY A 933 -1.14 10.53 22.59
N HIS A 934 -1.53 9.33 23.06
CA HIS A 934 -1.47 8.97 24.50
C HIS A 934 -0.69 7.68 24.77
N VAL A 935 -0.22 7.49 26.01
CA VAL A 935 0.30 6.21 26.53
C VAL A 935 -0.56 5.79 27.71
N PHE A 936 -1.13 4.58 27.67
CA PHE A 936 -2.02 4.05 28.70
C PHE A 936 -1.37 2.88 29.43
N SER A 937 -1.32 2.92 30.77
CA SER A 937 -0.94 1.75 31.57
C SER A 937 -2.18 1.01 32.05
N CYS A 938 -2.39 -0.21 31.56
CA CYS A 938 -3.57 -1.00 31.88
C CYS A 938 -3.46 -1.70 33.24
N GLY A 939 -4.62 -1.90 33.88
CA GLY A 939 -4.76 -2.72 35.09
C GLY A 939 -4.23 -4.14 34.87
N GLY A 940 -3.51 -4.68 35.85
CA GLY A 940 -2.83 -5.99 35.71
C GLY A 940 -3.77 -7.19 35.52
N GLY A 941 -5.08 -7.01 35.67
CA GLY A 941 -6.09 -8.04 35.47
C GLY A 941 -7.08 -7.77 34.34
N LEU A 942 -6.94 -6.66 33.59
CA LEU A 942 -7.83 -6.28 32.48
C LEU A 942 -8.06 -7.44 31.50
N VAL A 943 -7.00 -8.20 31.23
CA VAL A 943 -6.98 -9.36 30.32
C VAL A 943 -7.88 -10.52 30.75
N GLU A 944 -8.35 -10.58 31.99
CA GLU A 944 -9.31 -11.62 32.41
C GLU A 944 -10.71 -11.38 31.81
N THR A 945 -11.05 -10.12 31.50
CA THR A 945 -12.33 -9.75 30.88
C THR A 945 -12.32 -10.03 29.38
N GLU A 946 -13.14 -10.98 28.91
CA GLU A 946 -13.18 -11.36 27.49
C GLU A 946 -13.50 -10.20 26.54
N ALA A 947 -14.44 -9.33 26.91
CA ALA A 947 -14.77 -8.14 26.12
C ALA A 947 -13.57 -7.18 25.99
N ALA A 948 -12.80 -6.98 27.08
CA ALA A 948 -11.60 -6.15 27.05
C ALA A 948 -10.52 -6.76 26.14
N ARG A 949 -10.37 -8.09 26.14
CA ARG A 949 -9.48 -8.79 25.18
C ARG A 949 -9.91 -8.54 23.75
N LYS A 950 -11.20 -8.67 23.42
CA LYS A 950 -11.74 -8.40 22.06
C LYS A 950 -11.46 -6.97 21.61
N LEU A 951 -11.57 -5.98 22.50
CA LEU A 951 -11.25 -4.59 22.22
C LEU A 951 -9.77 -4.38 21.93
N LEU A 952 -8.87 -4.90 22.77
CA LEU A 952 -7.42 -4.80 22.56
C LEU A 952 -6.98 -5.54 21.28
N ILE A 953 -7.53 -6.73 21.02
CA ILE A 953 -7.28 -7.50 19.78
C ILE A 953 -7.76 -6.71 18.55
N SER A 954 -8.96 -6.12 18.60
CA SER A 954 -9.46 -5.28 17.51
C SER A 954 -8.62 -4.02 17.34
N TYR A 955 -8.13 -3.43 18.43
CA TYR A 955 -7.28 -2.24 18.39
C TYR A 955 -5.95 -2.55 17.67
N GLN A 956 -5.26 -3.64 18.06
CA GLN A 956 -4.02 -4.04 17.39
C GLN A 956 -4.22 -4.45 15.93
N LYS A 957 -5.28 -5.21 15.60
CA LYS A 957 -5.57 -5.63 14.21
C LYS A 957 -5.86 -4.45 13.28
N ASN A 958 -6.36 -3.35 13.83
CA ASN A 958 -6.59 -2.13 13.09
C ASN A 958 -5.35 -1.21 13.04
N GLY A 959 -4.19 -1.65 13.54
CA GLY A 959 -2.91 -0.93 13.54
C GLY A 959 -2.54 -0.20 14.83
N GLY A 960 -3.24 -0.46 15.95
CA GLY A 960 -2.87 0.07 17.27
C GLY A 960 -1.71 -0.70 17.93
N SER A 961 -1.06 -0.11 18.94
CA SER A 961 0.07 -0.74 19.64
C SER A 961 -0.31 -1.14 21.06
N VAL A 962 -0.11 -2.42 21.39
CA VAL A 962 -0.32 -3.01 22.71
C VAL A 962 0.97 -3.71 23.15
N LEU A 963 1.68 -3.09 24.10
CA LEU A 963 2.97 -3.56 24.63
C LEU A 963 2.79 -4.44 25.85
N LEU A 964 3.27 -5.67 25.78
CA LEU A 964 3.50 -6.51 26.95
C LEU A 964 4.87 -6.19 27.57
N VAL A 965 4.87 -5.67 28.80
CA VAL A 965 6.10 -5.56 29.58
C VAL A 965 6.28 -6.84 30.38
N HIS A 966 7.36 -7.55 30.10
CA HIS A 966 7.68 -8.82 30.73
C HIS A 966 9.05 -8.77 31.41
N ARG A 967 9.13 -9.41 32.56
CA ARG A 967 10.34 -9.60 33.36
C ARG A 967 10.37 -11.05 33.82
N ASP A 968 11.53 -11.55 34.20
CA ASP A 968 11.70 -12.89 34.75
C ASP A 968 10.58 -13.22 35.78
N THR A 969 9.94 -14.37 35.58
CA THR A 969 8.72 -14.74 36.32
C THR A 969 8.98 -14.79 37.82
N ASP A 970 10.15 -15.27 38.25
CA ASP A 970 10.50 -15.38 39.66
C ASP A 970 10.71 -13.99 40.29
N GLN A 971 11.28 -13.04 39.56
CA GLN A 971 11.40 -11.65 40.01
C GLN A 971 10.04 -10.95 40.16
N VAL A 972 9.10 -11.21 39.23
CA VAL A 972 7.74 -10.65 39.33
C VAL A 972 7.01 -11.23 40.54
N VAL A 973 7.13 -12.54 40.77
CA VAL A 973 6.54 -13.20 41.93
C VAL A 973 7.15 -12.67 43.23
N GLU A 974 8.47 -12.55 43.30
CA GLU A 974 9.18 -12.02 44.48
C GLU A 974 8.75 -10.57 44.80
N TYR A 975 8.64 -9.72 43.78
CA TYR A 975 8.14 -8.35 43.95
C TYR A 975 6.72 -8.33 44.52
N LEU A 976 5.82 -9.16 43.96
CA LEU A 976 4.44 -9.22 44.39
C LEU A 976 4.24 -9.84 45.76
N MET A 977 5.14 -10.71 46.21
CA MET A 977 5.16 -11.20 47.60
C MET A 977 5.61 -10.11 48.58
N ARG A 978 6.46 -9.17 48.16
CA ARG A 978 6.95 -8.06 49.00
C ARG A 978 5.97 -6.89 49.10
N ASP A 979 5.16 -6.66 48.07
CA ASP A 979 4.23 -5.52 48.01
C ASP A 979 2.95 -5.74 48.83
N LYS A 980 2.81 -4.96 49.93
CA LYS A 980 1.65 -4.99 50.84
C LYS A 980 0.58 -3.93 50.54
N THR A 981 0.76 -3.10 49.51
CA THR A 981 -0.06 -1.88 49.31
C THR A 981 -1.45 -2.14 48.71
N ARG A 982 -1.70 -3.31 48.12
CA ARG A 982 -3.00 -3.70 47.54
C ARG A 982 -3.44 -5.06 48.09
N PRO A 983 -4.74 -5.42 48.04
CA PRO A 983 -5.25 -6.67 48.60
C PRO A 983 -4.40 -7.86 48.16
N ALA A 984 -3.99 -8.68 49.13
CA ALA A 984 -3.25 -9.90 48.84
C ALA A 984 -4.05 -10.75 47.84
N TYR A 985 -3.37 -11.29 46.83
CA TYR A 985 -3.98 -12.27 45.94
C TYR A 985 -4.55 -13.42 46.79
N SER A 986 -5.84 -13.73 46.65
CA SER A 986 -6.43 -14.92 47.26
C SER A 986 -5.89 -16.21 46.64
N GLU A 987 -5.44 -16.12 45.39
CA GLU A 987 -4.87 -17.19 44.59
C GLU A 987 -3.34 -17.10 44.57
N ASN A 988 -2.67 -18.23 44.32
CA ASN A 988 -1.22 -18.25 44.18
C ASN A 988 -0.77 -17.36 43.00
N ILE A 989 0.14 -16.42 43.25
CA ILE A 989 0.63 -15.46 42.24
C ILE A 989 1.18 -16.16 40.99
N ARG A 990 1.83 -17.32 41.15
CA ARG A 990 2.32 -18.12 40.01
C ARG A 990 1.17 -18.65 39.16
N GLU A 991 0.11 -19.16 39.77
CA GLU A 991 -1.07 -19.68 39.05
C GLU A 991 -1.78 -18.56 38.29
N VAL A 992 -1.95 -17.39 38.92
CA VAL A 992 -2.51 -16.19 38.27
C VAL A 992 -1.65 -15.76 37.08
N TYR A 993 -0.33 -15.77 37.24
CA TYR A 993 0.61 -15.42 36.16
C TYR A 993 0.48 -16.38 34.97
N TYR A 994 0.59 -17.69 35.20
CA TYR A 994 0.52 -18.69 34.13
C TYR A 994 -0.86 -18.75 33.46
N ARG A 995 -1.94 -18.47 34.21
CA ARG A 995 -3.29 -18.33 33.63
C ARG A 995 -3.40 -17.09 32.72
N ARG A 996 -2.84 -15.95 33.12
CA ARG A 996 -2.94 -14.69 32.36
C ARG A 996 -1.95 -14.58 31.21
N LYS A 997 -0.83 -15.31 31.25
CA LYS A 997 0.24 -15.22 30.23
C LYS A 997 -0.28 -15.42 28.80
N PRO A 998 -1.06 -16.48 28.47
CA PRO A 998 -1.60 -16.65 27.12
C PRO A 998 -2.49 -15.48 26.66
N TRP A 999 -3.26 -14.89 27.58
CA TRP A 999 -4.12 -13.74 27.27
C TRP A 999 -3.33 -12.45 27.06
N PHE A 1000 -2.28 -12.22 27.86
CA PHE A 1000 -1.36 -11.11 27.59
C PHE A 1000 -0.70 -11.28 26.22
N GLU A 1001 -0.31 -12.51 25.88
CA GLU A 1001 0.29 -12.80 24.59
C GLU A 1001 -0.69 -12.56 23.43
N GLU A 1002 -1.95 -12.99 23.57
CA GLU A 1002 -3.02 -12.85 22.58
C GLU A 1002 -3.35 -11.37 22.27
N VAL A 1003 -3.43 -10.52 23.30
CA VAL A 1003 -3.83 -9.11 23.13
C VAL A 1003 -2.69 -8.19 22.69
N SER A 1004 -1.44 -8.62 22.80
CA SER A 1004 -0.26 -7.77 22.58
C SER A 1004 0.41 -8.06 21.24
N ASN A 1005 0.71 -7.01 20.47
CA ASN A 1005 1.53 -7.10 19.27
C ASN A 1005 3.01 -6.77 19.52
N PHE A 1006 3.35 -6.20 20.69
CA PHE A 1006 4.74 -5.94 21.07
C PHE A 1006 5.06 -6.51 22.44
N GLN A 1007 6.34 -6.79 22.68
CA GLN A 1007 6.87 -7.34 23.92
C GLN A 1007 8.26 -6.76 24.17
N TYR A 1008 8.47 -6.21 25.36
CA TYR A 1008 9.78 -5.76 25.81
C TYR A 1008 10.22 -6.59 27.02
N HIS A 1009 11.39 -7.20 26.91
CA HIS A 1009 12.08 -7.90 27.99
C HIS A 1009 13.28 -7.06 28.41
N SER A 1010 13.30 -6.57 29.65
CA SER A 1010 14.40 -5.72 30.11
C SER A 1010 15.64 -6.56 30.39
N PRO A 1011 16.79 -6.28 29.75
CA PRO A 1011 18.05 -6.98 30.05
C PRO A 1011 18.71 -6.47 31.35
N HIS A 1012 18.19 -5.40 31.95
CA HIS A 1012 18.80 -4.71 33.09
C HIS A 1012 18.18 -5.16 34.42
N HIS A 1013 19.03 -5.59 35.37
CA HIS A 1013 18.58 -6.04 36.68
C HIS A 1013 18.18 -4.88 37.63
N ASN A 1014 18.75 -3.69 37.44
CA ASN A 1014 18.54 -2.54 38.31
C ASN A 1014 17.64 -1.50 37.64
N GLY A 1015 16.60 -1.05 38.35
CA GLY A 1015 15.69 -0.02 37.86
C GLY A 1015 16.40 1.34 37.73
N SER A 1016 16.80 1.68 36.50
CA SER A 1016 17.29 3.01 36.14
C SER A 1016 16.13 4.01 36.16
N GLU A 1017 16.36 5.23 36.65
CA GLU A 1017 15.40 6.33 36.48
C GLU A 1017 15.28 6.73 35.01
N GLU A 1018 16.41 6.72 34.28
CA GLU A 1018 16.46 7.04 32.85
C GLU A 1018 16.19 5.83 31.97
N ALA A 1019 15.58 6.07 30.81
CA ALA A 1019 15.35 5.03 29.82
C ALA A 1019 16.68 4.54 29.24
N PRO A 1020 16.97 3.23 29.29
CA PRO A 1020 18.19 2.71 28.68
C PRO A 1020 18.09 2.80 27.15
N GLU A 1021 19.25 2.90 26.49
CA GLU A 1021 19.32 3.07 25.02
C GLU A 1021 18.64 1.93 24.25
N ASP A 1022 18.66 0.70 24.80
CA ASP A 1022 17.98 -0.45 24.19
C ASP A 1022 16.45 -0.28 24.18
N PHE A 1023 15.87 0.32 25.23
CA PHE A 1023 14.45 0.62 25.28
C PHE A 1023 14.11 1.75 24.31
N SER A 1024 14.93 2.79 24.21
CA SER A 1024 14.75 3.89 23.26
C SER A 1024 14.78 3.40 21.80
N ARG A 1025 15.69 2.48 21.47
CA ARG A 1025 15.76 1.83 20.14
C ARG A 1025 14.54 0.95 19.87
N PHE A 1026 14.15 0.12 20.83
CA PHE A 1026 12.92 -0.68 20.71
C PHE A 1026 11.70 0.22 20.48
N LEU A 1027 11.59 1.30 21.24
CA LEU A 1027 10.48 2.23 21.15
C LEU A 1027 10.41 2.92 19.80
N SER A 1028 11.55 3.35 19.25
CA SER A 1028 11.57 4.05 17.96
C SER A 1028 11.05 3.18 16.81
N VAL A 1029 11.27 1.87 16.87
CA VAL A 1029 10.70 0.91 15.91
C VAL A 1029 9.19 0.83 16.08
N ILE A 1030 8.69 0.51 17.27
CA ILE A 1030 7.26 0.25 17.48
C ILE A 1030 6.37 1.50 17.37
N SER A 1031 6.95 2.71 17.50
CA SER A 1031 6.27 3.99 17.24
C SER A 1031 6.39 4.49 15.80
N GLY A 1032 7.18 3.81 14.95
CA GLY A 1032 7.41 4.22 13.56
C GLY A 1032 8.26 5.47 13.40
N SER A 1033 9.10 5.80 14.39
CA SER A 1033 10.04 6.93 14.35
C SER A 1033 11.47 6.52 13.98
N SER A 1034 11.76 5.22 13.91
CA SER A 1034 13.05 4.70 13.45
C SER A 1034 13.29 5.02 11.97
N THR A 1035 14.47 5.55 11.65
CA THR A 1035 14.93 5.91 10.29
C THR A 1035 15.91 4.88 9.71
N HIS A 1036 16.09 3.73 10.37
CA HIS A 1036 17.08 2.72 10.02
C HIS A 1036 17.08 2.33 8.54
N PHE A 1037 15.91 2.24 7.91
CA PHE A 1037 15.79 1.84 6.51
C PHE A 1037 16.20 2.95 5.56
N GLU A 1038 15.73 4.18 5.79
CA GLU A 1038 16.11 5.36 5.01
C GLU A 1038 17.61 5.67 5.15
N ASP A 1039 18.16 5.56 6.36
CA ASP A 1039 19.59 5.80 6.64
C ASP A 1039 20.49 4.80 5.90
N VAL A 1040 20.08 3.54 5.82
CA VAL A 1040 20.80 2.48 5.10
C VAL A 1040 20.67 2.64 3.58
N LEU A 1041 19.51 3.07 3.08
CA LEU A 1041 19.28 3.35 1.65
C LEU A 1041 20.13 4.52 1.13
N ALA A 1042 20.31 5.56 1.95
CA ALA A 1042 21.12 6.73 1.60
C ALA A 1042 22.64 6.43 1.53
N LYS A 1043 23.10 5.29 2.08
CA LYS A 1043 24.50 4.87 2.01
C LYS A 1043 24.77 4.08 0.73
N LYS A 1044 25.80 4.49 -0.04
CA LYS A 1044 26.28 3.74 -1.23
C LYS A 1044 26.65 2.29 -0.89
N HIS A 1045 27.28 2.08 0.27
CA HIS A 1045 27.66 0.76 0.76
C HIS A 1045 27.19 0.58 2.20
N SER A 1046 26.46 -0.51 2.46
CA SER A 1046 25.98 -0.88 3.78
C SER A 1046 26.11 -2.39 4.01
N PHE A 1047 26.26 -2.77 5.28
CA PHE A 1047 26.58 -4.13 5.68
C PHE A 1047 25.73 -4.56 6.88
N PHE A 1048 25.53 -5.86 7.03
CA PHE A 1048 25.12 -6.41 8.32
C PHE A 1048 25.95 -7.62 8.68
N VAL A 1049 26.36 -7.75 9.93
CA VAL A 1049 27.21 -8.85 10.38
C VAL A 1049 26.37 -10.04 10.83
N SER A 1050 26.63 -11.22 10.26
CA SER A 1050 25.91 -12.47 10.57
C SER A 1050 26.50 -13.17 11.79
N LEU A 1051 25.81 -13.14 12.93
CA LEU A 1051 26.25 -13.82 14.15
C LEU A 1051 26.10 -15.34 14.01
N THR A 1052 27.15 -16.06 14.41
CA THR A 1052 27.22 -17.53 14.44
C THR A 1052 27.39 -18.09 15.85
N VAL A 1053 27.16 -17.25 16.87
CA VAL A 1053 27.27 -17.63 18.28
C VAL A 1053 26.00 -18.38 18.73
N PRO A 1054 26.13 -19.48 19.49
CA PRO A 1054 24.97 -20.26 19.94
C PRO A 1054 24.18 -19.58 21.07
N ASN A 1055 24.78 -18.61 21.78
CA ASN A 1055 24.15 -17.87 22.87
C ASN A 1055 24.80 -16.47 22.95
N VAL A 1056 23.98 -15.42 22.78
CA VAL A 1056 24.39 -14.01 22.80
C VAL A 1056 24.96 -13.62 24.16
N ALA A 1057 24.41 -14.14 25.26
CA ALA A 1057 24.87 -13.84 26.62
C ALA A 1057 26.35 -14.25 26.84
N LYS A 1058 26.81 -15.31 26.16
CA LYS A 1058 28.19 -15.81 26.24
C LYS A 1058 29.17 -15.01 25.35
N ALA A 1059 28.67 -14.08 24.54
CA ALA A 1059 29.43 -13.33 23.54
C ALA A 1059 29.24 -11.80 23.65
N LEU A 1060 28.69 -11.31 24.78
CA LEU A 1060 28.41 -9.88 24.99
C LEU A 1060 29.65 -9.00 24.90
N ASP A 1061 30.82 -9.52 25.27
CA ASP A 1061 32.12 -8.85 25.25
C ASP A 1061 32.64 -8.64 23.82
N ILE A 1062 32.40 -9.59 22.91
CA ILE A 1062 32.87 -9.50 21.52
C ILE A 1062 31.90 -8.77 20.60
N ILE A 1063 30.61 -8.68 20.94
CA ILE A 1063 29.57 -8.10 20.07
C ILE A 1063 29.93 -6.69 19.61
N PRO A 1064 30.31 -5.73 20.49
CA PRO A 1064 30.67 -4.37 20.06
C PRO A 1064 31.80 -4.35 19.02
N LYS A 1065 32.75 -5.30 19.10
CA LYS A 1065 33.85 -5.44 18.14
C LYS A 1065 33.38 -6.00 16.80
N VAL A 1066 32.55 -7.04 16.83
CA VAL A 1066 32.02 -7.73 15.65
C VAL A 1066 31.16 -6.81 14.78
N VAL A 1067 30.47 -5.90 15.43
CA VAL A 1067 29.52 -4.92 14.88
C VAL A 1067 30.20 -3.77 14.11
N VAL A 1068 31.50 -3.53 14.34
CA VAL A 1068 32.22 -2.40 13.74
C VAL A 1068 32.11 -2.42 12.21
N GLY A 1069 31.60 -1.32 11.67
CA GLY A 1069 31.44 -1.13 10.23
C GLY A 1069 30.23 -1.80 9.61
N SER A 1070 29.38 -2.44 10.40
CA SER A 1070 28.07 -2.91 9.97
C SER A 1070 26.98 -1.92 10.39
N ASP A 1071 25.95 -1.81 9.56
CA ASP A 1071 24.77 -0.98 9.78
C ASP A 1071 23.66 -1.75 10.50
N ALA A 1072 23.73 -3.08 10.50
CA ALA A 1072 22.86 -3.95 11.29
C ALA A 1072 23.61 -5.21 11.78
N VAL A 1073 23.01 -5.94 12.70
CA VAL A 1073 23.49 -7.24 13.19
C VAL A 1073 22.45 -8.31 12.98
N GLU A 1074 22.81 -9.41 12.33
CA GLU A 1074 21.90 -10.53 12.10
C GLU A 1074 21.99 -11.56 13.24
N LEU A 1075 20.87 -11.76 13.92
CA LEU A 1075 20.66 -12.88 14.83
C LEU A 1075 20.13 -14.07 14.02
N ARG A 1076 20.99 -15.06 13.80
CA ARG A 1076 20.62 -16.35 13.21
C ARG A 1076 19.98 -17.24 14.26
N VAL A 1077 18.65 -17.15 14.38
CA VAL A 1077 17.86 -17.89 15.37
C VAL A 1077 18.05 -19.40 15.23
N ASP A 1078 18.20 -19.89 14.00
CA ASP A 1078 18.46 -21.30 13.71
C ASP A 1078 19.81 -21.80 14.25
N LEU A 1079 20.76 -20.90 14.52
CA LEU A 1079 22.08 -21.24 15.08
C LEU A 1079 22.15 -21.14 16.61
N LEU A 1080 21.08 -20.70 17.28
CA LEU A 1080 21.01 -20.64 18.74
C LEU A 1080 20.95 -22.05 19.35
N GLU A 1081 21.42 -22.18 20.59
CA GLU A 1081 21.38 -23.45 21.34
C GLU A 1081 19.95 -23.87 21.75
N SER A 1082 18.99 -22.94 21.73
CA SER A 1082 17.59 -23.20 22.05
C SER A 1082 16.67 -22.36 21.16
N LEU A 1083 15.58 -22.99 20.69
CA LEU A 1083 14.51 -22.37 19.91
C LEU A 1083 13.28 -22.07 20.76
N ASN A 1084 13.41 -22.04 22.10
CA ASN A 1084 12.32 -21.63 22.97
C ASN A 1084 12.02 -20.12 22.76
N PRO A 1085 10.75 -19.73 22.50
CA PRO A 1085 10.33 -18.34 22.31
C PRO A 1085 10.85 -17.34 23.35
N GLU A 1086 10.81 -17.69 24.64
CA GLU A 1086 11.28 -16.81 25.73
C GLU A 1086 12.80 -16.65 25.68
N PHE A 1087 13.53 -17.74 25.45
CA PHE A 1087 14.99 -17.70 25.32
C PHE A 1087 15.40 -16.80 24.15
N VAL A 1088 14.75 -16.95 23.00
CA VAL A 1088 15.03 -16.13 21.81
C VAL A 1088 14.71 -14.66 22.05
N ALA A 1089 13.59 -14.35 22.72
CA ALA A 1089 13.26 -12.97 23.10
C ALA A 1089 14.33 -12.33 23.99
N THR A 1090 14.87 -13.09 24.95
CA THR A 1090 16.00 -12.63 25.79
C THR A 1090 17.27 -12.42 24.95
N GLN A 1091 17.57 -13.30 23.99
CA GLN A 1091 18.74 -13.11 23.10
C GLN A 1091 18.61 -11.81 22.28
N VAL A 1092 17.42 -11.48 21.77
CA VAL A 1092 17.17 -10.23 21.04
C VAL A 1092 17.38 -9.01 21.95
N ALA A 1093 16.86 -9.04 23.18
CA ALA A 1093 17.03 -7.95 24.15
C ALA A 1093 18.50 -7.72 24.51
N LEU A 1094 19.23 -8.79 24.80
CA LEU A 1094 20.68 -8.75 25.07
C LEU A 1094 21.47 -8.21 23.87
N LEU A 1095 21.13 -8.68 22.66
CA LEU A 1095 21.79 -8.23 21.43
C LEU A 1095 21.54 -6.74 21.19
N ARG A 1096 20.31 -6.26 21.35
CA ARG A 1096 19.98 -4.84 21.18
C ARG A 1096 20.78 -3.96 22.13
N SER A 1097 20.92 -4.40 23.38
CA SER A 1097 21.68 -3.68 24.40
C SER A 1097 23.18 -3.66 24.11
N ALA A 1098 23.75 -4.75 23.60
CA ALA A 1098 25.19 -4.87 23.34
C ALA A 1098 25.62 -4.28 21.99
N ALA A 1099 24.86 -4.52 20.92
CA ALA A 1099 25.20 -4.11 19.56
C ALA A 1099 24.89 -2.65 19.27
N LYS A 1100 23.80 -2.10 19.84
CA LYS A 1100 23.35 -0.70 19.65
C LYS A 1100 23.22 -0.29 18.17
N ILE A 1101 22.90 -1.23 17.30
CA ILE A 1101 22.56 -1.02 15.88
C ILE A 1101 21.32 -1.87 15.54
N PRO A 1102 20.63 -1.58 14.42
CA PRO A 1102 19.50 -2.39 13.96
C PRO A 1102 19.73 -3.91 13.98
N ILE A 1103 18.69 -4.67 14.31
CA ILE A 1103 18.74 -6.15 14.33
C ILE A 1103 18.06 -6.72 13.08
N VAL A 1104 18.72 -7.69 12.44
CA VAL A 1104 18.13 -8.58 11.44
C VAL A 1104 17.79 -9.92 12.09
N TYR A 1105 16.52 -10.23 12.23
CA TYR A 1105 16.04 -11.48 12.82
C TYR A 1105 15.84 -12.54 11.73
N THR A 1106 16.67 -13.58 11.72
CA THR A 1106 16.68 -14.59 10.63
C THR A 1106 16.44 -15.99 11.16
N ILE A 1107 15.42 -16.66 10.61
CA ILE A 1107 15.23 -18.11 10.71
C ILE A 1107 15.61 -18.70 9.35
N ARG A 1108 16.74 -19.42 9.28
CA ARG A 1108 17.20 -20.06 8.04
C ARG A 1108 16.97 -21.56 8.09
N THR A 1109 16.23 -22.08 7.11
CA THR A 1109 15.90 -23.51 7.02
C THR A 1109 17.06 -24.35 6.50
N ILE A 1110 17.03 -25.67 6.71
CA ILE A 1110 18.07 -26.61 6.26
C ILE A 1110 18.21 -26.58 4.74
N SER A 1111 17.10 -26.61 3.99
CA SER A 1111 17.12 -26.55 2.51
C SER A 1111 17.75 -25.26 1.96
N GLN A 1112 17.73 -24.18 2.75
CA GLN A 1112 18.36 -22.90 2.41
C GLN A 1112 19.74 -22.68 3.06
N GLY A 1113 20.35 -23.72 3.64
CA GLY A 1113 21.72 -23.67 4.21
C GLY A 1113 21.81 -23.25 5.68
N GLY A 1114 20.71 -23.33 6.43
CA GLY A 1114 20.65 -23.10 7.87
C GLY A 1114 20.51 -24.39 8.68
N LYS A 1115 19.88 -24.28 9.86
CA LYS A 1115 19.64 -25.42 10.77
C LYS A 1115 18.18 -25.61 11.18
N PHE A 1116 17.26 -24.72 10.79
CA PHE A 1116 15.85 -24.85 11.15
C PHE A 1116 15.14 -25.90 10.27
N PRO A 1117 14.31 -26.80 10.81
CA PRO A 1117 13.58 -27.79 10.00
C PRO A 1117 12.66 -27.16 8.95
N ASP A 1118 12.66 -27.69 7.72
CA ASP A 1118 11.90 -27.11 6.60
C ASP A 1118 10.37 -27.23 6.76
N ASP A 1119 9.89 -28.22 7.51
CA ASP A 1119 8.49 -28.62 7.63
C ASP A 1119 7.81 -28.16 8.93
N ASP A 1120 8.56 -27.54 9.87
CA ASP A 1120 8.02 -27.07 11.15
C ASP A 1120 7.46 -25.64 11.08
N TYR A 1121 6.43 -25.47 10.25
CA TYR A 1121 5.79 -24.17 10.01
C TYR A 1121 5.14 -23.57 11.25
N LYS A 1122 4.62 -24.40 12.15
CA LYS A 1122 3.98 -23.93 13.39
C LYS A 1122 5.00 -23.24 14.30
N ARG A 1123 6.15 -23.87 14.53
CA ARG A 1123 7.22 -23.29 15.35
C ARG A 1123 7.87 -22.11 14.64
N ALA A 1124 8.01 -22.15 13.32
CA ALA A 1124 8.49 -21.01 12.54
C ALA A 1124 7.59 -19.78 12.73
N LEU A 1125 6.27 -19.93 12.61
CA LEU A 1125 5.31 -18.84 12.82
C LEU A 1125 5.40 -18.27 14.23
N GLU A 1126 5.49 -19.12 15.27
CA GLU A 1126 5.66 -18.67 16.66
C GLU A 1126 6.96 -17.85 16.83
N LEU A 1127 8.08 -18.33 16.28
CA LEU A 1127 9.35 -17.62 16.33
C LEU A 1127 9.34 -16.31 15.52
N TYR A 1128 8.68 -16.26 14.36
CA TYR A 1128 8.50 -15.03 13.61
C TYR A 1128 7.68 -14.00 14.40
N GLN A 1129 6.60 -14.44 15.06
CA GLN A 1129 5.82 -13.59 15.94
C GLN A 1129 6.65 -13.05 17.10
N ILE A 1130 7.57 -13.83 17.69
CA ILE A 1130 8.52 -13.31 18.69
C ILE A 1130 9.44 -12.24 18.09
N GLY A 1131 9.99 -12.46 16.90
CA GLY A 1131 10.81 -11.45 16.20
C GLY A 1131 10.06 -10.13 16.05
N LEU A 1132 8.83 -10.17 15.53
CA LEU A 1132 7.98 -8.99 15.37
C LEU A 1132 7.64 -8.31 16.70
N ARG A 1133 7.22 -9.10 17.71
CA ARG A 1133 6.84 -8.58 19.03
C ARG A 1133 8.01 -7.89 19.73
N THR A 1134 9.21 -8.43 19.58
CA THR A 1134 10.42 -7.83 20.17
C THR A 1134 10.89 -6.57 19.46
N GLY A 1135 10.19 -6.10 18.41
CA GLY A 1135 10.45 -4.82 17.76
C GLY A 1135 11.80 -4.77 17.06
N VAL A 1136 12.13 -5.80 16.28
CA VAL A 1136 13.33 -5.82 15.44
C VAL A 1136 13.14 -4.93 14.20
N GLU A 1137 14.19 -4.27 13.76
CA GLU A 1137 14.18 -3.40 12.59
C GLU A 1137 13.97 -4.19 11.29
N TYR A 1138 14.62 -5.35 11.18
CA TYR A 1138 14.50 -6.25 10.03
C TYR A 1138 14.14 -7.68 10.45
N LEU A 1139 13.33 -8.36 9.64
CA LEU A 1139 13.02 -9.78 9.79
C LEU A 1139 13.16 -10.50 8.44
N ASP A 1140 13.98 -11.55 8.39
CA ASP A 1140 14.22 -12.36 7.19
C ASP A 1140 13.19 -13.51 7.11
N LEU A 1141 12.34 -13.45 6.09
CA LEU A 1141 11.24 -14.37 5.82
C LEU A 1141 11.48 -15.10 4.50
N GLU A 1142 11.57 -16.43 4.56
CA GLU A 1142 11.87 -17.25 3.38
C GLU A 1142 10.66 -17.39 2.45
N MET A 1143 10.85 -17.16 1.15
CA MET A 1143 9.80 -17.32 0.14
C MET A 1143 9.37 -18.78 -0.10
N THR A 1144 10.09 -19.74 0.48
CA THR A 1144 9.71 -21.16 0.54
C THR A 1144 8.67 -21.44 1.62
N MET A 1145 8.44 -20.52 2.56
CA MET A 1145 7.38 -20.67 3.57
C MET A 1145 5.99 -20.75 2.91
N PRO A 1146 5.05 -21.50 3.52
CA PRO A 1146 3.66 -21.55 3.08
C PRO A 1146 3.00 -20.17 3.04
N GLU A 1147 2.05 -19.99 2.12
CA GLU A 1147 1.41 -18.69 1.86
C GLU A 1147 0.68 -18.13 3.09
N ASP A 1148 0.11 -18.98 3.95
CA ASP A 1148 -0.55 -18.59 5.20
C ASP A 1148 0.44 -18.03 6.23
N VAL A 1149 1.65 -18.60 6.33
CA VAL A 1149 2.73 -18.05 7.16
C VAL A 1149 3.19 -16.70 6.60
N LEU A 1150 3.42 -16.61 5.28
CA LEU A 1150 3.83 -15.36 4.64
C LEU A 1150 2.81 -14.23 4.86
N GLN A 1151 1.54 -14.51 4.59
CA GLN A 1151 0.46 -13.53 4.76
C GLN A 1151 0.31 -13.12 6.23
N THR A 1152 0.37 -14.06 7.17
CA THR A 1152 0.25 -13.75 8.61
C THR A 1152 1.40 -12.87 9.11
N VAL A 1153 2.65 -13.17 8.75
CA VAL A 1153 3.82 -12.37 9.15
C VAL A 1153 3.76 -10.98 8.51
N THR A 1154 3.43 -10.88 7.22
CA THR A 1154 3.34 -9.58 6.52
C THR A 1154 2.19 -8.71 7.03
N GLU A 1155 1.03 -9.28 7.38
CA GLU A 1155 -0.10 -8.53 7.98
C GLU A 1155 0.21 -8.04 9.40
N THR A 1156 1.08 -8.73 10.14
CA THR A 1156 1.42 -8.41 11.54
C THR A 1156 2.77 -7.68 11.71
N LYS A 1157 3.47 -7.38 10.61
CA LYS A 1157 4.85 -6.83 10.65
C LYS A 1157 5.01 -5.48 11.36
N GLY A 1158 3.94 -4.69 11.46
CA GLY A 1158 4.01 -3.33 12.01
C GLY A 1158 5.01 -2.45 11.24
N PHE A 1159 6.05 -1.99 11.93
CA PHE A 1159 7.13 -1.15 11.38
C PHE A 1159 8.43 -1.92 11.10
N THR A 1160 8.45 -3.25 11.31
CA THR A 1160 9.57 -4.11 10.92
C THR A 1160 9.62 -4.23 9.40
N HIS A 1161 10.80 -4.01 8.81
CA HIS A 1161 11.03 -4.22 7.39
C HIS A 1161 11.29 -5.70 7.11
N ILE A 1162 10.53 -6.30 6.19
CA ILE A 1162 10.66 -7.71 5.83
C ILE A 1162 11.76 -7.87 4.77
N ILE A 1163 12.76 -8.69 5.05
CA ILE A 1163 13.72 -9.19 4.07
C ILE A 1163 13.15 -10.49 3.49
N ALA A 1164 12.54 -10.43 2.31
CA ALA A 1164 12.01 -11.60 1.62
C ALA A 1164 13.15 -12.36 0.94
N SER A 1165 13.51 -13.53 1.48
CA SER A 1165 14.71 -14.24 1.08
C SER A 1165 14.47 -15.55 0.32
N HIS A 1166 15.39 -15.88 -0.58
CA HIS A 1166 15.51 -17.21 -1.16
C HIS A 1166 16.98 -17.53 -1.46
N HIS A 1167 17.41 -18.73 -1.06
CA HIS A 1167 18.75 -19.25 -1.26
C HIS A 1167 18.67 -20.52 -2.13
N ASP A 1168 19.57 -20.63 -3.10
CA ASP A 1168 19.70 -21.78 -4.00
C ASP A 1168 21.09 -22.43 -3.83
N PRO A 1169 21.32 -23.17 -2.73
CA PRO A 1169 22.60 -23.84 -2.48
C PRO A 1169 22.89 -24.98 -3.46
N GLU A 1170 21.85 -25.57 -4.05
CA GLU A 1170 21.97 -26.67 -5.02
C GLU A 1170 22.26 -26.18 -6.46
N ASN A 1171 22.24 -24.86 -6.68
CA ASN A 1171 22.49 -24.23 -7.97
C ASN A 1171 21.54 -24.71 -9.08
N LYS A 1172 20.24 -24.76 -8.76
CA LYS A 1172 19.16 -25.09 -9.69
C LYS A 1172 18.68 -23.90 -10.51
N LEU A 1173 18.93 -22.68 -10.03
CA LEU A 1173 18.49 -21.43 -10.65
C LEU A 1173 19.64 -20.74 -11.38
N SER A 1174 19.31 -20.00 -12.44
CA SER A 1174 20.28 -19.19 -13.19
C SER A 1174 19.83 -17.72 -13.25
N TRP A 1175 20.79 -16.82 -13.04
CA TRP A 1175 20.59 -15.37 -13.13
C TRP A 1175 20.28 -14.89 -14.55
N LYS A 1176 20.80 -15.61 -15.55
CA LYS A 1176 20.74 -15.22 -16.96
C LYS A 1176 19.41 -15.55 -17.64
N ASN A 1177 18.83 -16.71 -17.34
CA ASN A 1177 17.68 -17.26 -18.06
C ASN A 1177 16.32 -16.96 -17.41
N GLY A 1178 16.30 -16.20 -16.32
CA GLY A 1178 15.08 -15.85 -15.60
C GLY A 1178 14.64 -16.87 -14.53
N GLY A 1179 15.46 -17.88 -14.21
CA GLY A 1179 15.14 -18.86 -13.16
C GLY A 1179 14.81 -18.23 -11.79
N TRP A 1180 15.35 -17.05 -11.50
CA TRP A 1180 15.07 -16.30 -10.27
C TRP A 1180 13.76 -15.50 -10.27
N ILE A 1181 13.11 -15.28 -11.42
CA ILE A 1181 11.92 -14.41 -11.54
C ILE A 1181 10.74 -14.88 -10.68
N PRO A 1182 10.41 -16.18 -10.56
CA PRO A 1182 9.32 -16.62 -9.68
C PRO A 1182 9.54 -16.21 -8.21
N PHE A 1183 10.77 -16.35 -7.70
CA PHE A 1183 11.13 -15.96 -6.34
C PHE A 1183 11.21 -14.44 -6.18
N TYR A 1184 11.74 -13.73 -7.19
CA TYR A 1184 11.71 -12.27 -7.22
C TYR A 1184 10.27 -11.73 -7.15
N ASN A 1185 9.36 -12.27 -7.95
CA ASN A 1185 7.95 -11.85 -7.99
C ASN A 1185 7.22 -12.12 -6.67
N LYS A 1186 7.55 -13.22 -5.99
CA LYS A 1186 7.01 -13.53 -4.65
C LYS A 1186 7.60 -12.58 -3.61
N ALA A 1187 8.92 -12.37 -3.63
CA ALA A 1187 9.62 -11.48 -2.70
C ALA A 1187 9.17 -10.02 -2.84
N LEU A 1188 8.88 -9.56 -4.06
CA LEU A 1188 8.40 -8.19 -4.33
C LEU A 1188 7.09 -7.88 -3.60
N GLN A 1189 6.21 -8.87 -3.44
CA GLN A 1189 4.92 -8.72 -2.76
C GLN A 1189 5.03 -8.67 -1.24
N TYR A 1190 5.93 -9.50 -0.67
CA TYR A 1190 6.01 -9.74 0.76
C TYR A 1190 7.11 -8.92 1.47
N GLY A 1191 8.23 -8.68 0.79
CA GLY A 1191 9.41 -8.03 1.34
C GLY A 1191 9.46 -6.53 1.08
N ASP A 1192 10.00 -5.77 2.04
CA ASP A 1192 10.45 -4.40 1.83
C ASP A 1192 11.87 -4.38 1.24
N VAL A 1193 12.66 -5.44 1.51
CA VAL A 1193 13.95 -5.77 0.90
C VAL A 1193 13.87 -7.15 0.26
N ILE A 1194 14.43 -7.32 -0.94
CA ILE A 1194 14.52 -8.62 -1.61
C ILE A 1194 15.92 -9.20 -1.40
N LYS A 1195 16.05 -10.47 -0.99
CA LYS A 1195 17.35 -11.14 -0.79
C LYS A 1195 17.44 -12.46 -1.58
N LEU A 1196 18.20 -12.46 -2.67
CA LEU A 1196 18.37 -13.63 -3.55
C LEU A 1196 19.83 -14.10 -3.51
N VAL A 1197 20.05 -15.37 -3.16
CA VAL A 1197 21.40 -15.91 -2.94
C VAL A 1197 21.62 -17.20 -3.72
N GLY A 1198 22.39 -17.13 -4.81
CA GLY A 1198 22.77 -18.27 -5.64
C GLY A 1198 24.12 -18.87 -5.27
N MET A 1199 24.66 -19.71 -6.14
CA MET A 1199 26.00 -20.28 -6.05
C MET A 1199 26.78 -19.91 -7.31
N ALA A 1200 28.01 -19.42 -7.18
CA ALA A 1200 28.86 -19.21 -8.36
C ALA A 1200 29.76 -20.43 -8.56
N ARG A 1201 29.75 -20.99 -9.76
CA ARG A 1201 30.69 -22.00 -10.25
C ARG A 1201 31.87 -21.35 -10.95
N GLU A 1202 31.63 -20.23 -11.62
CA GLU A 1202 32.62 -19.44 -12.35
C GLU A 1202 32.46 -17.94 -12.10
N VAL A 1203 33.43 -17.13 -12.54
CA VAL A 1203 33.42 -15.68 -12.29
C VAL A 1203 32.27 -14.99 -13.04
N SER A 1204 31.90 -15.48 -14.23
CA SER A 1204 30.81 -14.99 -15.08
C SER A 1204 29.46 -14.97 -14.37
N ASP A 1205 29.21 -15.92 -13.47
CA ASP A 1205 27.97 -15.99 -12.70
C ASP A 1205 27.72 -14.72 -11.87
N ASN A 1206 28.79 -14.01 -11.47
CA ASN A 1206 28.67 -12.72 -10.78
C ASN A 1206 28.27 -11.58 -11.71
N PHE A 1207 28.71 -11.61 -12.98
CA PHE A 1207 28.32 -10.61 -13.97
C PHE A 1207 26.85 -10.77 -14.34
N ASP A 1208 26.40 -12.01 -14.53
CA ASP A 1208 24.99 -12.31 -14.78
C ASP A 1208 24.10 -11.88 -13.60
N LEU A 1209 24.55 -12.13 -12.37
CA LEU A 1209 23.89 -11.62 -11.15
C LEU A 1209 23.81 -10.10 -11.13
N THR A 1210 24.93 -9.39 -11.37
CA THR A 1210 24.95 -7.91 -11.37
C THR A 1210 24.02 -7.35 -12.44
N ASN A 1211 24.02 -7.92 -13.64
CA ASN A 1211 23.10 -7.54 -14.72
C ASN A 1211 21.64 -7.78 -14.34
N PHE A 1212 21.33 -8.94 -13.73
CA PHE A 1212 19.99 -9.23 -13.22
C PHE A 1212 19.55 -8.19 -12.18
N LYS A 1213 20.40 -7.90 -11.19
CA LYS A 1213 20.14 -6.92 -10.13
C LYS A 1213 19.85 -5.53 -10.71
N MET A 1214 20.66 -5.05 -11.67
CA MET A 1214 20.45 -3.74 -12.30
C MET A 1214 19.11 -3.68 -13.03
N ARG A 1215 18.77 -4.69 -13.84
CA ARG A 1215 17.46 -4.77 -14.54
C ARG A 1215 16.29 -4.72 -13.56
N MET A 1216 16.40 -5.42 -12.41
CA MET A 1216 15.34 -5.44 -11.40
C MET A 1216 15.19 -4.12 -10.65
N LEU A 1217 16.29 -3.42 -10.33
CA LEU A 1217 16.27 -2.09 -9.70
C LEU A 1217 15.74 -0.99 -10.64
N GLU A 1218 16.00 -1.09 -11.94
CA GLU A 1218 15.37 -0.24 -12.95
C GLU A 1218 13.85 -0.48 -13.02
N ALA A 1219 13.42 -1.74 -12.88
CA ALA A 1219 12.02 -2.11 -12.88
C ALA A 1219 11.29 -1.72 -11.59
N HIS A 1220 11.92 -1.87 -10.41
CA HIS A 1220 11.28 -1.64 -9.11
C HIS A 1220 12.24 -0.95 -8.15
N LYS A 1221 11.76 0.07 -7.41
CA LYS A 1221 12.57 0.83 -6.45
C LYS A 1221 12.84 0.09 -5.12
N LYS A 1222 12.41 -1.16 -4.97
CA LYS A 1222 12.70 -1.94 -3.76
C LYS A 1222 14.16 -2.38 -3.77
N PRO A 1223 14.92 -2.15 -2.68
CA PRO A 1223 16.32 -2.53 -2.64
C PRO A 1223 16.51 -4.05 -2.67
N ILE A 1224 17.61 -4.48 -3.27
CA ILE A 1224 17.93 -5.90 -3.51
C ILE A 1224 19.30 -6.23 -2.92
N ILE A 1225 19.35 -7.28 -2.10
CA ILE A 1225 20.56 -8.00 -1.70
C ILE A 1225 20.70 -9.21 -2.65
N ALA A 1226 21.67 -9.18 -3.56
CA ALA A 1226 21.88 -10.28 -4.51
C ALA A 1226 23.32 -10.79 -4.39
N LEU A 1227 23.49 -12.08 -4.12
CA LEU A 1227 24.80 -12.67 -3.82
C LEU A 1227 24.96 -14.04 -4.46
N ASN A 1228 26.20 -14.42 -4.71
CA ASN A 1228 26.61 -15.79 -4.97
C ASN A 1228 27.45 -16.33 -3.81
N MET A 1229 27.14 -17.56 -3.40
CA MET A 1229 27.95 -18.34 -2.48
C MET A 1229 29.19 -18.92 -3.18
N GLY A 1230 30.11 -19.47 -2.38
CA GLY A 1230 31.36 -20.05 -2.87
C GLY A 1230 32.47 -19.02 -3.03
N THR A 1231 33.69 -19.50 -3.27
CA THR A 1231 34.87 -18.64 -3.49
C THR A 1231 34.77 -17.85 -4.79
N ALA A 1232 34.25 -18.47 -5.86
CA ALA A 1232 33.94 -17.80 -7.12
C ALA A 1232 32.90 -16.67 -6.94
N GLY A 1233 32.04 -16.77 -5.93
CA GLY A 1233 30.98 -15.80 -5.65
C GLY A 1233 31.44 -14.55 -4.90
N LYS A 1234 32.70 -14.47 -4.43
CA LYS A 1234 33.19 -13.34 -3.61
C LYS A 1234 33.00 -11.98 -4.27
N LEU A 1235 33.15 -11.90 -5.60
CA LEU A 1235 32.97 -10.64 -6.33
C LEU A 1235 31.54 -10.10 -6.19
N SER A 1236 30.51 -10.96 -6.20
CA SER A 1236 29.12 -10.51 -5.97
C SER A 1236 28.92 -9.86 -4.60
N ARG A 1237 29.66 -10.31 -3.58
CA ARG A 1237 29.61 -9.70 -2.22
C ARG A 1237 30.24 -8.31 -2.22
N VAL A 1238 31.32 -8.12 -2.98
CA VAL A 1238 31.96 -6.82 -3.13
C VAL A 1238 31.03 -5.84 -3.84
N LEU A 1239 30.42 -6.25 -4.95
CA LEU A 1239 29.58 -5.39 -5.80
C LEU A 1239 28.12 -5.25 -5.34
N ASN A 1240 27.69 -5.95 -4.29
CA ASN A 1240 26.30 -5.89 -3.85
C ASN A 1240 25.91 -4.50 -3.31
N GLY A 1241 26.77 -3.83 -2.56
CA GLY A 1241 26.51 -2.48 -2.05
C GLY A 1241 25.52 -2.44 -0.88
N PHE A 1242 24.24 -2.70 -1.11
CA PHE A 1242 23.17 -2.56 -0.10
C PHE A 1242 23.06 -3.77 0.84
N LEU A 1243 23.15 -3.55 2.16
CA LEU A 1243 23.00 -4.55 3.23
C LEU A 1243 23.71 -5.88 2.92
N THR A 1244 24.99 -5.80 2.57
CA THR A 1244 25.76 -7.01 2.28
C THR A 1244 26.00 -7.80 3.58
N PRO A 1245 25.60 -9.08 3.67
CA PRO A 1245 25.90 -9.92 4.83
C PRO A 1245 27.40 -10.18 4.92
N VAL A 1246 28.00 -9.83 6.06
CA VAL A 1246 29.43 -9.97 6.33
C VAL A 1246 29.74 -10.91 7.49
N SER A 1247 30.96 -11.44 7.51
CA SER A 1247 31.54 -12.16 8.63
C SER A 1247 32.43 -11.24 9.48
N HIS A 1248 32.94 -11.72 10.60
CA HIS A 1248 33.97 -11.01 11.35
C HIS A 1248 34.98 -12.03 11.92
N PRO A 1249 36.30 -11.74 11.94
CA PRO A 1249 37.30 -12.68 12.44
C PRO A 1249 37.12 -13.12 13.90
N ALA A 1250 36.45 -12.31 14.72
CA ALA A 1250 36.17 -12.65 16.13
C ALA A 1250 34.98 -13.61 16.32
N LEU A 1251 34.23 -13.94 15.25
CA LEU A 1251 33.14 -14.91 15.33
C LEU A 1251 33.66 -16.34 15.20
N PRO A 1252 33.00 -17.33 15.83
CA PRO A 1252 33.46 -18.72 15.83
C PRO A 1252 33.45 -19.36 14.43
N SER A 1253 32.55 -18.91 13.55
CA SER A 1253 32.48 -19.35 12.17
C SER A 1253 31.90 -18.26 11.26
N LYS A 1254 32.05 -18.41 9.95
CA LYS A 1254 31.32 -17.62 8.96
C LYS A 1254 29.91 -18.19 8.78
N ALA A 1255 28.91 -17.34 8.51
CA ALA A 1255 27.53 -17.80 8.35
C ALA A 1255 27.29 -18.50 6.99
N ALA A 1256 28.08 -18.16 5.97
CA ALA A 1256 28.05 -18.81 4.66
C ALA A 1256 29.47 -18.96 4.06
N PRO A 1257 29.72 -19.98 3.22
CA PRO A 1257 30.98 -20.12 2.49
C PRO A 1257 31.27 -18.92 1.58
N GLY A 1258 32.53 -18.47 1.58
CA GLY A 1258 32.98 -17.34 0.77
C GLY A 1258 32.63 -15.95 1.33
N GLN A 1259 31.98 -15.86 2.49
CA GLN A 1259 31.67 -14.57 3.12
C GLN A 1259 32.94 -13.80 3.52
N LEU A 1260 32.93 -12.49 3.28
CA LEU A 1260 33.98 -11.54 3.63
C LEU A 1260 33.53 -10.67 4.81
N SER A 1261 34.45 -10.03 5.50
CA SER A 1261 34.16 -8.99 6.50
C SER A 1261 33.90 -7.63 5.84
N ALA A 1262 33.29 -6.69 6.59
CA ALA A 1262 33.06 -5.33 6.09
C ALA A 1262 34.37 -4.65 5.68
N ALA A 1263 35.44 -4.82 6.45
CA ALA A 1263 36.77 -4.27 6.14
C ALA A 1263 37.36 -4.87 4.85
N GLU A 1264 37.30 -6.20 4.69
CA GLU A 1264 37.77 -6.87 3.45
C GLU A 1264 36.98 -6.39 2.22
N ILE A 1265 35.67 -6.19 2.34
CA ILE A 1265 34.85 -5.68 1.23
C ILE A 1265 35.22 -4.23 0.89
N ARG A 1266 35.38 -3.34 1.87
CA ARG A 1266 35.78 -1.95 1.60
C ARG A 1266 37.15 -1.85 0.94
N GLN A 1267 38.10 -2.69 1.38
CA GLN A 1267 39.39 -2.77 0.73
C GLN A 1267 39.26 -3.25 -0.72
N ALA A 1268 38.43 -4.26 -0.98
CA ALA A 1268 38.16 -4.74 -2.34
C ALA A 1268 37.47 -3.67 -3.21
N LEU A 1269 36.49 -2.94 -2.66
CA LEU A 1269 35.82 -1.81 -3.34
C LEU A 1269 36.82 -0.71 -3.71
N SER A 1270 37.78 -0.43 -2.83
CA SER A 1270 38.85 0.51 -3.14
C SER A 1270 39.72 0.03 -4.30
N LEU A 1271 40.11 -1.25 -4.29
CA LEU A 1271 40.97 -1.84 -5.34
C LEU A 1271 40.32 -1.81 -6.72
N VAL A 1272 38.98 -1.89 -6.80
CA VAL A 1272 38.23 -1.83 -8.08
C VAL A 1272 37.74 -0.42 -8.44
N GLY A 1273 38.03 0.60 -7.62
CA GLY A 1273 37.64 1.99 -7.88
C GLY A 1273 36.20 2.35 -7.51
N GLU A 1274 35.45 1.46 -6.86
CA GLU A 1274 34.09 1.76 -6.37
C GLU A 1274 34.09 2.61 -5.09
N LEU A 1275 35.21 2.60 -4.36
CA LEU A 1275 35.46 3.46 -3.21
C LEU A 1275 36.70 4.31 -3.47
N GLU A 1276 36.51 5.54 -3.92
CA GLU A 1276 37.59 6.46 -4.24
C GLU A 1276 38.35 6.91 -2.98
N PRO A 1277 39.69 7.04 -3.05
CA PRO A 1277 40.44 7.69 -1.98
C PRO A 1277 40.00 9.14 -1.82
N LYS A 1278 39.98 9.60 -0.57
CA LYS A 1278 39.63 10.98 -0.21
C LYS A 1278 40.73 11.53 0.70
N SER A 1279 40.98 12.81 0.56
CA SER A 1279 41.99 13.57 1.28
C SER A 1279 41.37 14.19 2.51
N PHE A 1280 41.90 13.86 3.68
CA PHE A 1280 41.53 14.44 4.97
C PHE A 1280 42.68 15.28 5.53
N TYR A 1281 42.33 16.36 6.23
CA TYR A 1281 43.31 17.34 6.68
C TYR A 1281 43.17 17.70 8.16
N LEU A 1282 44.26 18.09 8.79
CA LEU A 1282 44.25 18.91 10.01
C LEU A 1282 44.71 20.32 9.63
N PHE A 1283 43.82 21.30 9.81
CA PHE A 1283 44.11 22.72 9.61
C PHE A 1283 44.41 23.40 10.95
N GLY A 1284 45.50 24.16 11.01
CA GLY A 1284 45.89 24.96 12.17
C GLY A 1284 47.40 25.06 12.32
N LYS A 1285 47.87 25.72 13.38
CA LYS A 1285 49.30 25.94 13.65
C LYS A 1285 49.56 26.23 15.13
N PRO A 1286 50.56 25.60 15.78
CA PRO A 1286 51.40 24.49 15.30
C PRO A 1286 50.69 23.13 15.40
N ILE A 1287 50.90 22.24 14.42
CA ILE A 1287 50.23 20.91 14.36
C ILE A 1287 51.19 19.73 14.14
N SER A 1288 52.50 19.99 14.06
CA SER A 1288 53.54 18.98 13.80
C SER A 1288 53.55 17.81 14.79
N SER A 1289 53.18 18.06 16.05
CA SER A 1289 53.10 17.04 17.11
C SER A 1289 51.69 16.47 17.31
N SER A 1290 50.74 16.78 16.42
CA SER A 1290 49.37 16.29 16.54
C SER A 1290 49.29 14.77 16.35
N ARG A 1291 48.46 14.11 17.15
CA ARG A 1291 48.17 12.67 17.03
C ARG A 1291 46.99 12.38 16.08
N SER A 1292 46.31 13.41 15.54
CA SER A 1292 45.19 13.22 14.61
C SER A 1292 45.56 12.40 13.35
N PRO A 1293 46.73 12.60 12.70
CA PRO A 1293 47.12 11.74 11.59
C PRO A 1293 47.29 10.27 11.97
N ALA A 1294 47.88 9.97 13.14
CA ALA A 1294 48.04 8.61 13.62
C ALA A 1294 46.68 7.95 13.91
N LEU A 1295 45.79 8.70 14.57
CA LEU A 1295 44.41 8.27 14.83
C LEU A 1295 43.67 7.94 13.54
N HIS A 1296 43.50 8.91 12.65
CA HIS A 1296 42.62 8.77 11.49
C HIS A 1296 43.18 7.80 10.46
N ASN A 1297 44.49 7.83 10.18
CA ASN A 1297 45.10 6.84 9.27
C ASN A 1297 45.05 5.41 9.85
N GLY A 1298 45.24 5.26 11.17
CA GLY A 1298 45.09 3.97 11.85
C GLY A 1298 43.67 3.40 11.70
N LEU A 1299 42.66 4.25 11.92
CA LEU A 1299 41.26 3.86 11.75
C LEU A 1299 40.87 3.61 10.28
N PHE A 1300 41.37 4.40 9.32
CA PHE A 1300 41.15 4.14 7.88
C PHE A 1300 41.70 2.76 7.49
N ALA A 1301 42.93 2.45 7.90
CA ALA A 1301 43.53 1.15 7.63
C ALA A 1301 42.74 0.00 8.27
N GLN A 1302 42.37 0.13 9.55
CA GLN A 1302 41.61 -0.90 10.28
C GLN A 1302 40.22 -1.15 9.66
N THR A 1303 39.58 -0.12 9.15
CA THR A 1303 38.23 -0.20 8.57
C THR A 1303 38.22 -0.53 7.08
N GLY A 1304 39.39 -0.69 6.45
CA GLY A 1304 39.54 -0.98 5.02
C GLY A 1304 39.24 0.20 4.10
N LEU A 1305 39.27 1.43 4.62
CA LEU A 1305 39.03 2.65 3.84
C LEU A 1305 40.35 3.16 3.21
N PRO A 1306 40.33 3.64 1.96
CA PRO A 1306 41.53 4.08 1.24
C PRO A 1306 41.91 5.54 1.45
N HIS A 1307 41.31 6.17 2.44
CA HIS A 1307 41.48 7.60 2.68
C HIS A 1307 42.81 7.89 3.37
N GLN A 1308 43.31 9.11 3.20
CA GLN A 1308 44.56 9.55 3.80
C GLN A 1308 44.35 10.84 4.60
N TYR A 1309 44.87 10.87 5.83
CA TYR A 1309 44.86 12.03 6.71
C TYR A 1309 46.24 12.68 6.75
N SER A 1310 46.31 13.97 6.43
CA SER A 1310 47.56 14.74 6.35
C SER A 1310 47.52 16.05 7.15
N LEU A 1311 48.69 16.60 7.46
CA LEU A 1311 48.83 17.89 8.13
C LEU A 1311 48.85 19.00 7.07
N PHE A 1312 48.13 20.09 7.31
CA PHE A 1312 48.23 21.32 6.53
C PHE A 1312 48.36 22.51 7.49
N GLU A 1313 49.60 22.91 7.73
CA GLU A 1313 49.93 23.91 8.74
C GLU A 1313 49.70 25.33 8.19
N THR A 1314 48.70 26.02 8.73
CA THR A 1314 48.38 27.43 8.40
C THR A 1314 47.71 28.12 9.58
N ASP A 1315 47.93 29.42 9.68
CA ASP A 1315 47.26 30.35 10.59
C ASP A 1315 46.23 31.26 9.87
N VAL A 1316 46.00 31.06 8.57
CA VAL A 1316 45.08 31.85 7.74
C VAL A 1316 44.01 30.95 7.09
N ALA A 1317 42.74 31.16 7.43
CA ALA A 1317 41.63 30.34 6.91
C ALA A 1317 41.49 30.39 5.38
N ALA A 1318 41.87 31.49 4.73
CA ALA A 1318 41.79 31.62 3.27
C ALA A 1318 42.66 30.60 2.51
N ASP A 1319 43.76 30.13 3.13
CA ASP A 1319 44.71 29.19 2.52
C ASP A 1319 44.08 27.82 2.23
N VAL A 1320 43.02 27.45 2.96
CA VAL A 1320 42.36 26.14 2.83
C VAL A 1320 41.17 26.16 1.88
N LYS A 1321 40.78 27.33 1.35
CA LYS A 1321 39.54 27.51 0.57
C LYS A 1321 39.46 26.59 -0.65
N ASP A 1322 40.55 26.46 -1.39
CA ASP A 1322 40.61 25.61 -2.59
C ASP A 1322 40.64 24.12 -2.22
N ILE A 1323 41.28 23.79 -1.10
CA ILE A 1323 41.38 22.41 -0.57
C ILE A 1323 40.00 21.90 -0.13
N ILE A 1324 39.28 22.67 0.69
CA ILE A 1324 37.96 22.22 1.21
C ILE A 1324 36.89 22.12 0.13
N ARG A 1325 37.11 22.73 -1.05
CA ARG A 1325 36.20 22.69 -2.21
C ARG A 1325 36.66 21.73 -3.31
N SER A 1326 37.76 21.00 -3.11
CA SER A 1326 38.23 20.02 -4.08
C SER A 1326 37.32 18.78 -4.12
N ALA A 1327 37.28 18.08 -5.25
CA ALA A 1327 36.46 16.87 -5.42
C ALA A 1327 36.95 15.67 -4.60
N ASP A 1328 38.24 15.67 -4.22
CA ASP A 1328 38.86 14.64 -3.39
C ASP A 1328 38.76 14.95 -1.88
N PHE A 1329 38.25 16.11 -1.48
CA PHE A 1329 38.10 16.46 -0.07
C PHE A 1329 37.12 15.52 0.65
N GLY A 1330 37.61 14.81 1.67
CA GLY A 1330 36.82 13.90 2.50
C GLY A 1330 36.33 14.51 3.81
N GLY A 1331 36.98 15.58 4.27
CA GLY A 1331 36.71 16.23 5.55
C GLY A 1331 37.98 16.77 6.19
N ALA A 1332 37.83 17.57 7.25
CA ALA A 1332 38.98 18.10 7.97
C ALA A 1332 38.71 18.32 9.45
N SER A 1333 39.73 18.09 10.26
CA SER A 1333 39.79 18.65 11.61
C SER A 1333 40.33 20.06 11.54
N VAL A 1334 39.83 20.93 12.41
CA VAL A 1334 40.27 22.32 12.54
C VAL A 1334 40.68 22.56 13.98
N THR A 1335 41.89 23.09 14.18
CA THR A 1335 42.42 23.44 15.49
C THR A 1335 42.87 24.90 15.52
N ILE A 1336 43.48 25.32 16.63
CA ILE A 1336 43.99 26.68 16.81
C ILE A 1336 44.92 27.06 15.64
N PRO A 1337 44.81 28.28 15.07
CA PRO A 1337 43.90 29.37 15.44
C PRO A 1337 42.55 29.40 14.70
N LEU A 1338 42.22 28.42 13.85
CA LEU A 1338 41.21 28.53 12.79
C LEU A 1338 39.76 28.19 13.17
N LYS A 1339 39.49 27.72 14.40
CA LYS A 1339 38.15 27.18 14.77
C LYS A 1339 36.99 28.18 14.59
N LEU A 1340 37.26 29.48 14.69
CA LEU A 1340 36.30 30.55 14.41
C LEU A 1340 36.39 30.97 12.94
N ASP A 1341 37.61 31.20 12.45
CA ASP A 1341 37.89 31.79 11.14
C ASP A 1341 37.52 30.88 9.96
N ILE A 1342 37.30 29.58 10.20
CA ILE A 1342 36.83 28.65 9.17
C ILE A 1342 35.33 28.81 8.87
N ILE A 1343 34.52 29.25 9.84
CA ILE A 1343 33.05 29.29 9.74
C ILE A 1343 32.56 30.01 8.48
N PRO A 1344 33.11 31.19 8.10
CA PRO A 1344 32.67 31.90 6.89
C PRO A 1344 32.91 31.17 5.56
N LEU A 1345 33.72 30.10 5.54
CA LEU A 1345 34.00 29.32 4.33
C LEU A 1345 33.04 28.13 4.15
N LEU A 1346 32.24 27.82 5.17
CA LEU A 1346 31.31 26.70 5.23
C LEU A 1346 29.90 27.13 4.78
N ASP A 1347 29.11 26.17 4.29
CA ASP A 1347 27.74 26.43 3.82
C ASP A 1347 26.72 26.30 4.96
N GLU A 1348 26.97 25.40 5.91
CA GLU A 1348 26.10 25.11 7.07
C GLU A 1348 26.95 24.92 8.34
N VAL A 1349 26.36 25.14 9.51
CA VAL A 1349 26.97 24.88 10.83
C VAL A 1349 25.95 24.18 11.72
N SER A 1350 26.36 23.16 12.47
CA SER A 1350 25.48 22.44 13.40
C SER A 1350 24.97 23.36 14.52
N ASP A 1351 23.84 23.02 15.14
CA ASP A 1351 23.30 23.77 16.29
C ASP A 1351 24.32 23.82 17.44
N ALA A 1352 25.05 22.72 17.67
CA ALA A 1352 26.10 22.66 18.68
C ALA A 1352 27.27 23.59 18.33
N ALA A 1353 27.80 23.55 17.11
CA ALA A 1353 28.90 24.42 16.69
C ALA A 1353 28.50 25.90 16.65
N THR A 1354 27.23 26.19 16.34
CA THR A 1354 26.64 27.53 16.39
C THR A 1354 26.60 28.07 17.81
N ALA A 1355 26.06 27.30 18.76
CA ALA A 1355 26.01 27.68 20.17
C ALA A 1355 27.43 27.85 20.77
N ILE A 1356 28.33 26.93 20.44
CA ILE A 1356 29.73 26.99 20.88
C ILE A 1356 30.48 28.15 20.23
N GLY A 1357 30.10 28.57 19.02
CA GLY A 1357 30.82 29.59 18.25
C GLY A 1357 32.21 29.11 17.81
N ALA A 1358 32.36 27.81 17.51
CA ALA A 1358 33.61 27.25 17.03
C ALA A 1358 33.36 25.94 16.27
N VAL A 1359 34.02 25.76 15.13
CA VAL A 1359 34.02 24.54 14.32
C VAL A 1359 35.38 23.87 14.44
N ASN A 1360 35.40 22.60 14.85
CA ASN A 1360 36.61 21.77 14.83
C ASN A 1360 36.54 20.66 13.76
N THR A 1361 35.39 20.50 13.09
CA THR A 1361 35.12 19.40 12.15
C THR A 1361 34.41 19.94 10.92
N VAL A 1362 34.98 19.72 9.74
CA VAL A 1362 34.36 20.04 8.44
C VAL A 1362 33.94 18.73 7.77
N ILE A 1363 32.69 18.66 7.34
CA ILE A 1363 32.04 17.46 6.77
C ILE A 1363 31.52 17.82 5.37
N PRO A 1364 32.01 17.19 4.29
CA PRO A 1364 31.39 17.28 2.98
C PRO A 1364 30.12 16.41 2.93
N VAL A 1365 29.01 17.01 2.54
CA VAL A 1365 27.71 16.34 2.34
C VAL A 1365 27.34 16.53 0.87
N SER A 1366 27.12 15.43 0.16
CA SER A 1366 26.65 15.46 -1.24
C SER A 1366 25.19 15.00 -1.27
N PRO A 1367 24.20 15.94 -1.33
CA PRO A 1367 22.80 15.57 -1.43
C PRO A 1367 22.53 14.78 -2.71
N GLU A 1368 21.71 13.74 -2.64
CA GLU A 1368 21.32 12.99 -3.84
C GLU A 1368 20.74 13.91 -4.93
N GLY A 1369 21.29 13.82 -6.13
CA GLY A 1369 20.85 14.61 -7.29
C GLY A 1369 21.39 16.04 -7.38
N SER A 1370 22.28 16.47 -6.48
CA SER A 1370 22.97 17.75 -6.58
C SER A 1370 24.43 17.56 -6.98
N ASP A 1371 24.88 18.30 -7.99
CA ASP A 1371 26.30 18.36 -8.38
C ASP A 1371 27.16 19.17 -7.38
N LYS A 1372 26.54 19.79 -6.37
CA LYS A 1372 27.21 20.68 -5.43
C LYS A 1372 27.36 20.02 -4.06
N THR A 1373 28.60 19.76 -3.65
CA THR A 1373 28.94 19.37 -2.27
C THR A 1373 28.72 20.54 -1.31
N ILE A 1374 27.93 20.30 -0.26
CA ILE A 1374 27.69 21.21 0.86
C ILE A 1374 28.74 20.94 1.93
N LEU A 1375 29.40 21.98 2.44
CA LEU A 1375 30.32 21.88 3.57
C LEU A 1375 29.62 22.25 4.87
N ARG A 1376 29.47 21.27 5.76
CA ARG A 1376 28.91 21.45 7.10
C ARG A 1376 30.01 21.53 8.15
N GLY A 1377 29.95 22.55 9.00
CA GLY A 1377 30.79 22.70 10.19
C GLY A 1377 30.14 22.09 11.42
N ASP A 1378 30.91 21.34 12.20
CA ASP A 1378 30.49 20.76 13.47
C ASP A 1378 31.57 20.91 14.55
N ASN A 1379 31.21 20.62 15.79
CA ASN A 1379 32.09 20.64 16.94
C ASN A 1379 32.05 19.30 17.68
N THR A 1380 33.16 18.58 17.70
CA THR A 1380 33.33 17.29 18.39
C THR A 1380 34.16 17.40 19.66
N ASP A 1381 34.69 18.59 20.00
CA ASP A 1381 35.45 18.80 21.23
C ASP A 1381 34.55 18.51 22.45
N TRP A 1382 33.34 19.08 22.46
CA TRP A 1382 32.39 18.89 23.56
C TRP A 1382 31.94 17.43 23.68
N MET A 1383 31.72 16.75 22.55
CA MET A 1383 31.38 15.32 22.52
C MET A 1383 32.49 14.48 23.16
N GLY A 1384 33.75 14.80 22.84
CA GLY A 1384 34.92 14.15 23.44
C GLY A 1384 35.04 14.39 24.94
N MET A 1385 34.74 15.60 25.41
CA MET A 1385 34.72 15.94 26.84
C MET A 1385 33.61 15.18 27.57
N VAL A 1386 32.38 15.19 27.05
CA VAL A 1386 31.23 14.48 27.64
C VAL A 1386 31.52 12.98 27.73
N PHE A 1387 32.03 12.39 26.65
CA PHE A 1387 32.41 10.97 26.64
C PHE A 1387 33.45 10.66 27.71
N SER A 1388 34.52 11.45 27.78
CA SER A 1388 35.62 11.25 28.75
C SER A 1388 35.15 11.36 30.20
N LEU A 1389 34.27 12.33 30.49
CA LEU A 1389 33.69 12.51 31.82
C LEU A 1389 32.75 11.34 32.19
N ARG A 1390 31.90 10.89 31.26
CA ARG A 1390 31.02 9.72 31.48
C ARG A 1390 31.83 8.45 31.75
N GLN A 1391 32.89 8.20 30.98
CA GLN A 1391 33.81 7.08 31.22
C GLN A 1391 34.50 7.15 32.58
N ALA A 1392 34.71 8.36 33.11
CA ALA A 1392 35.29 8.54 34.43
C ALA A 1392 34.31 8.33 35.60
N GLY A 1393 33.02 8.11 35.31
CA GLY A 1393 31.95 7.89 36.29
C GLY A 1393 31.06 9.10 36.54
N ILE A 1394 31.17 10.17 35.74
CA ILE A 1394 30.27 11.32 35.85
C ILE A 1394 28.93 11.02 35.19
N ALA A 1395 27.88 10.94 35.98
CA ALA A 1395 26.51 10.85 35.48
C ALA A 1395 25.96 12.24 35.07
N PRO A 1396 25.02 12.30 34.10
CA PRO A 1396 24.25 13.51 33.85
C PRO A 1396 23.52 13.98 35.12
N ARG A 1397 23.39 15.29 35.28
CA ARG A 1397 22.66 15.95 36.37
C ARG A 1397 21.24 16.25 35.94
N THR A 1398 20.33 16.18 36.88
CA THR A 1398 18.91 16.50 36.68
C THR A 1398 18.54 17.71 37.54
N LYS A 1399 17.38 18.31 37.28
CA LYS A 1399 16.86 19.40 38.15
C LYS A 1399 16.70 18.97 39.61
N THR A 1400 16.51 17.67 39.88
CA THR A 1400 16.40 17.10 41.22
C THR A 1400 17.76 16.78 41.86
N ASN A 1401 18.82 16.69 41.07
CA ASN A 1401 20.19 16.44 41.53
C ASN A 1401 21.17 17.43 40.87
N PRO A 1402 21.09 18.73 41.21
CA PRO A 1402 21.94 19.75 40.63
C PRO A 1402 23.41 19.52 41.00
N GLY A 1403 24.32 19.85 40.10
CA GLY A 1403 25.75 19.85 40.36
C GLY A 1403 26.40 21.08 39.74
N ALA A 1404 27.39 21.66 40.43
CA ALA A 1404 28.20 22.73 39.86
C ALA A 1404 29.42 22.18 39.12
N GLY A 1405 29.78 22.83 38.02
CA GLY A 1405 30.97 22.55 37.23
C GLY A 1405 31.87 23.78 37.15
N MET A 1406 33.14 23.60 36.80
CA MET A 1406 34.09 24.71 36.61
C MET A 1406 34.87 24.56 35.31
N VAL A 1407 35.10 25.66 34.61
CA VAL A 1407 35.96 25.75 33.44
C VAL A 1407 37.08 26.75 33.71
N VAL A 1408 38.33 26.37 33.43
CA VAL A 1408 39.52 27.22 33.65
C VAL A 1408 40.04 27.68 32.31
N GLY A 1409 40.03 28.99 32.05
CA GLY A 1409 40.48 29.60 30.80
C GLY A 1409 39.43 30.51 30.15
N SER A 1410 39.79 31.09 29.00
CA SER A 1410 38.94 32.02 28.23
C SER A 1410 39.13 31.91 26.72
N GLY A 1411 39.52 30.73 26.23
CA GLY A 1411 39.75 30.45 24.81
C GLY A 1411 38.54 29.79 24.14
N GLY A 1412 38.67 29.45 22.85
CA GLY A 1412 37.61 28.72 22.12
C GLY A 1412 37.24 27.38 22.76
N THR A 1413 38.23 26.65 23.31
CA THR A 1413 38.00 25.41 24.05
C THR A 1413 37.15 25.61 25.32
N THR A 1414 37.21 26.78 25.95
CA THR A 1414 36.37 27.14 27.10
C THR A 1414 34.88 27.11 26.72
N ARG A 1415 34.52 27.58 25.52
CA ARG A 1415 33.14 27.57 25.03
C ARG A 1415 32.61 26.14 24.82
N ALA A 1416 33.43 25.26 24.25
CA ALA A 1416 33.07 23.84 24.11
C ALA A 1416 32.94 23.13 25.48
N ALA A 1417 33.78 23.48 26.45
CA ALA A 1417 33.70 22.96 27.81
C ALA A 1417 32.43 23.41 28.56
N VAL A 1418 32.01 24.66 28.37
CA VAL A 1418 30.73 25.16 28.89
C VAL A 1418 29.57 24.37 28.28
N TYR A 1419 29.57 24.16 26.96
CA TYR A 1419 28.55 23.35 26.29
C TYR A 1419 28.53 21.90 26.79
N ALA A 1420 29.70 21.27 26.97
CA ALA A 1420 29.82 19.91 27.49
C ALA A 1420 29.26 19.76 28.92
N LEU A 1421 29.53 20.73 29.80
CA LEU A 1421 29.00 20.73 31.17
C LEU A 1421 27.48 20.95 31.18
N HIS A 1422 26.96 21.83 30.32
CA HIS A 1422 25.53 22.06 30.18
C HIS A 1422 24.80 20.82 29.64
N ASP A 1423 25.34 20.13 28.64
CA ASP A 1423 24.80 18.85 28.13
C ASP A 1423 24.73 17.76 29.22
N LEU A 1424 25.72 17.75 30.12
CA LEU A 1424 25.72 16.92 31.31
C LEU A 1424 24.84 17.45 32.45
N GLY A 1425 24.11 18.56 32.27
CA GLY A 1425 23.16 19.13 33.23
C GLY A 1425 23.76 19.96 34.37
N TYR A 1426 25.04 20.34 34.29
CA TYR A 1426 25.68 21.14 35.34
C TYR A 1426 25.19 22.58 35.35
N SER A 1427 24.85 23.09 36.54
CA SER A 1427 24.39 24.45 36.77
C SER A 1427 24.54 24.80 38.27
N PRO A 1428 25.26 25.88 38.66
CA PRO A 1428 25.97 26.82 37.79
C PRO A 1428 27.24 26.24 37.15
N ILE A 1429 27.69 26.88 36.07
CA ILE A 1429 28.98 26.62 35.43
C ILE A 1429 29.92 27.78 35.76
N HIS A 1430 30.87 27.53 36.65
CA HIS A 1430 31.85 28.53 37.07
C HIS A 1430 32.98 28.68 36.05
N ILE A 1431 33.43 29.90 35.77
CA ILE A 1431 34.58 30.17 34.91
C ILE A 1431 35.66 30.91 35.70
N VAL A 1432 36.89 30.39 35.63
CA VAL A 1432 38.09 31.01 36.20
C VAL A 1432 39.00 31.45 35.06
N ALA A 1433 39.22 32.76 34.91
CA ALA A 1433 40.07 33.31 33.87
C ALA A 1433 40.81 34.57 34.34
N ARG A 1434 41.85 34.98 33.58
CA ARG A 1434 42.67 36.17 33.88
C ARG A 1434 41.89 37.49 33.89
N SER A 1435 40.87 37.61 33.05
CA SER A 1435 40.12 38.85 32.81
C SER A 1435 38.63 38.58 32.98
N PRO A 1436 37.97 39.18 33.98
CA PRO A 1436 36.53 39.09 34.18
C PRO A 1436 35.73 39.54 32.96
N ASP A 1437 36.21 40.55 32.22
CA ASP A 1437 35.54 41.05 31.00
C ASP A 1437 35.43 39.98 29.92
N ARG A 1438 36.44 39.13 29.77
CA ARG A 1438 36.39 37.99 28.83
C ARG A 1438 35.40 36.92 29.28
N VAL A 1439 35.25 36.70 30.58
CA VAL A 1439 34.26 35.76 31.12
C VAL A 1439 32.86 36.27 30.85
N LYS A 1440 32.63 37.57 31.08
CA LYS A 1440 31.36 38.22 30.76
C LYS A 1440 31.02 38.09 29.27
N ALA A 1441 31.98 38.33 28.37
CA ALA A 1441 31.77 38.15 26.93
C ALA A 1441 31.45 36.70 26.53
N ILE A 1442 31.98 35.69 27.24
CA ILE A 1442 31.60 34.30 27.04
C ILE A 1442 30.17 34.08 27.55
N ALA A 1443 29.86 34.53 28.76
CA ALA A 1443 28.53 34.38 29.37
C ALA A 1443 27.42 35.01 28.51
N ASP A 1444 27.62 36.25 28.06
CA ASP A 1444 26.68 37.00 27.22
C ASP A 1444 26.44 36.35 25.83
N SER A 1445 27.30 35.40 25.44
CA SER A 1445 27.20 34.70 24.15
C SER A 1445 26.54 33.32 24.22
N PHE A 1446 26.20 32.85 25.43
CA PHE A 1446 25.39 31.66 25.66
C PHE A 1446 24.00 32.07 26.16
N PRO A 1447 22.97 31.24 25.96
CA PRO A 1447 21.67 31.43 26.59
C PRO A 1447 21.75 31.52 28.13
N GLU A 1448 20.87 32.31 28.76
CA GLU A 1448 20.89 32.56 30.21
C GLU A 1448 20.74 31.29 31.06
N ASP A 1449 20.07 30.25 30.55
CA ASP A 1449 19.85 28.97 31.25
C ASP A 1449 21.12 28.15 31.46
N TYR A 1450 22.23 28.51 30.78
CA TYR A 1450 23.55 27.92 31.02
C TYR A 1450 24.14 28.33 32.38
N ASN A 1451 23.61 29.38 33.03
CA ASN A 1451 23.97 29.82 34.38
C ASN A 1451 25.49 29.93 34.60
N ILE A 1452 26.14 30.69 33.72
CA ILE A 1452 27.59 30.90 33.72
C ILE A 1452 27.95 31.96 34.77
N GLN A 1453 28.84 31.63 35.70
CA GLN A 1453 29.24 32.51 36.80
C GLN A 1453 30.77 32.65 36.85
N THR A 1454 31.28 33.79 37.28
CA THR A 1454 32.74 34.01 37.41
C THR A 1454 33.19 33.71 38.84
N LEU A 1455 34.28 32.98 39.01
CA LEU A 1455 35.00 32.86 40.29
C LEU A 1455 36.37 33.54 40.16
N SER A 1456 36.53 34.68 40.83
CA SER A 1456 37.70 35.56 40.73
C SER A 1456 38.57 35.57 41.98
N THR A 1457 38.01 35.24 43.15
CA THR A 1457 38.72 35.32 44.44
C THR A 1457 38.53 34.04 45.29
N PRO A 1458 39.52 33.65 46.13
CA PRO A 1458 39.35 32.55 47.07
C PRO A 1458 38.19 32.75 48.05
N GLU A 1459 37.84 34.01 48.36
CA GLU A 1459 36.70 34.37 49.20
C GLU A 1459 35.36 33.98 48.55
N GLU A 1460 35.22 34.17 47.23
CA GLU A 1460 34.04 33.73 46.47
C GLU A 1460 33.90 32.20 46.49
N VAL A 1461 35.01 31.46 46.41
CA VAL A 1461 35.01 29.98 46.54
C VAL A 1461 34.51 29.56 47.91
N LYS A 1462 34.97 30.23 48.98
CA LYS A 1462 34.51 29.97 50.36
C LYS A 1462 33.05 30.36 50.57
N ALA A 1463 32.54 31.36 49.85
CA ALA A 1463 31.13 31.75 49.92
C ALA A 1463 30.22 30.75 49.18
N ALA A 1464 30.70 30.13 48.12
CA ALA A 1464 29.93 29.22 47.26
C ALA A 1464 29.78 27.79 47.82
N THR A 1465 29.69 27.60 49.14
CA THR A 1465 29.68 26.27 49.80
C THR A 1465 28.65 25.28 49.23
N ASP A 1466 27.50 25.77 48.78
CA ASP A 1466 26.48 24.92 48.18
C ASP A 1466 26.68 24.63 46.68
N ALA A 1467 27.47 25.44 45.98
CA ALA A 1467 27.67 25.42 44.53
C ALA A 1467 29.13 25.15 44.13
N LEU A 1468 29.88 24.38 44.91
CA LEU A 1468 31.26 24.04 44.59
C LEU A 1468 31.36 22.99 43.48
N PRO A 1469 32.33 23.15 42.56
CA PRO A 1469 32.44 22.29 41.40
C PRO A 1469 32.83 20.87 41.78
N THR A 1470 32.18 19.88 41.16
CA THR A 1470 32.58 18.46 41.21
C THR A 1470 33.35 18.04 39.96
N VAL A 1471 33.22 18.82 38.88
CA VAL A 1471 33.96 18.65 37.64
C VAL A 1471 34.70 19.94 37.30
N VAL A 1472 35.97 19.82 36.93
CA VAL A 1472 36.80 20.94 36.45
C VAL A 1472 37.32 20.62 35.06
N ILE A 1473 37.11 21.51 34.09
CA ILE A 1473 37.69 21.40 32.75
C ILE A 1473 38.73 22.51 32.55
N SER A 1474 39.99 22.16 32.45
CA SER A 1474 41.08 23.10 32.19
C SER A 1474 41.32 23.25 30.70
N SER A 1475 41.33 24.50 30.24
CA SER A 1475 41.60 24.90 28.85
C SER A 1475 42.81 25.83 28.73
N ILE A 1476 43.58 26.01 29.81
CA ILE A 1476 44.78 26.84 29.80
C ILE A 1476 45.98 26.06 29.23
N PRO A 1477 46.87 26.71 28.47
CA PRO A 1477 48.11 26.08 28.01
C PRO A 1477 49.01 25.67 29.20
N ALA A 1478 49.59 24.48 29.15
CA ALA A 1478 50.49 23.97 30.20
C ALA A 1478 51.93 24.50 30.08
N ASP A 1479 52.28 25.13 28.95
CA ASP A 1479 53.58 25.78 28.70
C ASP A 1479 53.69 27.17 29.35
N LYS A 1480 52.58 27.69 29.89
CA LYS A 1480 52.53 28.97 30.59
C LYS A 1480 52.26 28.76 32.08
N PRO A 1481 52.93 29.51 32.97
CA PRO A 1481 52.60 29.47 34.38
C PRO A 1481 51.16 29.96 34.60
N ILE A 1482 50.43 29.31 35.50
CA ILE A 1482 49.10 29.73 35.94
C ILE A 1482 49.24 31.08 36.67
N ASP A 1483 48.48 32.09 36.27
CA ASP A 1483 48.45 33.39 36.95
C ASP A 1483 48.14 33.20 38.44
N GLN A 1484 48.83 33.95 39.30
CA GLN A 1484 48.75 33.77 40.75
C GLN A 1484 47.32 33.89 41.29
N SER A 1485 46.53 34.85 40.80
CA SER A 1485 45.12 35.02 41.20
C SER A 1485 44.26 33.80 40.83
N MET A 1486 44.41 33.29 39.60
CA MET A 1486 43.73 32.07 39.17
C MET A 1486 44.20 30.87 39.98
N ARG A 1487 45.50 30.76 40.27
CA ARG A 1487 46.07 29.68 41.05
C ARG A 1487 45.49 29.63 42.46
N GLU A 1488 45.31 30.78 43.11
CA GLU A 1488 44.71 30.85 44.45
C GLU A 1488 43.26 30.37 44.46
N VAL A 1489 42.46 30.77 43.47
CA VAL A 1489 41.08 30.27 43.26
C VAL A 1489 41.08 28.76 43.03
N LEU A 1490 41.96 28.26 42.15
CA LEU A 1490 42.06 26.83 41.83
C LEU A 1490 42.47 25.99 43.04
N VAL A 1491 43.46 26.45 43.81
CA VAL A 1491 43.90 25.78 45.04
C VAL A 1491 42.76 25.73 46.05
N ALA A 1492 42.01 26.84 46.22
CA ALA A 1492 40.86 26.89 47.11
C ALA A 1492 39.75 25.92 46.69
N SER A 1493 39.43 25.87 45.38
CA SER A 1493 38.39 24.98 44.84
C SER A 1493 38.78 23.51 44.92
N LEU A 1494 40.01 23.16 44.54
CA LEU A 1494 40.48 21.76 44.52
C LEU A 1494 40.61 21.17 45.94
N ARG A 1495 41.11 21.97 46.90
CA ARG A 1495 41.32 21.52 48.29
C ARG A 1495 40.07 21.56 49.16
N HIS A 1496 38.93 22.03 48.64
CA HIS A 1496 37.70 22.00 49.40
C HIS A 1496 37.31 20.55 49.76
N PRO A 1497 36.82 20.27 50.98
CA PRO A 1497 36.32 18.95 51.34
C PRO A 1497 35.21 18.47 50.40
N ALA A 1498 35.24 17.21 49.97
CA ALA A 1498 34.14 16.63 49.20
C ALA A 1498 32.87 16.56 50.09
N LYS A 1499 31.68 16.87 49.53
CA LYS A 1499 30.40 16.74 50.26
C LYS A 1499 30.07 15.29 50.60
N SER A 1500 30.59 14.34 49.82
CA SER A 1500 30.35 12.90 49.98
C SER A 1500 31.52 12.13 49.37
N GLU A 1501 31.96 11.06 50.05
CA GLU A 1501 32.94 10.12 49.50
C GLU A 1501 32.43 9.38 48.25
N LYS A 1502 31.10 9.38 48.01
CA LYS A 1502 30.49 8.69 46.87
C LYS A 1502 30.47 9.50 45.57
N GLU A 1503 30.77 10.79 45.62
CA GLU A 1503 30.71 11.65 44.44
C GLU A 1503 32.11 11.85 43.83
N PRO A 1504 32.41 11.25 42.68
CA PRO A 1504 33.73 11.37 42.07
C PRO A 1504 33.98 12.81 41.64
N ARG A 1505 35.10 13.38 42.11
CA ARG A 1505 35.58 14.69 41.67
C ARG A 1505 36.60 14.52 40.56
N VAL A 1506 36.37 15.16 39.42
CA VAL A 1506 37.13 14.91 38.19
C VAL A 1506 37.68 16.21 37.60
N LEU A 1507 38.99 16.23 37.33
CA LEU A 1507 39.64 17.28 36.55
C LEU A 1507 39.97 16.74 35.14
N LEU A 1508 39.43 17.37 34.12
CA LEU A 1508 39.71 17.12 32.71
C LEU A 1508 40.69 18.19 32.22
N GLU A 1509 41.90 17.80 31.84
CA GLU A 1509 42.89 18.71 31.26
C GLU A 1509 42.81 18.65 29.73
N MET A 1510 42.75 19.80 29.05
CA MET A 1510 42.73 19.83 27.58
C MET A 1510 44.14 19.90 26.98
N ALA A 1511 45.11 20.48 27.70
CA ALA A 1511 46.50 20.46 27.29
C ALA A 1511 47.09 19.05 27.44
N TYR A 1512 47.68 18.52 26.36
CA TYR A 1512 48.28 17.18 26.34
C TYR A 1512 49.81 17.19 26.27
N THR A 1513 50.44 18.38 26.26
CA THR A 1513 51.89 18.55 26.26
C THR A 1513 52.29 19.50 27.41
N PRO A 1514 52.96 19.01 28.48
CA PRO A 1514 53.27 17.60 28.75
C PRO A 1514 52.00 16.77 29.02
N ARG A 1515 52.12 15.44 28.97
CA ARG A 1515 50.99 14.50 29.23
C ARG A 1515 50.39 14.66 30.63
N HIS A 1516 51.21 15.02 31.61
CA HIS A 1516 50.82 15.28 32.99
C HIS A 1516 51.17 16.73 33.32
N THR A 1517 50.16 17.57 33.50
CA THR A 1517 50.34 19.02 33.67
C THR A 1517 50.50 19.40 35.14
N PRO A 1518 51.09 20.57 35.45
CA PRO A 1518 51.14 21.07 36.82
C PRO A 1518 49.77 21.19 37.51
N LEU A 1519 48.70 21.42 36.74
CA LEU A 1519 47.34 21.50 37.28
C LEU A 1519 46.77 20.11 37.60
N MET A 1520 47.07 19.10 36.78
CA MET A 1520 46.75 17.70 37.11
C MET A 1520 47.43 17.27 38.40
N GLN A 1521 48.73 17.56 38.57
CA GLN A 1521 49.43 17.28 39.83
C GLN A 1521 48.73 17.94 41.02
N LEU A 1522 48.35 19.22 40.90
CA LEU A 1522 47.65 19.93 41.98
C LEU A 1522 46.30 19.30 42.35
N ALA A 1523 45.58 18.77 41.36
CA ALA A 1523 44.29 18.11 41.55
C ALA A 1523 44.44 16.72 42.16
N GLU A 1524 45.41 15.94 41.70
CA GLU A 1524 45.76 14.63 42.27
C GLU A 1524 46.19 14.76 43.74
N ASP A 1525 47.02 15.76 44.06
CA ASP A 1525 47.42 16.10 45.43
C ASP A 1525 46.21 16.44 46.33
N ALA A 1526 45.10 16.89 45.73
CA ALA A 1526 43.85 17.21 46.41
C ALA A 1526 42.81 16.05 46.37
N GLY A 1527 43.21 14.88 45.85
CA GLY A 1527 42.36 13.68 45.78
C GLY A 1527 41.33 13.70 44.64
N TRP A 1528 41.57 14.45 43.57
CA TRP A 1528 40.74 14.45 42.37
C TRP A 1528 41.24 13.39 41.37
N LYS A 1529 40.32 12.80 40.61
CA LYS A 1529 40.66 11.97 39.46
C LYS A 1529 40.98 12.86 38.27
N THR A 1530 42.11 12.63 37.62
CA THR A 1530 42.53 13.42 36.46
C THR A 1530 42.31 12.65 35.16
N ILE A 1531 41.92 13.38 34.11
CA ILE A 1531 41.80 12.85 32.76
C ILE A 1531 42.74 13.68 31.86
N PRO A 1532 43.81 13.07 31.30
CA PRO A 1532 44.74 13.76 30.40
C PRO A 1532 44.09 14.16 29.07
N GLY A 1533 44.57 15.24 28.45
CA GLY A 1533 44.01 15.77 27.20
C GLY A 1533 44.07 14.81 26.00
N LEU A 1534 44.98 13.83 26.00
CA LEU A 1534 45.02 12.79 24.96
C LEU A 1534 43.75 11.92 24.95
N GLU A 1535 43.09 11.70 26.09
CA GLU A 1535 41.84 10.95 26.15
C GLU A 1535 40.71 11.69 25.42
N VAL A 1536 40.67 13.02 25.56
CA VAL A 1536 39.74 13.90 24.83
C VAL A 1536 40.09 13.95 23.35
N LEU A 1537 41.38 14.01 23.00
CA LEU A 1537 41.82 13.99 21.60
C LEU A 1537 41.38 12.69 20.90
N ALA A 1538 41.51 11.55 21.59
CA ALA A 1538 41.01 10.27 21.09
C ALA A 1538 39.49 10.31 20.91
N ALA A 1539 38.75 10.80 21.90
CA ALA A 1539 37.28 10.81 21.85
C ALA A 1539 36.73 11.78 20.79
N GLN A 1540 37.26 13.01 20.72
CA GLN A 1540 36.83 13.99 19.72
C GLN A 1540 37.14 13.51 18.29
N GLY A 1541 38.34 12.95 18.07
CA GLY A 1541 38.70 12.41 16.77
C GLY A 1541 37.92 11.13 16.42
N TRP A 1542 37.56 10.32 17.41
CA TRP A 1542 36.68 9.17 17.24
C TRP A 1542 35.29 9.57 16.74
N TYR A 1543 34.73 10.69 17.23
CA TYR A 1543 33.48 11.24 16.70
C TYR A 1543 33.64 11.84 15.30
N GLN A 1544 34.76 12.52 15.02
CA GLN A 1544 35.05 13.03 13.66
C GLN A 1544 35.06 11.90 12.64
N PHE A 1545 35.73 10.80 12.95
CA PHE A 1545 35.79 9.64 12.08
C PHE A 1545 34.39 9.08 11.77
N GLN A 1546 33.52 9.01 12.77
CA GLN A 1546 32.12 8.58 12.61
C GLN A 1546 31.35 9.51 11.66
N LEU A 1547 31.48 10.83 11.85
CA LEU A 1547 30.79 11.83 11.04
C LEU A 1547 31.24 11.81 9.58
N TRP A 1548 32.51 11.51 9.31
CA TRP A 1548 33.05 11.45 7.96
C TRP A 1548 32.76 10.14 7.23
N THR A 1549 32.83 9.01 7.93
CA THR A 1549 32.82 7.68 7.30
C THR A 1549 31.51 6.91 7.49
N GLY A 1550 30.68 7.33 8.45
CA GLY A 1550 29.51 6.58 8.89
C GLY A 1550 29.85 5.25 9.58
N VAL A 1551 31.12 5.05 9.99
CA VAL A 1551 31.61 3.86 10.68
C VAL A 1551 31.98 4.22 12.12
N THR A 1552 31.47 3.45 13.07
CA THR A 1552 31.82 3.56 14.50
C THR A 1552 32.80 2.46 14.89
N PRO A 1553 34.13 2.72 14.86
CA PRO A 1553 35.12 1.78 15.41
C PRO A 1553 35.00 1.73 16.94
N LEU A 1554 35.71 0.80 17.58
CA LEU A 1554 35.78 0.82 19.05
C LEU A 1554 36.58 2.04 19.51
N TYR A 1555 36.11 2.71 20.57
CA TYR A 1555 36.88 3.78 21.19
C TYR A 1555 38.28 3.31 21.64
N ALA A 1556 38.41 2.05 22.07
CA ALA A 1556 39.68 1.46 22.45
C ALA A 1556 40.72 1.50 21.30
N ASP A 1557 40.29 1.31 20.05
CA ASP A 1557 41.17 1.34 18.88
C ASP A 1557 41.63 2.77 18.57
N ALA A 1558 40.70 3.74 18.63
CA ALA A 1558 41.01 5.16 18.50
C ALA A 1558 41.99 5.62 19.60
N ARG A 1559 41.75 5.20 20.84
CA ARG A 1559 42.62 5.48 21.98
C ARG A 1559 44.01 4.88 21.77
N ALA A 1560 44.11 3.62 21.36
CA ALA A 1560 45.39 2.94 21.10
C ALA A 1560 46.20 3.68 20.03
N ALA A 1561 45.57 4.09 18.93
CA ALA A 1561 46.21 4.85 17.86
C ALA A 1561 46.76 6.21 18.35
N VAL A 1562 46.03 6.90 19.24
CA VAL A 1562 46.50 8.15 19.86
C VAL A 1562 47.66 7.90 20.80
N MET A 1563 47.58 6.89 21.67
CA MET A 1563 48.62 6.58 22.66
C MET A 1563 49.90 6.01 22.02
N GLY A 1564 49.79 5.40 20.83
CA GLY A 1564 50.90 4.69 20.20
C GLY A 1564 51.08 3.27 20.72
N ASP A 1565 50.06 2.71 21.37
CA ASP A 1565 50.07 1.33 21.92
C ASP A 1565 49.80 0.27 20.84
N SER A 1566 49.70 0.69 19.57
CA SER A 1566 49.40 -0.13 18.39
C SER A 1566 50.65 -0.38 17.54
N GLU A 1567 51.68 -0.92 18.18
CA GLU A 1567 52.75 -1.78 17.63
C GLU A 1567 52.76 -3.06 18.48
#